data_AF-A0A432ZA02-F1
#
_entry.id   AF-A0A432ZA02-F1
#
_cell.length_a   1.000
_cell.length_b   1.000
_cell.length_c   1.000
_cell.angle_alpha   90.00
_cell.angle_beta   90.00
_cell.angle_gamma   90.00
#
_symmetry.space_group_name_H-M   'P 1'
#
loop_
_entity.id
_entity.type
_entity.pdbx_description
1 polymer ?
#
loop_
_entity_poly.entity_id
_entity_poly.type
_entity_poly.pdbx_seq_one_letter_code
_entity_poly.pdbx_strand_id
1 'polypeptide(L)'
;MGLNKSILVALLLVTTIPTTFAATYDFKKNLPPGCTQKGNGPAYCPNGLSLGWGDVIVANKVHTVIVDGNADLANAQIYQGESVRLAITSSGNISASYRARLNADLYAEGTVHFGAEVDLTGNISADHVYLESRSTLTGDINTATLTTNSNVAIDGAVQASGAIQIASYTEISGAVTAASVNADSYTHFASTVTAQGDISLGSEGVINGAVSGDNVILRASSSRINGDLNATGDVIIESGAEVNGNVAAGYLLMKASNARITGDAVASGDIDLEWAARIDGDATAVNIKNNAGSTNSVGGATYCQSSNGSHPYSCNSTPAPPSQCDALGGLAGYGIIGMDDFDYGNNSQINGTDITDPNNTNGNTPTPTGVVEDINMAFPPIDPAVFPSFNGSVDRTNPTNLPPGTYDRINVSGNGGFASTSGGTYYIEEIDFSNQTNTLQLAPGDYFVKDIDMGNDSSITISPTGRVRIYIRDELNGGNNLFFNSGGSVPNLVIYLYDDAEFEIGNFNQGSSSSDLTFNGVLYAPYENNEIEFGNNTNIQGAILTAGELEIGNNTEITYTDAIEDQVNDAFGCTPEVDEVDHYRILHPQQVVSCLAAPVTVVACLDASCSSRFSDPVALEVLSSASASTWQGGSVASSADNNATFNFSGGEGSGGLRYIDGGNTTLTLGNAAPAALNNVQCYDSTGSTATNCAIDFRTAGLIITAADGTSAIPPSFAGEDFPLAVRAVQTNTQTGACEARVSGPQQLELGTECRNPMNCQAGQTFTAGTTPVALNAANSSINYSPISVVFDANGTAVLPAQYSDVGALRLHARLDLAAAANQGQAGIDDPNVTLTGTSLNDFVVKPHTLVIHALDSADQIATATTDNGNDYARAGEAFSLIVQSLNAQGEVTPNFGNEQTSAAVSSQFVGTLYPSAPDASSTAAKFEGATGYYKDPSRAGTMRTDAARWLDVGTIEVAPGLINDSYLGAGDAAVKQPTAVGRFSPDRFALLTSSLTNSCNAFTYMDEPALAVSYDLVAVNTDGNITANYNASYSDTAVIRVVAAHLGSPDTAADKFAQRLLNLPDEQNWDAGSLSLNVTDAGFARHPDGVIDGPYPLLSLGLQVLSERDNRDFAAGDLTLTTVSGPAAPLNDHLALRYGRFVLENTYGPETEDLSVPLSAQYFDGNRFVLNSLDQCSATQVSPLSVIADPAGLSPIAAGTSNSLSNGELPFGSLFWQATGTGNTGEFIYQYDAPAWLEFDWVDETGTAHRDPRATAGFGQYRANPRVLYWKELN
;
A
#
# COMPACT_ATOMS: atom_id res chain seq x y z
N MET A 1 -54.74 -34.97 -39.29
CA MET A 1 -54.44 -35.73 -40.52
C MET A 1 -53.07 -36.38 -40.34
N GLY A 2 -52.98 -37.72 -40.49
CA GLY A 2 -51.75 -38.54 -40.43
C GLY A 2 -51.39 -39.09 -39.04
N LEU A 3 -52.00 -40.20 -38.56
CA LEU A 3 -51.54 -41.61 -38.64
C LEU A 3 -50.22 -41.90 -37.88
N ASN A 4 -49.99 -42.98 -37.11
CA ASN A 4 -50.78 -44.09 -36.55
C ASN A 4 -49.81 -45.00 -35.74
N LYS A 5 -50.28 -45.62 -34.64
CA LYS A 5 -49.81 -46.89 -34.00
C LYS A 5 -48.39 -46.93 -33.40
N SER A 6 -48.16 -47.29 -32.13
CA SER A 6 -48.63 -48.55 -31.52
C SER A 6 -48.62 -48.50 -29.99
N ILE A 7 -49.78 -48.79 -29.39
CA ILE A 7 -49.97 -49.26 -28.02
C ILE A 7 -50.25 -50.76 -28.11
N LEU A 8 -49.34 -51.61 -27.61
CA LEU A 8 -49.61 -52.94 -27.01
C LEU A 8 -48.27 -53.65 -26.73
N VAL A 9 -47.67 -53.47 -25.55
CA VAL A 9 -47.00 -54.50 -24.70
C VAL A 9 -46.67 -53.79 -23.37
N ALA A 10 -47.66 -53.68 -22.48
CA ALA A 10 -47.42 -53.21 -21.10
C ALA A 10 -48.42 -53.87 -20.15
N LEU A 11 -48.54 -55.20 -20.23
CA LEU A 11 -49.29 -55.98 -19.25
C LEU A 11 -48.82 -57.44 -19.24
N LEU A 12 -47.60 -57.70 -18.76
CA LEU A 12 -47.20 -58.91 -18.00
C LEU A 12 -45.71 -58.85 -17.66
N LEU A 13 -45.36 -58.22 -16.54
CA LEU A 13 -44.28 -58.71 -15.66
C LEU A 13 -44.48 -58.09 -14.27
N VAL A 14 -45.39 -58.70 -13.51
CA VAL A 14 -45.30 -58.66 -12.04
C VAL A 14 -44.10 -59.55 -11.70
N THR A 15 -42.93 -58.95 -11.55
CA THR A 15 -41.80 -59.54 -10.84
C THR A 15 -41.60 -58.73 -9.58
N THR A 16 -42.18 -59.23 -8.49
CA THR A 16 -41.65 -59.14 -7.12
C THR A 16 -40.75 -57.93 -6.86
N ILE A 17 -41.33 -56.78 -6.52
CA ILE A 17 -40.58 -55.77 -5.76
C ILE A 17 -40.34 -56.44 -4.41
N PRO A 18 -39.09 -56.81 -4.05
CA PRO A 18 -38.85 -57.18 -2.67
C PRO A 18 -39.10 -55.89 -1.89
N THR A 19 -40.09 -55.90 -1.00
CA THR A 19 -40.10 -54.96 0.11
C THR A 19 -38.83 -55.27 0.91
N THR A 20 -37.72 -54.64 0.54
CA THR A 20 -36.47 -54.71 1.30
C THR A 20 -36.77 -54.02 2.61
N PHE A 21 -37.05 -54.82 3.64
CA PHE A 21 -37.08 -54.32 5.00
C PHE A 21 -35.67 -53.79 5.32
N ALA A 22 -35.60 -52.60 5.91
CA ALA A 22 -34.38 -52.05 6.49
C ALA A 22 -33.64 -53.14 7.29
N ALA A 23 -32.39 -53.43 6.91
CA ALA A 23 -31.56 -54.38 7.61
C ALA A 23 -30.84 -53.68 8.78
N THR A 24 -30.72 -54.36 9.92
CA THR A 24 -29.87 -53.89 11.02
C THR A 24 -28.60 -54.71 11.05
N TYR A 25 -27.45 -54.06 10.82
CA TYR A 25 -26.12 -54.69 10.88
C TYR A 25 -25.46 -54.36 12.21
N ASP A 26 -25.30 -55.38 13.06
CA ASP A 26 -24.42 -55.35 14.22
C ASP A 26 -23.12 -56.03 13.79
N PHE A 27 -22.03 -55.28 13.61
CA PHE A 27 -20.79 -55.81 13.02
C PHE A 27 -20.20 -57.01 13.76
N LYS A 28 -20.63 -57.27 15.01
CA LYS A 28 -20.25 -58.48 15.75
C LYS A 28 -21.13 -59.69 15.43
N LYS A 29 -22.40 -59.48 15.07
CA LYS A 29 -23.41 -60.54 14.86
C LYS A 29 -23.70 -60.79 13.39
N ASN A 30 -23.77 -59.74 12.60
CA ASN A 30 -24.13 -59.76 11.18
C ASN A 30 -23.58 -58.51 10.48
N LEU A 31 -22.69 -58.73 9.52
CA LEU A 31 -22.04 -57.68 8.72
C LEU A 31 -22.83 -57.37 7.44
N PRO A 32 -22.68 -56.16 6.88
CA PRO A 32 -23.14 -55.87 5.53
C PRO A 32 -22.55 -56.85 4.51
N PRO A 33 -23.26 -57.16 3.42
CA PRO A 33 -22.77 -58.05 2.38
C PRO A 33 -21.39 -57.62 1.86
N GLY A 34 -20.43 -58.55 1.82
CA GLY A 34 -19.07 -58.29 1.33
C GLY A 34 -18.08 -57.80 2.39
N CYS A 35 -18.52 -57.44 3.60
CA CYS A 35 -17.64 -57.05 4.69
C CYS A 35 -17.26 -58.23 5.59
N THR A 36 -16.06 -58.18 6.17
CA THR A 36 -15.51 -59.19 7.10
C THR A 36 -15.00 -58.52 8.38
N GLN A 37 -15.04 -59.22 9.51
CA GLN A 37 -14.60 -58.68 10.79
C GLN A 37 -14.08 -59.80 11.69
N LYS A 38 -13.02 -59.53 12.47
CA LYS A 38 -12.39 -60.50 13.37
C LYS A 38 -12.37 -59.97 14.80
N GLY A 39 -13.13 -60.59 15.69
CA GLY A 39 -13.14 -60.28 17.12
C GLY A 39 -13.77 -58.92 17.42
N ASN A 40 -13.01 -57.99 18.02
CA ASN A 40 -13.40 -56.59 18.19
C ASN A 40 -12.56 -55.64 17.31
N GLY A 41 -11.82 -56.17 16.32
CA GLY A 41 -11.03 -55.34 15.39
C GLY A 41 -11.91 -54.67 14.33
N PRO A 42 -11.31 -53.83 13.46
CA PRO A 42 -12.00 -53.13 12.38
C PRO A 42 -12.81 -54.06 11.46
N ALA A 43 -13.90 -53.54 10.91
CA ALA A 43 -14.62 -54.20 9.82
C ALA A 43 -13.97 -53.82 8.48
N TYR A 44 -13.67 -54.81 7.64
CA TYR A 44 -13.02 -54.63 6.34
C TYR A 44 -13.99 -54.97 5.21
N CYS A 45 -14.22 -54.02 4.30
CA CYS A 45 -15.09 -54.14 3.14
C CYS A 45 -14.25 -53.98 1.86
N PRO A 46 -13.62 -55.06 1.35
CA PRO A 46 -12.62 -55.00 0.26
C PRO A 46 -13.19 -54.77 -1.15
N ASN A 47 -14.51 -54.66 -1.30
CA ASN A 47 -15.18 -54.42 -2.59
C ASN A 47 -16.20 -53.28 -2.47
N GLY A 48 -15.87 -52.25 -1.68
CA GLY A 48 -16.79 -51.19 -1.31
C GLY A 48 -17.79 -51.57 -0.21
N LEU A 49 -18.53 -50.58 0.26
CA LEU A 49 -19.63 -50.70 1.20
C LEU A 49 -20.89 -50.15 0.53
N SER A 50 -21.99 -50.92 0.51
CA SER A 50 -23.27 -50.44 -0.02
C SER A 50 -24.39 -50.83 0.94
N LEU A 51 -25.06 -49.82 1.47
CA LEU A 51 -26.20 -49.96 2.38
C LEU A 51 -27.51 -49.72 1.64
N GLY A 52 -28.55 -50.44 2.05
CA GLY A 52 -29.90 -50.22 1.56
C GLY A 52 -30.59 -49.03 2.22
N TRP A 53 -31.69 -48.58 1.60
CA TRP A 53 -32.54 -47.52 2.16
C TRP A 53 -33.11 -47.90 3.54
N GLY A 54 -32.79 -47.10 4.56
CA GLY A 54 -33.26 -47.30 5.93
C GLY A 54 -32.43 -48.28 6.76
N ASP A 55 -31.32 -48.81 6.22
CA ASP A 55 -30.47 -49.74 6.95
C ASP A 55 -29.88 -49.10 8.22
N VAL A 56 -29.71 -49.88 9.28
CA VAL A 56 -29.22 -49.42 10.58
C VAL A 56 -27.88 -50.08 10.90
N ILE A 57 -26.85 -49.29 11.23
CA ILE A 57 -25.57 -49.82 11.74
C ILE A 57 -25.52 -49.64 13.26
N VAL A 58 -25.33 -50.76 13.97
CA VAL A 58 -25.13 -50.80 15.43
C VAL A 58 -23.68 -51.20 15.73
N ALA A 59 -22.87 -50.23 16.14
CA ALA A 59 -21.43 -50.36 16.36
C ALA A 59 -21.05 -50.58 17.85
N ASN A 60 -21.68 -51.53 18.55
CA ASN A 60 -21.56 -51.67 20.02
C ASN A 60 -20.13 -51.99 20.53
N LYS A 61 -19.21 -52.47 19.68
CA LYS A 61 -17.79 -52.80 20.03
C LYS A 61 -16.76 -52.67 18.90
N VAL A 62 -17.19 -52.23 17.72
CA VAL A 62 -16.33 -52.03 16.54
C VAL A 62 -16.44 -50.57 16.19
N HIS A 63 -15.33 -49.83 16.20
CA HIS A 63 -15.35 -48.37 16.06
C HIS A 63 -14.69 -47.90 14.76
N THR A 64 -14.33 -48.84 13.87
CA THR A 64 -13.67 -48.54 12.60
C THR A 64 -14.16 -49.46 11.48
N VAL A 65 -14.47 -48.89 10.33
CA VAL A 65 -14.77 -49.57 9.06
C VAL A 65 -13.76 -49.11 8.02
N ILE A 66 -13.07 -50.06 7.40
CA ILE A 66 -12.11 -49.81 6.33
C ILE A 66 -12.72 -50.34 5.04
N VAL A 67 -12.94 -49.44 4.08
CA VAL A 67 -13.58 -49.69 2.79
C VAL A 67 -12.54 -49.51 1.68
N ASP A 68 -12.27 -50.58 0.94
CA ASP A 68 -11.46 -50.49 -0.29
C ASP A 68 -12.41 -50.24 -1.47
N GLY A 69 -12.40 -49.02 -2.01
CA GLY A 69 -13.39 -48.49 -2.95
C GLY A 69 -14.46 -47.61 -2.27
N ASN A 70 -15.58 -47.38 -2.96
CA ASN A 70 -16.62 -46.43 -2.51
C ASN A 70 -17.48 -46.97 -1.36
N ALA A 71 -17.93 -46.07 -0.48
CA ALA A 71 -18.96 -46.32 0.52
C ALA A 71 -20.26 -45.57 0.17
N ASP A 72 -21.30 -46.30 -0.21
CA ASP A 72 -22.66 -45.80 -0.39
C ASP A 72 -23.51 -46.11 0.85
N LEU A 73 -23.81 -45.07 1.61
CA LEU A 73 -24.56 -45.14 2.85
C LEU A 73 -26.07 -44.96 2.63
N ALA A 74 -26.54 -44.61 1.43
CA ALA A 74 -27.94 -44.37 1.13
C ALA A 74 -28.67 -43.54 2.22
N ASN A 75 -29.85 -43.97 2.69
CA ASN A 75 -30.56 -43.42 3.86
C ASN A 75 -30.25 -44.28 5.10
N ALA A 76 -28.98 -44.49 5.44
CA ALA A 76 -28.64 -45.28 6.62
C ALA A 76 -28.84 -44.49 7.93
N GLN A 77 -29.15 -45.22 9.01
CA GLN A 77 -29.07 -44.75 10.38
C GLN A 77 -27.87 -45.37 11.07
N ILE A 78 -26.85 -44.57 11.33
CA ILE A 78 -25.63 -45.03 12.00
C ILE A 78 -25.62 -44.46 13.42
N TYR A 79 -25.72 -45.36 14.40
CA TYR A 79 -25.34 -45.06 15.79
C TYR A 79 -26.05 -43.85 16.46
N GLN A 80 -27.35 -43.66 16.19
CA GLN A 80 -28.13 -42.56 16.77
C GLN A 80 -28.23 -42.65 18.31
N GLY A 81 -27.70 -41.64 19.02
CA GLY A 81 -27.87 -41.44 20.46
C GLY A 81 -26.85 -42.15 21.37
N GLU A 82 -25.82 -42.77 20.82
CA GLU A 82 -24.75 -43.46 21.56
C GLU A 82 -23.50 -42.57 21.69
N SER A 83 -22.71 -42.75 22.77
CA SER A 83 -21.63 -41.83 23.15
C SER A 83 -20.29 -42.00 22.42
N VAL A 84 -20.16 -42.96 21.49
CA VAL A 84 -18.88 -43.28 20.80
C VAL A 84 -19.08 -43.29 19.28
N ARG A 85 -18.35 -42.46 18.53
CA ARG A 85 -18.50 -42.37 17.07
C ARG A 85 -17.89 -43.56 16.32
N LEU A 86 -18.46 -43.88 15.16
CA LEU A 86 -17.89 -44.87 14.23
C LEU A 86 -16.97 -44.19 13.21
N ALA A 87 -15.72 -44.61 13.07
CA ALA A 87 -14.87 -44.14 11.97
C ALA A 87 -15.12 -44.97 10.69
N ILE A 88 -15.40 -44.31 9.56
CA ILE A 88 -15.51 -44.94 8.23
C ILE A 88 -14.40 -44.36 7.35
N THR A 89 -13.45 -45.21 6.98
CA THR A 89 -12.31 -44.86 6.11
C THR A 89 -12.48 -45.54 4.75
N SER A 90 -12.41 -44.77 3.66
CA SER A 90 -12.59 -45.23 2.28
C SER A 90 -11.44 -44.77 1.38
N SER A 91 -10.88 -45.67 0.59
CA SER A 91 -9.93 -45.33 -0.49
C SER A 91 -10.60 -44.71 -1.73
N GLY A 92 -11.93 -44.51 -1.69
CA GLY A 92 -12.73 -43.91 -2.75
C GLY A 92 -13.66 -42.82 -2.19
N ASN A 93 -14.87 -42.73 -2.76
CA ASN A 93 -15.88 -41.75 -2.33
C ASN A 93 -16.76 -42.29 -1.20
N ILE A 94 -17.21 -41.42 -0.31
CA ILE A 94 -18.29 -41.70 0.65
C ILE A 94 -19.51 -40.89 0.23
N SER A 95 -20.67 -41.53 0.12
CA SER A 95 -21.91 -40.87 -0.23
C SER A 95 -23.04 -41.23 0.72
N ALA A 96 -23.85 -40.24 1.09
CA ALA A 96 -25.09 -40.41 1.82
C ALA A 96 -26.22 -39.76 1.02
N SER A 97 -27.35 -40.45 0.88
CA SER A 97 -28.51 -39.96 0.15
C SER A 97 -29.46 -39.17 1.07
N TYR A 98 -30.70 -38.94 0.65
CA TYR A 98 -31.72 -38.20 1.41
C TYR A 98 -31.90 -38.70 2.85
N ARG A 99 -31.92 -37.83 3.87
CA ARG A 99 -32.30 -38.14 5.27
C ARG A 99 -31.47 -39.21 6.01
N ALA A 100 -30.22 -39.43 5.60
CA ALA A 100 -29.31 -40.24 6.38
C ALA A 100 -29.01 -39.56 7.73
N ARG A 101 -28.83 -40.36 8.79
CA ARG A 101 -28.44 -39.86 10.12
C ARG A 101 -27.25 -40.64 10.63
N LEU A 102 -26.15 -39.94 10.79
CA LEU A 102 -24.83 -40.53 10.93
C LEU A 102 -24.18 -40.00 12.21
N ASN A 103 -23.76 -40.90 13.11
CA ASN A 103 -22.91 -40.55 14.24
C ASN A 103 -21.54 -41.22 14.03
N ALA A 104 -20.71 -40.59 13.18
CA ALA A 104 -19.54 -41.20 12.57
C ALA A 104 -18.49 -40.17 12.13
N ASP A 105 -17.21 -40.52 12.22
CA ASP A 105 -16.11 -39.76 11.59
C ASP A 105 -15.87 -40.34 10.18
N LEU A 106 -15.84 -39.50 9.14
CA LEU A 106 -15.74 -39.91 7.73
C LEU A 106 -14.37 -39.52 7.15
N TYR A 107 -13.64 -40.49 6.63
CA TYR A 107 -12.33 -40.29 6.00
C TYR A 107 -12.37 -40.87 4.57
N ALA A 108 -12.25 -40.03 3.55
CA ALA A 108 -12.26 -40.44 2.14
C ALA A 108 -11.00 -39.94 1.43
N GLU A 109 -10.35 -40.77 0.62
CA GLU A 109 -9.32 -40.26 -0.31
C GLU A 109 -9.95 -39.48 -1.48
N GLY A 110 -11.23 -39.75 -1.80
CA GLY A 110 -12.00 -39.05 -2.82
C GLY A 110 -12.98 -38.02 -2.27
N THR A 111 -14.22 -38.03 -2.77
CA THR A 111 -15.27 -37.08 -2.39
C THR A 111 -16.17 -37.61 -1.27
N VAL A 112 -16.54 -36.74 -0.33
CA VAL A 112 -17.70 -36.95 0.56
C VAL A 112 -18.89 -36.18 0.01
N HIS A 113 -19.95 -36.88 -0.41
CA HIS A 113 -21.16 -36.28 -0.99
C HIS A 113 -22.39 -36.57 -0.12
N PHE A 114 -22.97 -35.53 0.45
CA PHE A 114 -24.27 -35.61 1.12
C PHE A 114 -25.38 -35.12 0.20
N GLY A 115 -26.40 -35.96 0.00
CA GLY A 115 -27.70 -35.57 -0.53
C GLY A 115 -28.48 -34.70 0.47
N ALA A 116 -29.68 -34.27 0.09
CA ALA A 116 -30.46 -33.35 0.92
C ALA A 116 -30.88 -33.92 2.30
N GLU A 117 -30.96 -33.06 3.32
CA GLU A 117 -31.42 -33.39 4.68
C GLU A 117 -30.58 -34.48 5.39
N VAL A 118 -29.27 -34.56 5.15
CA VAL A 118 -28.37 -35.48 5.86
C VAL A 118 -27.89 -34.87 7.17
N ASP A 119 -28.02 -35.59 8.28
CA ASP A 119 -27.50 -35.18 9.59
C ASP A 119 -26.25 -36.01 9.93
N LEU A 120 -25.12 -35.36 10.14
CA LEU A 120 -23.88 -35.98 10.61
C LEU A 120 -23.45 -35.38 11.96
N THR A 121 -23.15 -36.24 12.93
CA THR A 121 -22.38 -35.90 14.13
C THR A 121 -21.05 -36.62 14.06
N GLY A 122 -19.97 -35.88 13.79
CA GLY A 122 -18.63 -36.39 13.52
C GLY A 122 -17.89 -35.59 12.47
N ASN A 123 -16.59 -35.83 12.36
CA ASN A 123 -15.69 -35.05 11.52
C ASN A 123 -15.64 -35.61 10.09
N ILE A 124 -15.33 -34.76 9.11
CA ILE A 124 -15.10 -35.14 7.71
C ILE A 124 -13.65 -34.82 7.32
N SER A 125 -12.96 -35.78 6.72
CA SER A 125 -11.69 -35.55 6.01
C SER A 125 -11.76 -36.14 4.61
N ALA A 126 -11.65 -35.31 3.57
CA ALA A 126 -11.80 -35.75 2.18
C ALA A 126 -11.12 -34.81 1.18
N ASP A 127 -10.73 -35.28 0.00
CA ASP A 127 -10.21 -34.39 -1.05
C ASP A 127 -11.25 -33.32 -1.46
N HIS A 128 -12.52 -33.73 -1.62
CA HIS A 128 -13.64 -32.81 -1.90
C HIS A 128 -14.83 -33.10 -0.98
N VAL A 129 -15.50 -32.06 -0.47
CA VAL A 129 -16.75 -32.19 0.29
C VAL A 129 -17.89 -31.45 -0.41
N TYR A 130 -18.99 -32.16 -0.68
CA TYR A 130 -20.19 -31.61 -1.31
C TYR A 130 -21.42 -31.86 -0.44
N LEU A 131 -22.03 -30.77 0.06
CA LEU A 131 -23.19 -30.82 0.95
C LEU A 131 -24.43 -30.25 0.25
N GLU A 132 -25.42 -31.09 -0.07
CA GLU A 132 -26.71 -30.62 -0.60
C GLU A 132 -27.60 -29.96 0.48
N SER A 133 -28.76 -29.45 0.06
CA SER A 133 -29.59 -28.58 0.88
C SER A 133 -30.11 -29.21 2.16
N ARG A 134 -30.20 -28.42 3.24
CA ARG A 134 -30.73 -28.80 4.56
C ARG A 134 -29.94 -29.88 5.30
N SER A 135 -28.72 -30.15 4.87
CA SER A 135 -27.83 -31.06 5.60
C SER A 135 -27.22 -30.35 6.79
N THR A 136 -27.11 -31.08 7.90
CA THR A 136 -26.50 -30.60 9.15
C THR A 136 -25.26 -31.42 9.46
N LEU A 137 -24.19 -30.75 9.83
CA LEU A 137 -22.95 -31.35 10.28
C LEU A 137 -22.64 -30.80 11.67
N THR A 138 -22.31 -31.65 12.63
CA THR A 138 -21.74 -31.29 13.93
C THR A 138 -20.39 -31.96 14.05
N GLY A 139 -19.33 -31.23 13.77
CA GLY A 139 -17.96 -31.72 13.66
C GLY A 139 -17.16 -30.97 12.58
N ASP A 140 -15.84 -31.13 12.62
CA ASP A 140 -14.92 -30.38 11.75
C ASP A 140 -14.83 -30.96 10.34
N ILE A 141 -14.52 -30.10 9.36
CA ILE A 141 -14.21 -30.47 7.97
C ILE A 141 -12.74 -30.16 7.69
N ASN A 142 -11.99 -31.16 7.21
CA ASN A 142 -10.66 -30.98 6.61
C ASN A 142 -10.69 -31.45 5.15
N THR A 143 -10.48 -30.55 4.18
CA THR A 143 -10.64 -30.88 2.77
C THR A 143 -9.71 -30.12 1.83
N ALA A 144 -9.62 -30.50 0.54
CA ALA A 144 -9.03 -29.62 -0.45
C ALA A 144 -10.05 -28.59 -0.94
N THR A 145 -11.31 -28.99 -1.18
CA THR A 145 -12.37 -28.03 -1.54
C THR A 145 -13.72 -28.37 -0.89
N LEU A 146 -14.49 -27.33 -0.57
CA LEU A 146 -15.84 -27.46 -0.02
C LEU A 146 -16.84 -26.77 -0.95
N THR A 147 -17.97 -27.43 -1.21
CA THR A 147 -19.11 -26.83 -1.88
C THR A 147 -20.39 -27.15 -1.12
N THR A 148 -21.13 -26.12 -0.71
CA THR A 148 -22.46 -26.28 -0.12
C THR A 148 -23.56 -25.88 -1.11
N ASN A 149 -24.75 -26.41 -0.90
CA ASN A 149 -25.99 -25.94 -1.49
C ASN A 149 -26.81 -25.19 -0.41
N SER A 150 -28.01 -24.72 -0.72
CA SER A 150 -28.71 -23.80 0.17
C SER A 150 -29.16 -24.44 1.49
N ASN A 151 -29.17 -23.67 2.59
CA ASN A 151 -29.63 -24.07 3.93
C ASN A 151 -28.80 -25.19 4.58
N VAL A 152 -27.48 -25.19 4.42
CA VAL A 152 -26.59 -26.13 5.12
C VAL A 152 -26.21 -25.56 6.49
N ALA A 153 -26.05 -26.40 7.51
CA ALA A 153 -25.50 -25.97 8.81
C ALA A 153 -24.26 -26.80 9.15
N ILE A 154 -23.14 -26.15 9.39
CA ILE A 154 -21.88 -26.76 9.83
C ILE A 154 -21.55 -26.23 11.21
N ASP A 155 -21.69 -27.08 12.21
CA ASP A 155 -21.34 -26.82 13.60
C ASP A 155 -19.96 -27.41 13.92
N GLY A 156 -18.91 -26.74 13.43
CA GLY A 156 -17.52 -27.17 13.50
C GLY A 156 -16.60 -26.28 12.64
N ALA A 157 -15.29 -26.45 12.78
CA ALA A 157 -14.30 -25.69 12.00
C ALA A 157 -14.18 -26.24 10.56
N VAL A 158 -13.84 -25.38 9.61
CA VAL A 158 -13.60 -25.75 8.21
C VAL A 158 -12.17 -25.39 7.83
N GLN A 159 -11.36 -26.39 7.50
CA GLN A 159 -10.01 -26.24 6.97
C GLN A 159 -9.99 -26.77 5.53
N ALA A 160 -9.72 -25.88 4.57
CA ALA A 160 -9.61 -26.21 3.17
C ALA A 160 -8.25 -25.77 2.61
N SER A 161 -7.51 -26.65 1.92
CA SER A 161 -6.27 -26.25 1.24
C SER A 161 -6.52 -25.52 -0.09
N GLY A 162 -7.75 -25.54 -0.59
CA GLY A 162 -8.20 -24.90 -1.82
C GLY A 162 -9.44 -24.02 -1.61
N ALA A 163 -10.14 -23.69 -2.71
CA ALA A 163 -11.28 -22.78 -2.67
C ALA A 163 -12.54 -23.41 -2.05
N ILE A 164 -13.31 -22.61 -1.31
CA ILE A 164 -14.63 -23.01 -0.81
C ILE A 164 -15.76 -22.17 -1.44
N GLN A 165 -16.88 -22.82 -1.72
CA GLN A 165 -18.09 -22.23 -2.31
C GLN A 165 -19.26 -22.47 -1.36
N ILE A 166 -19.77 -21.39 -0.76
CA ILE A 166 -20.80 -21.45 0.28
C ILE A 166 -22.10 -20.87 -0.27
N ALA A 167 -23.10 -21.72 -0.51
CA ALA A 167 -24.38 -21.31 -1.05
C ALA A 167 -25.29 -20.64 0.00
N SER A 168 -26.38 -20.01 -0.47
CA SER A 168 -27.24 -19.17 0.36
C SER A 168 -27.86 -19.85 1.58
N TYR A 169 -28.08 -19.08 2.66
CA TYR A 169 -28.64 -19.57 3.93
C TYR A 169 -27.79 -20.64 4.61
N THR A 170 -26.50 -20.74 4.28
CA THR A 170 -25.57 -21.65 4.96
C THR A 170 -25.06 -21.00 6.25
N GLU A 171 -25.04 -21.76 7.35
CA GLU A 171 -24.49 -21.36 8.63
C GLU A 171 -23.24 -22.18 8.95
N ILE A 172 -22.15 -21.53 9.36
CA ILE A 172 -20.91 -22.17 9.82
C ILE A 172 -20.58 -21.59 11.20
N SER A 173 -20.51 -22.44 12.24
CA SER A 173 -20.28 -21.98 13.62
C SER A 173 -18.80 -21.86 13.98
N GLY A 174 -17.93 -22.70 13.39
CA GLY A 174 -16.49 -22.71 13.67
C GLY A 174 -15.70 -21.80 12.74
N ALA A 175 -14.41 -21.65 13.03
CA ALA A 175 -13.48 -20.88 12.22
C ALA A 175 -13.28 -21.51 10.82
N VAL A 176 -13.05 -20.66 9.82
CA VAL A 176 -12.85 -21.07 8.43
C VAL A 176 -11.44 -20.68 7.98
N THR A 177 -10.69 -21.64 7.44
CA THR A 177 -9.41 -21.40 6.78
C THR A 177 -9.45 -22.01 5.38
N ALA A 178 -9.18 -21.24 4.33
CA ALA A 178 -9.26 -21.69 2.94
C ALA A 178 -8.18 -21.05 2.04
N ALA A 179 -8.01 -21.52 0.80
CA ALA A 179 -7.24 -20.75 -0.19
C ALA A 179 -8.04 -19.54 -0.70
N SER A 180 -9.37 -19.67 -0.85
CA SER A 180 -10.29 -18.56 -1.15
C SER A 180 -11.70 -18.91 -0.67
N VAL A 181 -12.50 -17.90 -0.37
CA VAL A 181 -13.87 -18.04 0.14
C VAL A 181 -14.84 -17.28 -0.75
N ASN A 182 -15.79 -17.97 -1.36
CA ASN A 182 -16.90 -17.34 -2.07
C ASN A 182 -18.22 -17.75 -1.42
N ALA A 183 -18.90 -16.78 -0.81
CA ALA A 183 -20.16 -16.97 -0.11
C ALA A 183 -21.29 -16.23 -0.83
N ASP A 184 -22.38 -16.94 -1.12
CA ASP A 184 -23.61 -16.38 -1.69
C ASP A 184 -24.40 -15.56 -0.64
N SER A 185 -25.63 -15.17 -0.97
CA SER A 185 -26.46 -14.34 -0.08
C SER A 185 -26.94 -15.06 1.19
N TYR A 186 -27.16 -14.31 2.29
CA TYR A 186 -27.70 -14.82 3.56
C TYR A 186 -26.85 -15.91 4.24
N THR A 187 -25.55 -15.94 4.01
CA THR A 187 -24.64 -16.86 4.73
C THR A 187 -24.29 -16.30 6.10
N HIS A 188 -24.10 -17.15 7.10
CA HIS A 188 -23.72 -16.73 8.44
C HIS A 188 -22.50 -17.51 8.94
N PHE A 189 -21.41 -16.81 9.19
CA PHE A 189 -20.21 -17.34 9.83
C PHE A 189 -20.17 -16.82 11.26
N ALA A 190 -20.17 -17.71 12.25
CA ALA A 190 -20.20 -17.30 13.66
C ALA A 190 -18.79 -17.05 14.26
N SER A 191 -17.74 -17.18 13.45
CA SER A 191 -16.34 -17.10 13.88
C SER A 191 -15.45 -16.51 12.76
N THR A 192 -14.13 -16.47 13.00
CA THR A 192 -13.10 -15.94 12.11
C THR A 192 -13.06 -16.64 10.75
N VAL A 193 -12.79 -15.86 9.69
CA VAL A 193 -12.59 -16.35 8.32
C VAL A 193 -11.23 -15.90 7.79
N THR A 194 -10.39 -16.87 7.45
CA THR A 194 -9.03 -16.63 6.91
C THR A 194 -8.90 -17.27 5.53
N ALA A 195 -8.42 -16.52 4.55
CA ALA A 195 -8.07 -17.01 3.23
C ALA A 195 -6.67 -16.55 2.82
N GLN A 196 -5.93 -17.39 2.09
CA GLN A 196 -4.66 -16.97 1.47
C GLN A 196 -4.88 -16.08 0.24
N GLY A 197 -6.06 -16.18 -0.40
CA GLY A 197 -6.49 -15.40 -1.55
C GLY A 197 -7.81 -14.68 -1.29
N ASP A 198 -8.65 -14.58 -2.31
CA ASP A 198 -9.85 -13.72 -2.26
C ASP A 198 -10.96 -14.22 -1.32
N ILE A 199 -11.64 -13.28 -0.69
CA ILE A 199 -12.89 -13.46 0.06
C ILE A 199 -14.00 -12.62 -0.57
N SER A 200 -15.11 -13.25 -0.99
CA SER A 200 -16.32 -12.54 -1.41
C SER A 200 -17.52 -12.96 -0.55
N LEU A 201 -18.16 -11.97 0.07
CA LEU A 201 -19.35 -12.14 0.89
C LEU A 201 -20.58 -11.58 0.15
N GLY A 202 -21.55 -12.44 -0.15
CA GLY A 202 -22.80 -12.08 -0.82
C GLY A 202 -23.72 -11.19 0.02
N SER A 203 -24.78 -10.67 -0.61
CA SER A 203 -25.80 -9.83 0.02
C SER A 203 -26.39 -10.44 1.31
N GLU A 204 -26.57 -9.64 2.36
CA GLU A 204 -27.04 -10.09 3.68
C GLU A 204 -26.19 -11.22 4.32
N GLY A 205 -24.99 -11.48 3.81
CA GLY A 205 -24.03 -12.36 4.46
C GLY A 205 -23.47 -11.71 5.72
N VAL A 206 -23.27 -12.49 6.78
CA VAL A 206 -22.74 -12.02 8.07
C VAL A 206 -21.54 -12.86 8.49
N ILE A 207 -20.44 -12.21 8.85
CA ILE A 207 -19.31 -12.84 9.55
C ILE A 207 -19.22 -12.22 10.96
N ASN A 208 -19.23 -13.05 12.01
CA ASN A 208 -19.03 -12.65 13.40
C ASN A 208 -17.64 -13.10 13.87
N GLY A 209 -16.61 -12.36 13.47
CA GLY A 209 -15.21 -12.66 13.73
C GLY A 209 -14.31 -11.86 12.81
N ALA A 210 -13.00 -11.92 13.05
CA ALA A 210 -12.01 -11.28 12.21
C ALA A 210 -11.97 -11.90 10.80
N VAL A 211 -11.56 -11.11 9.81
CA VAL A 211 -11.43 -11.53 8.42
C VAL A 211 -10.02 -11.23 7.92
N SER A 212 -9.37 -12.21 7.31
CA SER A 212 -8.07 -12.04 6.67
C SER A 212 -8.04 -12.67 5.27
N GLY A 213 -7.54 -11.95 4.26
CA GLY A 213 -7.55 -12.37 2.86
C GLY A 213 -6.60 -11.55 1.97
N ASP A 214 -6.49 -11.91 0.69
CA ASP A 214 -5.80 -11.06 -0.29
C ASP A 214 -6.70 -9.89 -0.72
N ASN A 215 -7.76 -10.17 -1.50
CA ASN A 215 -8.80 -9.19 -1.81
C ASN A 215 -10.10 -9.54 -1.08
N VAL A 216 -10.78 -8.56 -0.48
CA VAL A 216 -12.03 -8.77 0.26
C VAL A 216 -13.16 -7.92 -0.32
N ILE A 217 -14.25 -8.58 -0.74
CA ILE A 217 -15.41 -7.91 -1.35
C ILE A 217 -16.68 -8.20 -0.57
N LEU A 218 -17.29 -7.14 -0.02
CA LEU A 218 -18.62 -7.17 0.60
C LEU A 218 -19.65 -6.70 -0.43
N ARG A 219 -20.49 -7.62 -0.91
CA ARG A 219 -21.50 -7.33 -1.94
C ARG A 219 -22.64 -6.48 -1.41
N ALA A 220 -23.27 -5.72 -2.29
CA ALA A 220 -24.33 -4.78 -1.91
C ALA A 220 -25.50 -5.45 -1.18
N SER A 221 -26.28 -4.65 -0.44
CA SER A 221 -27.47 -5.05 0.35
C SER A 221 -27.12 -5.71 1.69
N SER A 222 -26.52 -4.93 2.60
CA SER A 222 -26.43 -5.26 4.03
C SER A 222 -25.62 -6.51 4.38
N SER A 223 -24.60 -6.84 3.60
CA SER A 223 -23.56 -7.76 4.08
C SER A 223 -22.77 -7.11 5.22
N ARG A 224 -22.44 -7.87 6.26
CA ARG A 224 -21.81 -7.36 7.48
C ARG A 224 -20.64 -8.21 7.95
N ILE A 225 -19.57 -7.56 8.37
CA ILE A 225 -18.52 -8.18 9.19
C ILE A 225 -18.61 -7.55 10.58
N ASN A 226 -18.64 -8.36 11.63
CA ASN A 226 -18.56 -7.94 13.02
C ASN A 226 -17.22 -8.40 13.58
N GLY A 227 -16.19 -7.60 13.37
CA GLY A 227 -14.78 -7.91 13.61
C GLY A 227 -13.87 -7.13 12.67
N ASP A 228 -12.57 -7.18 12.94
CA ASP A 228 -11.56 -6.49 12.13
C ASP A 228 -11.33 -7.20 10.80
N LEU A 229 -11.01 -6.43 9.76
CA LEU A 229 -10.72 -6.90 8.42
C LEU A 229 -9.30 -6.51 8.04
N ASN A 230 -8.46 -7.50 7.73
CA ASN A 230 -7.10 -7.29 7.25
C ASN A 230 -6.89 -7.92 5.87
N ALA A 231 -6.66 -7.10 4.86
CA ALA A 231 -6.44 -7.52 3.48
C ALA A 231 -5.07 -7.05 2.97
N THR A 232 -4.31 -7.93 2.33
CA THR A 232 -3.04 -7.54 1.70
C THR A 232 -3.24 -6.76 0.40
N GLY A 233 -4.36 -7.00 -0.29
CA GLY A 233 -4.80 -6.35 -1.53
C GLY A 233 -6.01 -5.44 -1.32
N ASP A 234 -6.97 -5.49 -2.25
CA ASP A 234 -8.08 -4.55 -2.31
C ASP A 234 -9.23 -4.92 -1.38
N VAL A 235 -9.80 -3.92 -0.69
CA VAL A 235 -11.06 -4.04 0.05
C VAL A 235 -12.13 -3.23 -0.66
N ILE A 236 -13.20 -3.90 -1.08
CA ILE A 236 -14.36 -3.27 -1.74
C ILE A 236 -15.60 -3.47 -0.87
N ILE A 237 -16.11 -2.38 -0.31
CA ILE A 237 -17.35 -2.34 0.46
C ILE A 237 -18.44 -1.76 -0.44
N GLU A 238 -19.35 -2.61 -0.93
CA GLU A 238 -20.43 -2.16 -1.80
C GLU A 238 -21.59 -1.50 -1.03
N SER A 239 -22.58 -0.99 -1.78
CA SER A 239 -23.71 -0.22 -1.26
C SER A 239 -24.44 -0.90 -0.09
N GLY A 240 -24.45 -0.22 1.06
CA GLY A 240 -25.16 -0.62 2.27
C GLY A 240 -24.51 -1.77 3.05
N ALA A 241 -23.28 -2.15 2.70
CA ALA A 241 -22.48 -3.10 3.47
C ALA A 241 -21.75 -2.40 4.63
N GLU A 242 -21.42 -3.17 5.66
CA GLU A 242 -20.86 -2.64 6.91
C GLU A 242 -19.75 -3.52 7.46
N VAL A 243 -18.62 -2.90 7.84
CA VAL A 243 -17.61 -3.52 8.70
C VAL A 243 -17.74 -2.88 10.07
N ASN A 244 -18.14 -3.66 11.05
CA ASN A 244 -18.17 -3.27 12.44
C ASN A 244 -16.85 -3.69 13.11
N GLY A 245 -15.80 -2.90 12.87
CA GLY A 245 -14.41 -3.15 13.25
C GLY A 245 -13.45 -2.25 12.46
N ASN A 246 -12.15 -2.47 12.64
CA ASN A 246 -11.09 -1.80 11.88
C ASN A 246 -10.89 -2.45 10.50
N VAL A 247 -10.36 -1.69 9.55
CA VAL A 247 -10.04 -2.16 8.20
C VAL A 247 -8.60 -1.82 7.86
N ALA A 248 -7.81 -2.82 7.47
CA ALA A 248 -6.50 -2.66 6.86
C ALA A 248 -6.52 -3.23 5.42
N ALA A 249 -5.98 -2.47 4.46
CA ALA A 249 -6.02 -2.82 3.04
C ALA A 249 -4.77 -2.34 2.26
N GLY A 250 -4.54 -2.92 1.08
CA GLY A 250 -3.73 -2.33 0.03
C GLY A 250 -4.40 -1.09 -0.58
N TYR A 251 -5.67 -1.22 -0.96
CA TYR A 251 -6.52 -0.13 -1.44
C TYR A 251 -7.94 -0.33 -0.91
N LEU A 252 -8.62 0.75 -0.52
CA LEU A 252 -9.97 0.69 0.05
C LEU A 252 -10.95 1.49 -0.80
N LEU A 253 -11.97 0.82 -1.33
CA LEU A 253 -13.08 1.45 -2.04
C LEU A 253 -14.40 1.24 -1.29
N MET A 254 -15.01 2.33 -0.85
CA MET A 254 -16.35 2.34 -0.27
C MET A 254 -17.35 2.91 -1.28
N LYS A 255 -18.17 2.04 -1.89
CA LYS A 255 -19.14 2.45 -2.91
C LYS A 255 -20.33 3.22 -2.33
N ALA A 256 -21.01 3.94 -3.21
CA ALA A 256 -22.12 4.81 -2.84
C ALA A 256 -23.25 4.09 -2.08
N SER A 257 -24.00 4.83 -1.25
CA SER A 257 -25.18 4.40 -0.48
C SER A 257 -24.88 3.70 0.86
N ASN A 258 -24.32 4.45 1.82
CA ASN A 258 -24.17 4.02 3.22
C ASN A 258 -23.26 2.79 3.43
N ALA A 259 -22.21 2.63 2.62
CA ALA A 259 -21.09 1.77 3.02
C ALA A 259 -20.49 2.33 4.31
N ARG A 260 -20.24 1.47 5.31
CA ARG A 260 -19.80 1.92 6.64
C ARG A 260 -18.66 1.09 7.22
N ILE A 261 -17.70 1.78 7.84
CA ILE A 261 -16.70 1.21 8.76
C ILE A 261 -16.91 1.87 10.12
N THR A 262 -17.03 1.08 11.20
CA THR A 262 -17.24 1.63 12.55
C THR A 262 -15.96 1.90 13.33
N GLY A 263 -14.84 1.29 12.93
CA GLY A 263 -13.50 1.55 13.47
C GLY A 263 -12.64 2.41 12.54
N ASP A 264 -11.34 2.22 12.62
CA ASP A 264 -10.33 2.91 11.82
C ASP A 264 -10.17 2.23 10.44
N ALA A 265 -9.74 3.00 9.45
CA ALA A 265 -9.44 2.53 8.10
C ALA A 265 -8.01 2.89 7.70
N VAL A 266 -7.20 1.89 7.41
CA VAL A 266 -5.81 2.04 6.96
C VAL A 266 -5.67 1.42 5.57
N ALA A 267 -5.15 2.18 4.62
CA ALA A 267 -4.75 1.68 3.31
C ALA A 267 -3.28 2.02 3.05
N SER A 268 -2.49 1.05 2.56
CA SER A 268 -1.12 1.33 2.12
C SER A 268 -1.06 2.12 0.81
N GLY A 269 -2.15 2.08 0.03
CA GLY A 269 -2.44 2.93 -1.13
C GLY A 269 -3.53 3.97 -0.81
N ASP A 270 -4.61 3.97 -1.59
CA ASP A 270 -5.66 5.00 -1.52
C ASP A 270 -6.92 4.53 -0.77
N ILE A 271 -7.63 5.49 -0.16
CA ILE A 271 -9.01 5.33 0.34
C ILE A 271 -9.96 6.16 -0.53
N ASP A 272 -10.90 5.50 -1.20
CA ASP A 272 -11.94 6.13 -2.00
C ASP A 272 -13.32 6.01 -1.32
N LEU A 273 -13.86 7.15 -0.90
CA LEU A 273 -15.20 7.28 -0.33
C LEU A 273 -16.19 7.80 -1.38
N GLU A 274 -17.11 6.97 -1.86
CA GLU A 274 -18.22 7.41 -2.72
C GLU A 274 -19.42 7.94 -1.91
N TRP A 275 -20.47 8.43 -2.59
CA TRP A 275 -21.61 9.14 -2.00
C TRP A 275 -22.22 8.42 -0.77
N ALA A 276 -22.29 9.13 0.36
CA ALA A 276 -22.79 8.63 1.65
C ALA A 276 -22.00 7.48 2.30
N ALA A 277 -20.76 7.19 1.86
CA ALA A 277 -19.84 6.34 2.61
C ALA A 277 -19.41 7.01 3.94
N ARG A 278 -19.13 6.20 4.96
CA ARG A 278 -18.72 6.70 6.29
C ARG A 278 -17.73 5.78 7.00
N ILE A 279 -16.65 6.35 7.49
CA ILE A 279 -15.72 5.79 8.47
C ILE A 279 -15.99 6.50 9.79
N ASP A 280 -16.24 5.77 10.87
CA ASP A 280 -16.50 6.37 12.18
C ASP A 280 -15.21 6.71 12.95
N GLY A 281 -14.12 5.95 12.73
CA GLY A 281 -12.79 6.18 13.30
C GLY A 281 -11.87 7.02 12.41
N ASP A 282 -10.57 6.83 12.57
CA ASP A 282 -9.51 7.49 11.82
C ASP A 282 -9.37 6.90 10.40
N ALA A 283 -8.85 7.69 9.46
CA ALA A 283 -8.54 7.23 8.11
C ALA A 283 -7.09 7.55 7.75
N THR A 284 -6.32 6.52 7.42
CA THR A 284 -4.89 6.61 7.08
C THR A 284 -4.64 6.06 5.69
N ALA A 285 -4.10 6.86 4.77
CA ALA A 285 -3.82 6.43 3.40
C ALA A 285 -2.76 7.32 2.74
N VAL A 286 -2.21 6.90 1.59
CA VAL A 286 -1.40 7.80 0.75
C VAL A 286 -2.25 8.96 0.24
N ASN A 287 -3.39 8.63 -0.37
CA ASN A 287 -4.40 9.60 -0.78
C ASN A 287 -5.81 9.21 -0.30
N ILE A 288 -6.57 10.17 0.22
CA ILE A 288 -7.97 9.98 0.61
C ILE A 288 -8.88 10.78 -0.33
N LYS A 289 -9.67 10.09 -1.15
CA LYS A 289 -10.65 10.72 -2.05
C LYS A 289 -12.03 10.75 -1.41
N ASN A 290 -12.47 11.93 -0.97
CA ASN A 290 -13.79 12.10 -0.37
C ASN A 290 -14.84 12.61 -1.36
N ASN A 291 -15.68 11.70 -1.86
CA ASN A 291 -16.90 11.99 -2.62
C ASN A 291 -18.18 11.63 -1.86
N ALA A 292 -18.11 11.46 -0.54
CA ALA A 292 -19.24 11.03 0.27
C ALA A 292 -20.33 12.09 0.48
N GLY A 293 -20.15 13.29 -0.07
CA GLY A 293 -21.12 14.38 0.02
C GLY A 293 -21.10 15.13 1.35
N SER A 294 -20.11 14.85 2.20
CA SER A 294 -19.95 15.44 3.53
C SER A 294 -18.48 15.48 3.92
N THR A 295 -18.04 16.54 4.59
CA THR A 295 -16.70 16.65 5.20
C THR A 295 -16.58 15.87 6.52
N ASN A 296 -17.67 15.28 7.01
CA ASN A 296 -17.70 14.50 8.27
C ASN A 296 -17.88 12.99 7.99
N SER A 297 -17.52 12.55 6.78
CA SER A 297 -17.58 11.14 6.40
C SER A 297 -16.45 10.29 6.98
N VAL A 298 -15.48 10.92 7.64
CA VAL A 298 -14.50 10.28 8.53
C VAL A 298 -14.77 10.93 9.89
N GLY A 299 -15.00 10.12 10.91
CA GLY A 299 -15.36 10.59 12.26
C GLY A 299 -14.14 10.97 13.10
N GLY A 300 -13.00 10.32 12.84
CA GLY A 300 -11.71 10.57 13.47
C GLY A 300 -10.77 11.46 12.65
N ALA A 301 -9.48 11.35 12.93
CA ALA A 301 -8.40 12.06 12.25
C ALA A 301 -8.11 11.47 10.86
N THR A 302 -7.61 12.31 9.96
CA THR A 302 -7.20 11.90 8.60
C THR A 302 -5.71 12.04 8.43
N TYR A 303 -4.97 10.93 8.33
CA TYR A 303 -3.53 10.88 8.12
C TYR A 303 -3.25 10.53 6.66
N CYS A 304 -2.78 11.51 5.90
CA CYS A 304 -2.54 11.31 4.47
C CYS A 304 -1.45 12.21 3.92
N GLN A 305 -0.90 11.84 2.77
CA GLN A 305 -0.03 12.76 2.02
C GLN A 305 -0.88 13.79 1.26
N SER A 306 -2.01 13.35 0.72
CA SER A 306 -2.99 14.21 0.05
C SER A 306 -4.42 13.72 0.28
N SER A 307 -5.39 14.63 0.18
CA SER A 307 -6.80 14.27 0.13
C SER A 307 -7.45 15.05 -1.01
N ASN A 308 -8.21 14.35 -1.85
CA ASN A 308 -8.90 14.89 -3.01
C ASN A 308 -10.39 14.50 -3.00
N GLY A 309 -11.12 14.78 -4.07
CA GLY A 309 -12.56 14.51 -4.17
C GLY A 309 -13.45 15.75 -4.03
N SER A 310 -14.76 15.54 -3.94
CA SER A 310 -15.76 16.62 -3.88
C SER A 310 -15.73 17.40 -2.56
N HIS A 311 -15.23 16.79 -1.47
CA HIS A 311 -15.16 17.37 -0.14
C HIS A 311 -13.85 16.93 0.59
N PRO A 312 -12.67 17.29 0.07
CA PRO A 312 -11.40 16.76 0.57
C PRO A 312 -11.14 17.13 2.04
N TYR A 313 -10.43 16.25 2.75
CA TYR A 313 -10.03 16.45 4.15
C TYR A 313 -8.73 17.24 4.26
N SER A 314 -8.48 17.79 5.46
CA SER A 314 -7.15 18.30 5.81
C SER A 314 -6.28 17.14 6.29
N CYS A 315 -5.24 16.78 5.55
CA CYS A 315 -4.32 15.72 5.97
C CYS A 315 -3.44 16.17 7.15
N ASN A 316 -3.37 15.35 8.19
CA ASN A 316 -2.35 15.47 9.23
C ASN A 316 -1.04 14.87 8.71
N SER A 317 0.01 15.69 8.58
CA SER A 317 1.30 15.33 7.98
C SER A 317 2.34 14.77 8.96
N THR A 318 1.97 14.56 10.23
CA THR A 318 2.76 13.76 11.17
C THR A 318 2.68 12.30 10.73
N PRO A 319 3.76 11.49 10.86
CA PRO A 319 3.68 10.06 10.60
C PRO A 319 2.48 9.50 11.36
N ALA A 320 1.63 8.75 10.66
CA ALA A 320 0.54 8.03 11.29
C ALA A 320 1.10 7.16 12.42
N PRO A 321 0.33 6.91 13.50
CA PRO A 321 0.72 5.89 14.45
C PRO A 321 1.05 4.60 13.69
N PRO A 322 2.15 3.92 14.06
CA PRO A 322 2.56 2.69 13.38
C PRO A 322 1.39 1.69 13.36
N SER A 323 1.35 0.75 12.40
CA SER A 323 0.40 -0.36 12.49
C SER A 323 0.52 -1.03 13.87
N GLN A 324 -0.51 -1.71 14.38
CA GLN A 324 -0.44 -2.30 15.72
C GLN A 324 0.82 -3.17 15.89
N CYS A 325 1.23 -3.91 14.85
CA CYS A 325 2.48 -4.67 14.88
C CYS A 325 3.76 -3.83 14.69
N ASP A 326 3.72 -2.71 13.96
CA ASP A 326 4.87 -1.79 13.93
C ASP A 326 5.02 -1.05 15.28
N ALA A 327 3.92 -0.77 15.97
CA ALA A 327 3.89 -0.07 17.24
C ALA A 327 4.33 -1.01 18.36
N LEU A 328 3.76 -2.24 18.38
CA LEU A 328 4.18 -3.30 19.28
C LEU A 328 5.61 -3.76 18.98
N GLY A 329 6.04 -3.82 17.72
CA GLY A 329 7.42 -4.11 17.34
C GLY A 329 8.39 -3.03 17.81
N GLY A 330 7.99 -1.75 17.72
CA GLY A 330 8.72 -0.65 18.32
C GLY A 330 8.87 -0.80 19.85
N LEU A 331 7.77 -1.11 20.55
CA LEU A 331 7.80 -1.34 22.00
C LEU A 331 8.62 -2.60 22.38
N ALA A 332 8.53 -3.66 21.59
CA ALA A 332 9.29 -4.90 21.75
C ALA A 332 10.79 -4.65 21.60
N GLY A 333 11.24 -3.73 20.74
CA GLY A 333 12.67 -3.38 20.63
C GLY A 333 13.34 -2.91 21.94
N TYR A 334 12.55 -2.49 22.94
CA TYR A 334 13.05 -2.10 24.27
C TYR A 334 12.80 -3.16 25.34
N GLY A 335 11.70 -3.91 25.22
CA GLY A 335 11.33 -5.01 26.13
C GLY A 335 10.77 -4.60 27.49
N ILE A 336 11.32 -3.56 28.12
CA ILE A 336 10.90 -3.07 29.44
C ILE A 336 10.63 -1.58 29.34
N ILE A 337 9.40 -1.14 29.58
CA ILE A 337 9.00 0.28 29.46
C ILE A 337 7.98 0.60 30.57
N GLY A 338 8.24 1.67 31.33
CA GLY A 338 7.25 2.32 32.20
C GLY A 338 7.16 3.79 31.83
N MET A 339 6.27 4.13 30.88
CA MET A 339 6.30 5.42 30.17
C MET A 339 6.12 6.64 31.09
N ASP A 340 5.33 6.52 32.17
CA ASP A 340 5.15 7.60 33.16
C ASP A 340 6.30 7.65 34.17
N ASP A 341 6.69 6.50 34.73
CA ASP A 341 7.88 6.37 35.58
C ASP A 341 8.49 4.96 35.51
N PHE A 342 9.81 4.89 35.64
CA PHE A 342 10.56 3.63 35.76
C PHE A 342 11.56 3.72 36.92
N ASP A 343 11.22 3.10 38.06
CA ASP A 343 12.12 2.99 39.21
C ASP A 343 12.73 1.59 39.30
N TYR A 344 14.01 1.53 39.64
CA TYR A 344 14.74 0.27 39.74
C TYR A 344 15.68 0.21 40.95
N GLY A 345 15.59 -0.90 41.69
CA GLY A 345 16.42 -1.17 42.84
C GLY A 345 17.90 -1.42 42.50
N ASN A 346 18.74 -1.33 43.52
CA ASN A 346 20.18 -1.58 43.39
C ASN A 346 20.46 -3.01 42.91
N ASN A 347 21.57 -3.18 42.18
CA ASN A 347 22.07 -4.47 41.71
C ASN A 347 21.13 -5.20 40.72
N SER A 348 20.22 -4.49 40.07
CA SER A 348 19.38 -5.02 39.00
C SER A 348 20.13 -5.06 37.67
N GLN A 349 19.88 -6.09 36.87
CA GLN A 349 20.59 -6.39 35.62
C GLN A 349 19.61 -6.72 34.50
N ILE A 350 19.96 -6.35 33.27
CA ILE A 350 19.32 -6.83 32.03
C ILE A 350 20.38 -7.48 31.14
N ASN A 351 20.08 -8.68 30.63
CA ASN A 351 21.00 -9.49 29.82
C ASN A 351 22.39 -9.67 30.45
N GLY A 352 22.46 -9.80 31.77
CA GLY A 352 23.71 -9.93 32.52
C GLY A 352 24.53 -8.64 32.64
N THR A 353 23.95 -7.48 32.31
CA THR A 353 24.57 -6.15 32.45
C THR A 353 23.83 -5.33 33.51
N ASP A 354 24.56 -4.68 34.42
CA ASP A 354 23.97 -3.81 35.44
C ASP A 354 23.16 -2.67 34.79
N ILE A 355 21.94 -2.45 35.27
CA ILE A 355 21.11 -1.31 34.86
C ILE A 355 21.71 -0.04 35.47
N THR A 356 22.05 0.93 34.61
CA THR A 356 22.66 2.20 35.02
C THR A 356 22.02 3.37 34.30
N ASP A 357 21.82 4.47 35.02
CA ASP A 357 21.51 5.77 34.46
C ASP A 357 22.74 6.69 34.55
N PRO A 358 23.74 6.52 33.65
CA PRO A 358 25.02 7.24 33.74
C PRO A 358 24.87 8.75 33.58
N ASN A 359 23.76 9.21 33.02
CA ASN A 359 23.48 10.60 32.72
C ASN A 359 22.46 11.22 33.68
N ASN A 360 21.93 10.46 34.65
CA ASN A 360 20.88 10.86 35.58
C ASN A 360 19.69 11.49 34.83
N THR A 361 19.28 10.81 33.76
CA THR A 361 18.19 11.19 32.87
C THR A 361 16.82 11.05 33.52
N ASN A 362 16.68 10.21 34.55
CA ASN A 362 15.37 9.76 35.05
C ASN A 362 14.51 9.23 33.88
N GLY A 363 15.12 8.40 33.02
CA GLY A 363 14.44 7.82 31.87
C GLY A 363 13.45 6.72 32.25
N ASN A 364 12.63 6.32 31.29
CA ASN A 364 11.47 5.45 31.45
C ASN A 364 11.66 4.01 30.93
N THR A 365 12.87 3.65 30.48
CA THR A 365 13.20 2.29 30.01
C THR A 365 14.67 1.95 30.23
N PRO A 366 15.01 0.73 30.67
CA PRO A 366 16.36 0.19 30.49
C PRO A 366 16.47 -0.44 29.09
N THR A 367 17.38 0.06 28.26
CA THR A 367 17.70 -0.62 26.99
C THR A 367 18.20 -2.05 27.23
N PRO A 368 18.12 -2.96 26.24
CA PRO A 368 18.67 -4.32 26.35
C PRO A 368 20.17 -4.39 26.67
N THR A 369 20.88 -3.25 26.65
CA THR A 369 22.30 -3.11 27.02
C THR A 369 22.53 -2.63 28.45
N GLY A 370 21.49 -2.37 29.24
CA GLY A 370 21.59 -1.93 30.65
C GLY A 370 21.77 -0.43 30.85
N VAL A 371 21.53 0.39 29.81
CA VAL A 371 21.52 1.85 29.94
C VAL A 371 20.08 2.34 30.01
N VAL A 372 19.77 3.16 31.01
CA VAL A 372 18.47 3.84 31.13
C VAL A 372 18.38 4.99 30.13
N GLU A 373 17.30 5.02 29.38
CA GLU A 373 16.98 6.04 28.39
C GLU A 373 15.55 6.56 28.60
N ASP A 374 15.31 7.76 28.07
CA ASP A 374 13.99 8.39 28.04
C ASP A 374 13.46 8.32 26.60
N ILE A 375 12.36 7.60 26.42
CA ILE A 375 11.71 7.37 25.12
C ILE A 375 10.27 7.87 25.16
N ASN A 376 9.71 8.17 24.00
CA ASN A 376 8.30 8.53 23.88
C ASN A 376 7.68 7.70 22.75
N MET A 377 6.88 6.70 23.11
CA MET A 377 6.27 5.75 22.19
C MET A 377 4.76 5.66 22.42
N ALA A 378 4.01 5.42 21.35
CA ALA A 378 2.58 5.21 21.44
C ALA A 378 2.27 3.75 21.79
N PHE A 379 1.35 3.53 22.73
CA PHE A 379 0.81 2.22 23.07
C PHE A 379 -0.52 1.97 22.34
N PRO A 380 -0.60 0.94 21.48
CA PRO A 380 -1.88 0.51 20.92
C PRO A 380 -2.89 0.07 22.00
N PRO A 381 -4.21 0.25 21.79
CA PRO A 381 -5.22 -0.25 22.71
C PRO A 381 -5.22 -1.80 22.77
N ILE A 382 -5.64 -2.36 23.91
CA ILE A 382 -5.90 -3.81 24.06
C ILE A 382 -7.13 -4.23 23.24
N ASP A 383 -7.15 -5.48 22.75
CA ASP A 383 -8.32 -6.11 22.16
C ASP A 383 -8.84 -7.26 23.05
N PRO A 384 -10.09 -7.19 23.56
CA PRO A 384 -11.09 -6.14 23.34
C PRO A 384 -10.79 -4.84 24.08
N ALA A 385 -11.11 -3.69 23.48
CA ALA A 385 -10.82 -2.38 24.09
C ALA A 385 -11.67 -2.06 25.35
N VAL A 386 -12.72 -2.84 25.61
CA VAL A 386 -13.59 -2.69 26.77
C VAL A 386 -13.71 -4.02 27.50
N PHE A 387 -13.46 -4.02 28.81
CA PHE A 387 -13.57 -5.22 29.62
C PHE A 387 -15.02 -5.75 29.58
N PRO A 388 -15.25 -7.04 29.21
CA PRO A 388 -16.59 -7.59 29.08
C PRO A 388 -17.42 -7.49 30.37
N SER A 389 -18.70 -7.09 30.24
CA SER A 389 -19.61 -7.09 31.38
C SER A 389 -20.16 -8.50 31.64
N PHE A 390 -19.86 -9.03 32.81
CA PHE A 390 -20.43 -10.28 33.32
C PHE A 390 -20.66 -10.19 34.83
N ASN A 391 -21.49 -11.11 35.34
CA ASN A 391 -21.69 -11.35 36.75
C ASN A 391 -21.52 -12.84 37.03
N GLY A 392 -20.50 -13.17 37.83
CA GLY A 392 -20.32 -14.52 38.37
C GLY A 392 -21.51 -15.01 39.19
N SER A 393 -21.72 -16.33 39.24
CA SER A 393 -22.75 -16.93 40.11
C SER A 393 -22.34 -18.26 40.76
N VAL A 394 -21.11 -18.72 40.51
CA VAL A 394 -20.66 -20.05 40.91
C VAL A 394 -19.23 -19.99 41.43
N ASP A 395 -19.07 -20.39 42.69
CA ASP A 395 -17.75 -20.61 43.31
C ASP A 395 -17.20 -22.01 43.04
N ARG A 396 -15.88 -22.10 42.86
CA ARG A 396 -15.15 -23.35 42.69
C ARG A 396 -13.91 -23.38 43.57
N THR A 397 -13.71 -24.46 44.32
CA THR A 397 -12.49 -24.67 45.12
C THR A 397 -11.67 -25.83 44.56
N ASN A 398 -10.40 -25.58 44.23
CA ASN A 398 -9.47 -26.53 43.61
C ASN A 398 -10.08 -27.31 42.41
N PRO A 399 -10.75 -26.66 41.44
CA PRO A 399 -11.37 -27.35 40.32
C PRO A 399 -10.31 -27.98 39.40
N THR A 400 -10.58 -29.15 38.83
CA THR A 400 -9.69 -29.78 37.83
C THR A 400 -10.41 -29.90 36.49
N ASN A 401 -9.72 -29.56 35.40
CA ASN A 401 -10.25 -29.47 34.05
C ASN A 401 -11.57 -28.67 34.00
N LEU A 402 -11.58 -27.52 34.68
CA LEU A 402 -12.73 -26.62 34.70
C LEU A 402 -13.07 -26.20 33.26
N PRO A 403 -14.29 -26.42 32.74
CA PRO A 403 -14.66 -26.01 31.39
C PRO A 403 -14.74 -24.48 31.24
N PRO A 404 -14.67 -23.93 30.02
CA PRO A 404 -14.88 -22.51 29.76
C PRO A 404 -16.25 -22.03 30.26
N GLY A 405 -16.34 -20.78 30.73
CA GLY A 405 -17.58 -20.22 31.24
C GLY A 405 -17.41 -19.06 32.21
N THR A 406 -18.52 -18.66 32.84
CA THR A 406 -18.58 -17.55 33.80
C THR A 406 -18.60 -18.06 35.25
N TYR A 407 -17.71 -17.55 36.09
CA TYR A 407 -17.51 -17.95 37.48
C TYR A 407 -17.53 -16.73 38.39
N ASP A 408 -17.97 -16.95 39.63
CA ASP A 408 -17.86 -15.94 40.70
C ASP A 408 -16.43 -16.02 41.22
N ARG A 409 -16.14 -16.99 42.09
CA ARG A 409 -14.81 -17.16 42.66
C ARG A 409 -14.14 -18.49 42.29
N ILE A 410 -12.86 -18.48 41.92
CA ILE A 410 -12.00 -19.67 41.84
C ILE A 410 -11.00 -19.64 42.99
N ASN A 411 -11.16 -20.53 43.97
CA ASN A 411 -10.30 -20.60 45.14
C ASN A 411 -9.31 -21.78 45.05
N VAL A 412 -8.02 -21.47 44.96
CA VAL A 412 -6.90 -22.42 45.02
C VAL A 412 -6.37 -22.45 46.46
N SER A 413 -6.86 -23.40 47.25
CA SER A 413 -6.62 -23.43 48.70
C SER A 413 -6.04 -24.73 49.23
N GLY A 414 -5.17 -24.60 50.22
CA GLY A 414 -4.52 -25.70 50.93
C GLY A 414 -3.00 -25.71 50.76
N ASN A 415 -2.36 -26.75 51.29
CA ASN A 415 -0.92 -26.97 51.14
C ASN A 415 -0.70 -27.98 50.02
N GLY A 416 -0.37 -27.49 48.83
CA GLY A 416 -0.42 -28.20 47.56
C GLY A 416 -1.79 -28.14 46.89
N GLY A 417 -2.54 -27.03 47.06
CA GLY A 417 -3.79 -26.82 46.34
C GLY A 417 -3.53 -26.74 44.84
N PHE A 418 -4.40 -27.37 44.06
CA PHE A 418 -4.25 -27.48 42.62
C PHE A 418 -5.58 -27.20 41.93
N ALA A 419 -5.56 -26.27 40.98
CA ALA A 419 -6.66 -26.02 40.08
C ALA A 419 -6.19 -26.13 38.62
N SER A 420 -7.05 -26.59 37.72
CA SER A 420 -6.78 -26.59 36.29
C SER A 420 -8.00 -26.29 35.44
N THR A 421 -7.77 -25.69 34.27
CA THR A 421 -8.79 -25.38 33.27
C THR A 421 -8.65 -26.26 32.03
N SER A 422 -9.65 -26.25 31.16
CA SER A 422 -9.52 -26.72 29.77
C SER A 422 -9.40 -25.53 28.82
N GLY A 423 -9.01 -25.73 27.56
CA GLY A 423 -8.86 -24.60 26.65
C GLY A 423 -10.19 -23.90 26.35
N GLY A 424 -10.16 -22.57 26.18
CA GLY A 424 -11.32 -21.74 25.84
C GLY A 424 -11.39 -20.42 26.61
N THR A 425 -12.56 -19.77 26.61
CA THR A 425 -12.76 -18.43 27.19
C THR A 425 -13.42 -18.47 28.58
N TYR A 426 -12.87 -17.73 29.53
CA TYR A 426 -13.30 -17.66 30.92
C TYR A 426 -13.65 -16.22 31.31
N TYR A 427 -14.69 -16.07 32.12
CA TYR A 427 -15.10 -14.81 32.74
C TYR A 427 -15.21 -15.02 34.24
N ILE A 428 -14.30 -14.45 35.03
CA ILE A 428 -14.15 -14.76 36.45
C ILE A 428 -14.17 -13.47 37.25
N GLU A 429 -14.96 -13.39 38.33
CA GLU A 429 -14.89 -12.22 39.20
C GLU A 429 -13.56 -12.24 39.95
N GLU A 430 -13.26 -13.33 40.66
CA GLU A 430 -12.12 -13.36 41.60
C GLU A 430 -11.39 -14.71 41.55
N ILE A 431 -10.06 -14.70 41.55
CA ILE A 431 -9.22 -15.89 41.74
C ILE A 431 -8.41 -15.74 43.03
N ASP A 432 -8.69 -16.57 44.02
CA ASP A 432 -8.05 -16.53 45.33
C ASP A 432 -7.07 -17.67 45.53
N PHE A 433 -5.84 -17.38 45.98
CA PHE A 433 -4.89 -18.38 46.46
C PHE A 433 -4.69 -18.24 47.97
N SER A 434 -4.71 -19.36 48.69
CA SER A 434 -4.35 -19.36 50.11
C SER A 434 -2.84 -19.12 50.33
N ASN A 435 -2.44 -18.58 51.48
CA ASN A 435 -1.04 -18.34 51.88
C ASN A 435 -0.24 -19.63 52.20
N GLN A 436 -0.14 -20.52 51.22
CA GLN A 436 0.53 -21.82 51.24
C GLN A 436 0.92 -22.20 49.79
N THR A 437 1.70 -23.27 49.59
CA THR A 437 2.09 -23.69 48.24
C THR A 437 0.88 -24.09 47.38
N ASN A 438 0.65 -23.39 46.28
CA ASN A 438 -0.52 -23.60 45.41
C ASN A 438 -0.19 -23.48 43.91
N THR A 439 -0.96 -24.15 43.06
CA THR A 439 -0.78 -24.11 41.60
C THR A 439 -2.12 -23.98 40.87
N LEU A 440 -2.21 -22.99 39.99
CA LEU A 440 -3.24 -22.90 38.95
C LEU A 440 -2.62 -23.25 37.60
N GLN A 441 -3.20 -24.24 36.92
CA GLN A 441 -2.78 -24.69 35.61
C GLN A 441 -3.79 -24.24 34.55
N LEU A 442 -3.38 -23.32 33.69
CA LEU A 442 -4.19 -22.79 32.61
C LEU A 442 -3.92 -23.54 31.31
N ALA A 443 -4.98 -23.95 30.62
CA ALA A 443 -4.91 -24.41 29.24
C ALA A 443 -5.06 -23.22 28.27
N PRO A 444 -4.61 -23.33 27.00
CA PRO A 444 -4.65 -22.23 26.03
C PRO A 444 -6.05 -21.61 25.86
N GLY A 445 -6.15 -20.28 25.89
CA GLY A 445 -7.43 -19.58 25.91
C GLY A 445 -7.37 -18.18 26.52
N ASP A 446 -8.54 -17.55 26.66
CA ASP A 446 -8.70 -16.16 27.10
C ASP A 446 -9.37 -16.11 28.47
N TYR A 447 -8.81 -15.35 29.39
CA TYR A 447 -9.24 -15.30 30.78
C TYR A 447 -9.53 -13.85 31.17
N PHE A 448 -10.80 -13.46 31.13
CA PHE A 448 -11.25 -12.15 31.63
C PHE A 448 -11.50 -12.27 33.14
N VAL A 449 -10.64 -11.65 33.94
CA VAL A 449 -10.67 -11.73 35.40
C VAL A 449 -10.74 -10.32 35.99
N LYS A 450 -11.57 -10.09 37.01
CA LYS A 450 -11.57 -8.78 37.68
C LYS A 450 -10.41 -8.67 38.66
N ASP A 451 -10.34 -9.63 39.59
CA ASP A 451 -9.37 -9.64 40.68
C ASP A 451 -8.63 -11.00 40.77
N ILE A 452 -7.31 -10.96 40.99
CA ILE A 452 -6.50 -12.15 41.30
C ILE A 452 -5.66 -11.88 42.55
N ASP A 453 -5.94 -12.63 43.63
CA ASP A 453 -5.25 -12.55 44.91
C ASP A 453 -4.33 -13.77 45.12
N MET A 454 -3.02 -13.59 44.97
CA MET A 454 -2.02 -14.66 45.07
C MET A 454 -1.35 -14.73 46.46
N GLY A 455 -1.72 -15.71 47.28
CA GLY A 455 -0.99 -16.04 48.51
C GLY A 455 0.45 -16.52 48.25
N ASN A 456 1.32 -16.43 49.25
CA ASN A 456 2.74 -16.82 49.16
C ASN A 456 2.94 -18.24 48.60
N ASP A 457 4.05 -18.47 47.89
CA ASP A 457 4.46 -19.77 47.33
C ASP A 457 3.50 -20.32 46.25
N SER A 458 2.83 -19.44 45.51
CA SER A 458 1.85 -19.81 44.47
C SER A 458 2.43 -19.75 43.05
N SER A 459 1.81 -20.49 42.14
CA SER A 459 2.25 -20.58 40.74
C SER A 459 1.08 -20.60 39.77
N ILE A 460 1.23 -19.89 38.65
CA ILE A 460 0.39 -20.03 37.45
C ILE A 460 1.24 -20.73 36.38
N THR A 461 0.77 -21.87 35.89
CA THR A 461 1.47 -22.71 34.92
C THR A 461 0.61 -22.97 33.69
N ILE A 462 1.23 -23.21 32.54
CA ILE A 462 0.51 -23.41 31.28
C ILE A 462 0.64 -24.86 30.83
N SER A 463 -0.50 -25.54 30.62
CA SER A 463 -0.54 -26.92 30.12
C SER A 463 -1.92 -27.26 29.54
N PRO A 464 -2.01 -27.84 28.34
CA PRO A 464 -0.88 -28.12 27.42
C PRO A 464 -0.22 -26.82 26.94
N THR A 465 0.97 -26.92 26.34
CA THR A 465 1.70 -25.76 25.80
C THR A 465 0.86 -25.05 24.73
N GLY A 466 0.75 -23.73 24.85
CA GLY A 466 0.03 -22.85 23.92
C GLY A 466 -0.28 -21.50 24.58
N ARG A 467 -0.86 -20.58 23.80
CA ARG A 467 -1.08 -19.19 24.23
C ARG A 467 -2.25 -19.05 25.22
N VAL A 468 -1.97 -18.40 26.34
CA VAL A 468 -2.90 -17.99 27.39
C VAL A 468 -2.87 -16.48 27.47
N ARG A 469 -4.03 -15.84 27.32
CA ARG A 469 -4.21 -14.39 27.47
C ARG A 469 -5.05 -14.13 28.72
N ILE A 470 -4.49 -13.42 29.69
CA ILE A 470 -5.19 -13.03 30.92
C ILE A 470 -5.47 -11.54 30.84
N TYR A 471 -6.74 -11.16 30.91
CA TYR A 471 -7.22 -9.79 30.89
C TYR A 471 -7.66 -9.42 32.30
N ILE A 472 -6.98 -8.47 32.94
CA ILE A 472 -7.22 -8.02 34.32
C ILE A 472 -7.96 -6.69 34.30
N ARG A 473 -9.08 -6.62 35.01
CA ARG A 473 -9.88 -5.40 35.09
C ARG A 473 -9.44 -4.46 36.20
N ASP A 474 -9.22 -4.99 37.40
CA ASP A 474 -9.12 -4.22 38.63
C ASP A 474 -7.74 -4.48 39.28
N GLU A 475 -7.41 -5.69 39.76
CA GLU A 475 -6.08 -5.96 40.35
C GLU A 475 -5.57 -7.42 40.16
N LEU A 476 -4.23 -7.57 40.06
CA LEU A 476 -3.52 -8.84 40.26
C LEU A 476 -2.44 -8.63 41.32
N ASN A 477 -2.75 -9.01 42.56
CA ASN A 477 -1.91 -8.73 43.71
C ASN A 477 -1.42 -10.00 44.38
N GLY A 478 -0.22 -9.98 44.93
CA GLY A 478 0.41 -11.20 45.39
C GLY A 478 1.54 -11.06 46.42
N GLY A 479 1.65 -12.08 47.26
CA GLY A 479 2.70 -12.19 48.27
C GLY A 479 4.08 -12.58 47.71
N ASN A 480 4.91 -13.22 48.54
CA ASN A 480 6.27 -13.62 48.18
C ASN A 480 6.33 -14.98 47.47
N ASN A 481 7.39 -15.21 46.69
CA ASN A 481 7.66 -16.45 45.92
C ASN A 481 6.53 -16.84 44.96
N LEU A 482 6.21 -15.93 44.03
CA LEU A 482 5.23 -16.19 42.98
C LEU A 482 5.92 -16.52 41.67
N PHE A 483 5.30 -17.42 40.88
CA PHE A 483 5.86 -17.92 39.64
C PHE A 483 4.81 -17.95 38.53
N PHE A 484 5.09 -17.24 37.44
CA PHE A 484 4.23 -17.21 36.25
C PHE A 484 4.97 -17.87 35.10
N ASN A 485 4.41 -18.99 34.59
CA ASN A 485 4.90 -19.70 33.40
C ASN A 485 6.42 -20.03 33.44
N SER A 486 6.96 -20.28 34.64
CA SER A 486 8.41 -20.42 34.89
C SER A 486 9.15 -21.45 34.01
N GLY A 487 8.45 -22.49 33.52
CA GLY A 487 9.01 -23.53 32.64
C GLY A 487 8.51 -23.52 31.20
N GLY A 488 7.74 -22.52 30.78
CA GLY A 488 7.21 -22.39 29.41
C GLY A 488 8.03 -21.49 28.50
N SER A 489 7.54 -21.24 27.28
CA SER A 489 8.07 -20.20 26.39
C SER A 489 7.36 -18.87 26.66
N VAL A 490 8.02 -17.75 26.38
CA VAL A 490 7.47 -16.39 26.53
C VAL A 490 6.11 -16.20 25.82
N PRO A 491 5.89 -16.69 24.56
CA PRO A 491 4.62 -16.48 23.86
C PRO A 491 3.43 -17.24 24.47
N ASN A 492 3.69 -18.14 25.43
CA ASN A 492 2.62 -18.90 26.06
C ASN A 492 1.80 -18.02 27.02
N LEU A 493 2.37 -16.97 27.62
CA LEU A 493 1.67 -16.14 28.59
C LEU A 493 1.67 -14.67 28.18
N VAL A 494 0.49 -14.09 28.01
CA VAL A 494 0.28 -12.66 27.87
C VAL A 494 -0.72 -12.18 28.91
N ILE A 495 -0.39 -11.14 29.66
CA ILE A 495 -1.27 -10.48 30.62
C ILE A 495 -1.54 -9.06 30.13
N TYR A 496 -2.82 -8.72 30.05
CA TYR A 496 -3.34 -7.42 29.65
C TYR A 496 -3.98 -6.72 30.84
N LEU A 497 -3.56 -5.50 31.14
CA LEU A 497 -4.13 -4.67 32.20
C LEU A 497 -5.04 -3.59 31.59
N TYR A 498 -6.30 -3.52 32.04
CA TYR A 498 -7.20 -2.43 31.65
C TYR A 498 -6.85 -1.13 32.39
N ASP A 499 -7.47 -0.02 31.98
CA ASP A 499 -7.32 1.29 32.63
C ASP A 499 -7.59 1.19 34.15
N ASP A 500 -6.76 1.85 34.94
CA ASP A 500 -6.69 1.80 36.42
C ASP A 500 -6.37 0.41 37.03
N ALA A 501 -6.00 -0.61 36.25
CA ALA A 501 -5.65 -1.93 36.80
C ALA A 501 -4.22 -1.98 37.35
N GLU A 502 -4.05 -2.68 38.48
CA GLU A 502 -2.77 -2.81 39.21
C GLU A 502 -2.18 -4.23 39.09
N PHE A 503 -0.84 -4.33 39.07
CA PHE A 503 -0.10 -5.59 39.17
C PHE A 503 0.99 -5.47 40.24
N GLU A 504 0.83 -6.10 41.42
CA GLU A 504 1.82 -6.09 42.50
C GLU A 504 2.21 -7.52 42.89
N ILE A 505 3.52 -7.84 42.84
CA ILE A 505 4.03 -9.10 43.39
C ILE A 505 5.21 -8.92 44.34
N GLY A 506 5.21 -9.67 45.44
CA GLY A 506 6.24 -9.61 46.48
C GLY A 506 7.60 -10.24 46.12
N ASN A 507 8.49 -10.27 47.10
CA ASN A 507 9.89 -10.68 46.94
C ASN A 507 10.07 -12.17 46.62
N PHE A 508 11.14 -12.50 45.90
CA PHE A 508 11.63 -13.87 45.78
C PHE A 508 12.72 -14.16 46.81
N ASN A 509 12.54 -15.21 47.63
CA ASN A 509 13.39 -15.45 48.80
C ASN A 509 14.70 -16.18 48.49
N GLN A 510 14.86 -16.80 47.32
CA GLN A 510 16.04 -17.60 46.96
C GLN A 510 17.11 -16.81 46.19
N GLY A 511 16.85 -15.54 45.87
CA GLY A 511 17.77 -14.69 45.10
C GLY A 511 17.61 -14.84 43.59
N SER A 512 18.01 -13.81 42.84
CA SER A 512 17.89 -13.78 41.37
C SER A 512 18.74 -14.81 40.63
N SER A 513 19.85 -15.27 41.21
CA SER A 513 20.66 -16.34 40.61
C SER A 513 19.99 -17.75 40.51
N SER A 514 18.72 -17.89 40.90
CA SER A 514 17.95 -19.14 40.71
C SER A 514 17.57 -19.34 39.24
N SER A 515 17.47 -20.59 38.79
CA SER A 515 16.94 -20.92 37.45
C SER A 515 15.43 -20.75 37.33
N ASP A 516 14.72 -20.58 38.45
CA ASP A 516 13.28 -20.38 38.46
C ASP A 516 12.97 -18.91 38.14
N LEU A 517 12.19 -18.69 37.08
CA LEU A 517 11.69 -17.39 36.67
C LEU A 517 10.46 -17.04 37.50
N THR A 518 10.47 -15.87 38.14
CA THR A 518 9.29 -15.33 38.81
C THR A 518 8.25 -14.92 37.77
N PHE A 519 8.66 -14.38 36.62
CA PHE A 519 7.77 -14.07 35.50
C PHE A 519 8.39 -14.47 34.15
N ASN A 520 7.63 -15.19 33.33
CA ASN A 520 8.03 -15.61 31.99
C ASN A 520 6.88 -15.40 30.99
N GLY A 521 6.85 -14.27 30.31
CA GLY A 521 5.72 -13.88 29.46
C GLY A 521 5.77 -12.42 29.04
N VAL A 522 4.61 -11.91 28.61
CA VAL A 522 4.43 -10.50 28.27
C VAL A 522 3.38 -9.88 29.18
N LEU A 523 3.68 -8.73 29.79
CA LEU A 523 2.75 -7.88 30.53
C LEU A 523 2.54 -6.60 29.72
N TYR A 524 1.30 -6.31 29.31
CA TYR A 524 0.96 -5.18 28.44
C TYR A 524 -0.17 -4.33 29.03
N ALA A 525 0.11 -3.05 29.24
CA ALA A 525 -0.76 -2.11 29.95
C ALA A 525 -0.73 -0.73 29.26
N PRO A 526 -1.61 -0.46 28.28
CA PRO A 526 -1.48 0.72 27.41
C PRO A 526 -2.04 2.02 28.02
N TYR A 527 -2.39 2.06 29.31
CA TYR A 527 -3.02 3.21 29.95
C TYR A 527 -2.09 3.87 30.97
N GLU A 528 -2.13 5.21 31.04
CA GLU A 528 -1.25 6.01 31.91
C GLU A 528 -1.48 5.75 33.41
N ASN A 529 -2.68 5.30 33.80
CA ASN A 529 -3.01 5.04 35.21
C ASN A 529 -2.65 3.62 35.69
N ASN A 530 -1.96 2.82 34.87
CA ASN A 530 -1.55 1.48 35.28
C ASN A 530 -0.32 1.53 36.21
N GLU A 531 -0.36 0.76 37.29
CA GLU A 531 0.75 0.61 38.24
C GLU A 531 1.23 -0.84 38.25
N ILE A 532 2.54 -1.04 38.04
CA ILE A 532 3.17 -2.36 38.02
C ILE A 532 4.36 -2.38 38.98
N GLU A 533 4.29 -3.20 40.03
CA GLU A 533 5.36 -3.36 41.03
C GLU A 533 5.85 -4.82 41.10
N PHE A 534 7.16 -4.98 40.95
CA PHE A 534 7.88 -6.22 41.25
C PHE A 534 8.76 -6.05 42.49
N GLY A 535 8.58 -6.91 43.48
CA GLY A 535 9.43 -6.95 44.67
C GLY A 535 10.90 -7.33 44.39
N ASN A 536 11.69 -7.41 45.45
CA ASN A 536 13.13 -7.70 45.38
C ASN A 536 13.45 -9.14 44.95
N ASN A 537 14.62 -9.29 44.32
CA ASN A 537 15.25 -10.53 43.88
C ASN A 537 14.50 -11.29 42.78
N THR A 538 13.76 -10.57 41.95
CA THR A 538 12.86 -11.11 40.92
C THR A 538 13.64 -11.53 39.65
N ASN A 539 13.16 -12.54 38.94
CA ASN A 539 13.71 -13.06 37.68
C ASN A 539 12.68 -12.99 36.55
N ILE A 540 12.91 -12.12 35.58
CA ILE A 540 11.97 -11.78 34.52
C ILE A 540 12.54 -12.25 33.18
N GLN A 541 11.74 -12.97 32.40
CA GLN A 541 12.03 -13.29 30.99
C GLN A 541 10.83 -12.89 30.13
N GLY A 542 11.07 -12.10 29.09
CA GLY A 542 10.01 -11.51 28.26
C GLY A 542 9.82 -10.02 28.55
N ALA A 543 8.66 -9.48 28.20
CA ALA A 543 8.44 -8.03 28.15
C ALA A 543 7.49 -7.51 29.24
N ILE A 544 7.75 -6.30 29.73
CA ILE A 544 6.84 -5.52 30.57
C ILE A 544 6.70 -4.16 29.92
N LEU A 545 5.52 -3.88 29.36
CA LEU A 545 5.26 -2.71 28.55
C LEU A 545 4.05 -1.99 29.17
N THR A 546 4.29 -0.87 29.86
CA THR A 546 3.23 -0.03 30.43
C THR A 546 3.35 1.43 30.01
N ALA A 547 2.21 2.06 29.73
CA ALA A 547 2.09 3.49 29.56
C ALA A 547 2.05 4.25 30.91
N GLY A 548 1.86 3.53 32.02
CA GLY A 548 1.90 4.06 33.39
C GLY A 548 3.23 3.82 34.10
N GLU A 549 3.17 3.58 35.42
CA GLU A 549 4.34 3.43 36.30
C GLU A 549 4.83 1.98 36.38
N LEU A 550 6.17 1.79 36.39
CA LEU A 550 6.84 0.51 36.58
C LEU A 550 7.92 0.61 37.68
N GLU A 551 7.74 -0.11 38.79
CA GLU A 551 8.75 -0.26 39.85
C GLU A 551 9.31 -1.70 39.87
N ILE A 552 10.63 -1.83 39.83
CA ILE A 552 11.33 -3.10 40.05
C ILE A 552 12.25 -3.04 41.27
N GLY A 553 12.13 -4.00 42.17
CA GLY A 553 12.92 -4.07 43.40
C GLY A 553 14.41 -4.36 43.20
N ASN A 554 15.18 -4.39 44.30
CA ASN A 554 16.62 -4.66 44.28
C ASN A 554 16.94 -6.09 43.81
N ASN A 555 18.11 -6.26 43.21
CA ASN A 555 18.65 -7.54 42.72
C ASN A 555 17.76 -8.22 41.67
N THR A 556 17.08 -7.47 40.79
CA THR A 556 16.24 -8.04 39.73
C THR A 556 17.07 -8.46 38.51
N GLU A 557 16.83 -9.63 37.94
CA GLU A 557 17.50 -10.12 36.72
C GLU A 557 16.50 -10.24 35.57
N ILE A 558 16.73 -9.48 34.50
CA ILE A 558 15.89 -9.41 33.30
C ILE A 558 16.62 -10.09 32.13
N THR A 559 15.96 -11.02 31.46
CA THR A 559 16.45 -11.68 30.23
C THR A 559 15.62 -11.21 29.03
N TYR A 560 16.23 -10.42 28.15
CA TYR A 560 15.62 -9.82 26.96
C TYR A 560 16.60 -9.80 25.77
N THR A 561 16.89 -10.96 25.18
CA THR A 561 17.74 -11.07 23.99
C THR A 561 16.93 -10.91 22.70
N ASP A 562 17.56 -10.75 21.55
CA ASP A 562 16.88 -10.71 20.24
C ASP A 562 15.92 -11.90 20.04
N ALA A 563 16.34 -13.11 20.47
CA ALA A 563 15.48 -14.30 20.43
C ALA A 563 14.26 -14.25 21.37
N ILE A 564 14.31 -13.41 22.41
CA ILE A 564 13.19 -13.12 23.30
C ILE A 564 12.33 -11.98 22.73
N GLU A 565 12.92 -10.99 22.09
CA GLU A 565 12.21 -9.97 21.31
C GLU A 565 11.33 -10.63 20.23
N ASP A 566 11.87 -11.60 19.48
CA ASP A 566 11.11 -12.41 18.51
C ASP A 566 9.93 -13.15 19.17
N GLN A 567 10.15 -13.72 20.37
CA GLN A 567 9.11 -14.40 21.12
C GLN A 567 8.05 -13.43 21.68
N VAL A 568 8.42 -12.19 21.98
CA VAL A 568 7.49 -11.13 22.40
C VAL A 568 6.64 -10.69 21.21
N ASN A 569 7.26 -10.52 20.04
CA ASN A 569 6.54 -10.28 18.78
C ASN A 569 5.59 -11.45 18.45
N ASP A 570 6.00 -12.71 18.66
CA ASP A 570 5.12 -13.87 18.53
C ASP A 570 3.95 -13.80 19.52
N ALA A 571 4.22 -13.44 20.79
CA ALA A 571 3.19 -13.32 21.82
C ALA A 571 2.05 -12.37 21.40
N PHE A 572 2.40 -11.27 20.71
CA PHE A 572 1.45 -10.32 20.13
C PHE A 572 0.84 -10.78 18.80
N GLY A 573 1.29 -11.89 18.21
CA GLY A 573 0.87 -12.35 16.89
C GLY A 573 1.46 -11.53 15.75
N CYS A 574 2.56 -10.82 16.01
CA CYS A 574 3.25 -9.92 15.11
C CYS A 574 4.54 -10.51 14.53
N THR A 575 4.68 -11.84 14.54
CA THR A 575 5.80 -12.54 13.93
C THR A 575 5.74 -12.50 12.40
N PRO A 576 6.83 -12.15 11.71
CA PRO A 576 7.07 -12.66 10.37
C PRO A 576 7.08 -14.19 10.42
N GLU A 577 6.45 -14.86 9.44
CA GLU A 577 6.51 -16.31 9.33
C GLU A 577 7.98 -16.77 9.28
N VAL A 578 8.36 -17.74 10.12
CA VAL A 578 9.73 -18.27 10.12
C VAL A 578 9.91 -19.10 8.87
N ASP A 579 10.64 -18.57 7.89
CA ASP A 579 10.96 -19.30 6.67
C ASP A 579 11.80 -20.55 7.01
N GLU A 580 11.24 -21.76 6.84
CA GLU A 580 11.99 -23.01 7.02
C GLU A 580 13.03 -23.19 5.90
N VAL A 581 14.25 -23.63 6.24
CA VAL A 581 15.28 -23.93 5.23
C VAL A 581 14.88 -25.16 4.42
N ASP A 582 14.60 -24.98 3.12
CA ASP A 582 14.33 -26.08 2.19
C ASP A 582 15.56 -27.00 2.07
N HIS A 583 16.73 -26.47 1.68
CA HIS A 583 17.97 -27.24 1.60
C HIS A 583 19.23 -26.40 1.77
N TYR A 584 20.36 -27.06 2.07
CA TYR A 584 21.68 -26.46 1.96
C TYR A 584 22.32 -26.78 0.60
N ARG A 585 22.92 -25.77 -0.04
CA ARG A 585 23.63 -25.92 -1.31
C ARG A 585 25.12 -25.65 -1.14
N ILE A 586 25.99 -26.59 -1.55
CA ILE A 586 27.45 -26.42 -1.57
C ILE A 586 27.92 -26.03 -2.98
N LEU A 587 28.60 -24.90 -3.11
CA LEU A 587 29.27 -24.45 -4.32
C LEU A 587 30.78 -24.68 -4.19
N HIS A 588 31.40 -25.38 -5.13
CA HIS A 588 32.84 -25.69 -5.07
C HIS A 588 33.49 -25.82 -6.47
N PRO A 589 34.81 -25.60 -6.60
CA PRO A 589 35.50 -25.88 -7.85
C PRO A 589 35.59 -27.40 -8.07
N GLN A 590 35.58 -27.85 -9.33
CA GLN A 590 35.78 -29.27 -9.64
C GLN A 590 37.26 -29.69 -9.55
N GLN A 591 38.17 -28.74 -9.77
CA GLN A 591 39.60 -28.97 -9.74
C GLN A 591 40.33 -27.73 -9.22
N VAL A 592 41.40 -27.91 -8.46
CA VAL A 592 42.29 -26.83 -8.01
C VAL A 592 43.74 -27.34 -7.92
N VAL A 593 44.73 -26.45 -7.97
CA VAL A 593 46.13 -26.85 -7.70
C VAL A 593 46.33 -27.02 -6.20
N SER A 594 46.94 -28.13 -5.75
CA SER A 594 47.09 -28.53 -4.33
C SER A 594 47.77 -27.52 -3.41
N CYS A 595 48.58 -26.61 -3.97
CA CYS A 595 49.23 -25.54 -3.20
C CYS A 595 48.29 -24.35 -2.91
N LEU A 596 47.08 -24.33 -3.49
CA LEU A 596 46.00 -23.36 -3.23
C LEU A 596 44.89 -23.98 -2.38
N ALA A 597 44.07 -23.13 -1.75
CA ALA A 597 42.83 -23.53 -1.11
C ALA A 597 41.67 -23.45 -2.12
N ALA A 598 40.82 -24.47 -2.16
CA ALA A 598 39.58 -24.49 -2.92
C ALA A 598 38.52 -23.66 -2.16
N PRO A 599 37.91 -22.63 -2.78
CA PRO A 599 36.79 -21.93 -2.19
C PRO A 599 35.55 -22.83 -2.17
N VAL A 600 34.96 -23.00 -1.00
CA VAL A 600 33.71 -23.74 -0.79
C VAL A 600 32.71 -22.78 -0.16
N THR A 601 31.56 -22.60 -0.81
CA THR A 601 30.46 -21.77 -0.30
C THR A 601 29.27 -22.67 0.05
N VAL A 602 28.64 -22.44 1.19
CA VAL A 602 27.39 -23.08 1.59
C VAL A 602 26.29 -22.02 1.58
N VAL A 603 25.19 -22.30 0.88
CA VAL A 603 24.02 -21.42 0.75
C VAL A 603 22.83 -22.07 1.45
N ALA A 604 22.09 -21.33 2.25
CA ALA A 604 20.86 -21.76 2.92
C ALA A 604 19.65 -21.34 2.07
N CYS A 605 19.02 -22.30 1.39
CA CYS A 605 17.98 -22.05 0.40
C CYS A 605 16.60 -22.22 1.03
N LEU A 606 15.69 -21.29 0.77
CA LEU A 606 14.29 -21.37 1.22
C LEU A 606 13.37 -22.07 0.21
N ASP A 607 13.84 -22.24 -1.03
CA ASP A 607 13.10 -22.92 -2.08
C ASP A 607 13.99 -23.92 -2.83
N ALA A 608 13.37 -24.86 -3.54
CA ALA A 608 14.05 -25.91 -4.28
C ALA A 608 15.01 -25.38 -5.38
N SER A 609 14.76 -24.19 -5.93
CA SER A 609 15.60 -23.51 -6.92
C SER A 609 16.74 -22.70 -6.28
N CYS A 610 16.65 -22.43 -4.98
CA CYS A 610 17.48 -21.51 -4.20
C CYS A 610 17.43 -20.07 -4.72
N SER A 611 16.25 -19.62 -5.15
CA SER A 611 16.01 -18.25 -5.60
C SER A 611 15.82 -17.28 -4.43
N SER A 612 15.25 -17.76 -3.32
CA SER A 612 15.23 -17.13 -2.01
C SER A 612 16.18 -17.84 -1.04
N ARG A 613 16.68 -17.08 -0.06
CA ARG A 613 17.71 -17.52 0.88
C ARG A 613 17.32 -17.19 2.31
N PHE A 614 17.70 -18.07 3.22
CA PHE A 614 17.46 -17.92 4.65
C PHE A 614 18.47 -16.94 5.24
N SER A 615 18.02 -15.76 5.67
CA SER A 615 18.90 -14.67 6.11
C SER A 615 19.35 -14.76 7.57
N ASP A 616 18.71 -15.58 8.38
CA ASP A 616 19.00 -15.66 9.81
C ASP A 616 20.27 -16.48 10.09
N PRO A 617 20.80 -16.47 11.32
CA PRO A 617 22.02 -17.20 11.65
C PRO A 617 21.91 -18.70 11.40
N VAL A 618 22.88 -19.22 10.64
CA VAL A 618 23.08 -20.64 10.35
C VAL A 618 24.38 -21.12 11.00
N ALA A 619 24.33 -22.29 11.62
CA ALA A 619 25.50 -23.03 12.08
C ALA A 619 25.47 -24.47 11.54
N LEU A 620 26.56 -24.93 10.92
CA LEU A 620 26.67 -26.29 10.37
C LEU A 620 28.13 -26.77 10.28
N GLU A 621 28.34 -28.08 10.12
CA GLU A 621 29.65 -28.69 9.88
C GLU A 621 29.84 -29.09 8.42
N VAL A 622 31.02 -28.82 7.85
CA VAL A 622 31.43 -29.23 6.51
C VAL A 622 32.64 -30.17 6.62
N LEU A 623 32.46 -31.41 6.15
CA LEU A 623 33.47 -32.47 6.22
C LEU A 623 34.02 -32.78 4.83
N SER A 624 35.35 -32.95 4.75
CA SER A 624 36.07 -33.44 3.57
C SER A 624 36.48 -34.91 3.78
N SER A 625 36.34 -35.77 2.77
CA SER A 625 36.75 -37.18 2.88
C SER A 625 38.28 -37.40 2.99
N ALA A 626 39.08 -36.37 2.69
CA ALA A 626 40.54 -36.42 2.80
C ALA A 626 40.99 -36.01 4.21
N SER A 627 41.42 -36.97 5.03
CA SER A 627 41.79 -36.75 6.44
C SER A 627 42.98 -35.80 6.67
N ALA A 628 43.81 -35.57 5.65
CA ALA A 628 44.95 -34.64 5.72
C ALA A 628 44.64 -33.25 5.12
N SER A 629 43.39 -33.01 4.69
CA SER A 629 42.96 -31.68 4.27
C SER A 629 42.72 -30.78 5.47
N THR A 630 42.88 -29.47 5.29
CA THR A 630 42.70 -28.45 6.33
C THR A 630 41.82 -27.32 5.83
N TRP A 631 40.92 -26.83 6.67
CA TRP A 631 40.07 -25.67 6.40
C TRP A 631 40.68 -24.38 6.91
N GLN A 632 40.42 -23.27 6.22
CA GLN A 632 40.86 -21.93 6.64
C GLN A 632 40.02 -20.80 6.03
N GLY A 633 39.87 -19.71 6.77
CA GLY A 633 39.30 -18.44 6.30
C GLY A 633 37.78 -18.43 6.14
N GLY A 634 37.24 -17.23 5.89
CA GLY A 634 35.81 -17.00 5.66
C GLY A 634 34.95 -17.24 6.91
N SER A 635 33.80 -17.88 6.71
CA SER A 635 32.78 -18.26 7.71
C SER A 635 33.17 -19.46 8.58
N VAL A 636 34.39 -19.99 8.43
CA VAL A 636 34.89 -21.09 9.26
C VAL A 636 35.14 -20.58 10.68
N ALA A 637 34.21 -20.88 11.59
CA ALA A 637 34.27 -20.49 12.99
C ALA A 637 35.27 -21.35 13.80
N SER A 638 35.36 -22.64 13.45
CA SER A 638 36.37 -23.54 14.00
C SER A 638 36.67 -24.66 13.01
N SER A 639 37.86 -25.25 13.10
CA SER A 639 38.24 -26.38 12.26
C SER A 639 39.18 -27.33 12.99
N ALA A 640 38.97 -28.63 12.81
CA ALA A 640 39.86 -29.68 13.26
C ALA A 640 40.09 -30.66 12.10
N ASP A 641 41.33 -30.71 11.60
CA ASP A 641 41.73 -31.51 10.43
C ASP A 641 40.77 -31.29 9.23
N ASN A 642 40.06 -32.34 8.81
CA ASN A 642 39.19 -32.37 7.64
C ASN A 642 37.74 -31.92 7.91
N ASN A 643 37.40 -31.49 9.14
CA ASN A 643 36.10 -30.97 9.52
C ASN A 643 36.18 -29.48 9.89
N ALA A 644 35.18 -28.70 9.50
CA ALA A 644 35.03 -27.30 9.85
C ALA A 644 33.59 -26.95 10.22
N THR A 645 33.42 -26.18 11.29
CA THR A 645 32.14 -25.54 11.63
C THR A 645 32.04 -24.20 10.92
N PHE A 646 30.99 -24.02 10.14
CA PHE A 646 30.62 -22.78 9.46
C PHE A 646 29.54 -22.07 10.28
N ASN A 647 29.76 -20.78 10.56
CA ASN A 647 28.75 -19.89 11.11
C ASN A 647 28.58 -18.70 10.16
N PHE A 648 27.37 -18.46 9.68
CA PHE A 648 27.07 -17.35 8.77
C PHE A 648 25.62 -16.87 8.91
N SER A 649 25.35 -15.65 8.49
CA SER A 649 24.02 -15.07 8.31
C SER A 649 23.94 -14.41 6.93
N GLY A 650 22.75 -13.99 6.50
CA GLY A 650 22.55 -13.38 5.18
C GLY A 650 22.49 -14.38 4.02
N GLY A 651 22.21 -15.67 4.29
CA GLY A 651 21.94 -16.67 3.26
C GLY A 651 23.12 -17.50 2.77
N GLU A 652 24.37 -17.11 2.99
CA GLU A 652 25.53 -17.90 2.56
C GLU A 652 26.79 -17.69 3.43
N GLY A 653 27.64 -18.71 3.47
CA GLY A 653 28.95 -18.67 4.14
C GLY A 653 30.02 -19.39 3.33
N SER A 654 31.27 -18.93 3.39
CA SER A 654 32.36 -19.47 2.55
C SER A 654 33.60 -19.85 3.36
N GLY A 655 34.38 -20.81 2.87
CA GLY A 655 35.61 -21.26 3.52
C GLY A 655 36.58 -21.89 2.52
N GLY A 656 37.88 -21.88 2.83
CA GLY A 656 38.92 -22.44 1.97
C GLY A 656 39.35 -23.84 2.41
N LEU A 657 39.15 -24.85 1.57
CA LEU A 657 39.66 -26.20 1.79
C LEU A 657 41.03 -26.39 1.12
N ARG A 658 42.05 -26.76 1.87
CA ARG A 658 43.40 -27.02 1.34
C ARG A 658 43.78 -28.49 1.47
N TYR A 659 44.36 -29.07 0.40
CA TYR A 659 44.86 -30.44 0.42
C TYR A 659 46.20 -30.57 -0.34
N ILE A 660 47.31 -30.49 0.40
CA ILE A 660 48.69 -30.36 -0.14
C ILE A 660 49.15 -31.62 -0.87
N ASP A 661 48.81 -32.81 -0.37
CA ASP A 661 49.22 -34.09 -0.96
C ASP A 661 48.57 -34.34 -2.33
N GLY A 662 47.47 -33.64 -2.63
CA GLY A 662 46.69 -33.82 -3.84
C GLY A 662 45.84 -35.10 -3.86
N GLY A 663 44.99 -35.20 -4.88
CA GLY A 663 43.99 -36.25 -5.02
C GLY A 663 42.56 -35.73 -4.88
N ASN A 664 41.60 -36.65 -4.95
CA ASN A 664 40.18 -36.33 -4.92
C ASN A 664 39.62 -36.35 -3.50
N THR A 665 38.82 -35.35 -3.14
CA THR A 665 38.06 -35.33 -1.88
C THR A 665 36.59 -35.05 -2.16
N THR A 666 35.68 -35.54 -1.31
CA THR A 666 34.23 -35.29 -1.40
C THR A 666 33.74 -34.58 -0.14
N LEU A 667 32.88 -33.59 -0.32
CA LEU A 667 32.30 -32.79 0.76
C LEU A 667 30.96 -33.35 1.25
N THR A 668 30.70 -33.27 2.54
CA THR A 668 29.41 -33.61 3.18
C THR A 668 29.08 -32.62 4.30
N LEU A 669 27.80 -32.43 4.62
CA LEU A 669 27.38 -31.61 5.76
C LEU A 669 26.95 -32.45 6.96
N GLY A 670 27.09 -31.88 8.16
CA GLY A 670 26.57 -32.41 9.41
C GLY A 670 26.11 -31.29 10.35
N ASN A 671 25.33 -31.64 11.38
CA ASN A 671 24.95 -30.74 12.49
C ASN A 671 24.41 -29.37 12.07
N ALA A 672 23.54 -29.31 11.05
CA ALA A 672 22.96 -28.05 10.60
C ALA A 672 21.83 -27.55 11.52
N ALA A 673 21.90 -26.27 11.89
CA ALA A 673 20.89 -25.53 12.63
C ALA A 673 20.63 -24.18 11.91
N PRO A 674 19.38 -23.88 11.48
CA PRO A 674 18.20 -24.74 11.53
C PRO A 674 18.34 -26.02 10.67
N ALA A 675 17.49 -27.01 10.93
CA ALA A 675 17.50 -28.25 10.14
C ALA A 675 16.86 -27.99 8.77
N ALA A 676 17.49 -28.50 7.70
CA ALA A 676 16.92 -28.43 6.36
C ALA A 676 15.85 -29.51 6.14
N LEU A 677 14.80 -29.19 5.38
CA LEU A 677 13.73 -30.12 5.00
C LEU A 677 14.20 -31.18 4.00
N ASN A 678 15.09 -30.80 3.09
CA ASN A 678 15.60 -31.60 2.00
C ASN A 678 17.12 -31.81 2.09
N ASN A 679 17.61 -32.84 1.38
CA ASN A 679 19.02 -33.21 1.38
C ASN A 679 19.92 -32.13 0.78
N VAL A 680 21.20 -32.11 1.20
CA VAL A 680 22.20 -31.21 0.64
C VAL A 680 22.35 -31.39 -0.87
N GLN A 681 22.51 -30.29 -1.58
CA GLN A 681 22.79 -30.28 -3.01
C GLN A 681 24.17 -29.70 -3.28
N CYS A 682 24.92 -30.25 -4.24
CA CYS A 682 26.23 -29.73 -4.61
C CYS A 682 26.21 -29.25 -6.05
N TYR A 683 26.84 -28.12 -6.28
CA TYR A 683 26.99 -27.52 -7.58
C TYR A 683 28.44 -27.06 -7.78
N ASP A 684 28.79 -26.77 -9.04
CA ASP A 684 30.00 -26.03 -9.34
C ASP A 684 30.03 -24.67 -8.61
N SER A 685 31.18 -23.99 -8.62
CA SER A 685 31.37 -22.69 -7.95
C SER A 685 30.37 -21.60 -8.35
N THR A 686 29.52 -21.83 -9.34
CA THR A 686 28.54 -20.86 -9.84
C THR A 686 27.09 -21.25 -9.57
N GLY A 687 26.86 -22.40 -8.92
CA GLY A 687 25.50 -22.88 -8.63
C GLY A 687 24.73 -23.37 -9.85
N SER A 688 25.37 -23.50 -11.03
CA SER A 688 24.66 -23.76 -12.29
C SER A 688 24.64 -25.22 -12.70
N THR A 689 25.70 -25.97 -12.36
CA THR A 689 25.82 -27.39 -12.73
C THR A 689 25.86 -28.25 -11.49
N ALA A 690 24.92 -29.18 -11.33
CA ALA A 690 24.94 -30.14 -10.24
C ALA A 690 26.21 -31.02 -10.30
N THR A 691 26.87 -31.20 -9.17
CA THR A 691 28.09 -31.98 -9.02
C THR A 691 27.89 -33.09 -7.98
N ASN A 692 28.91 -33.94 -7.82
CA ASN A 692 28.97 -34.98 -6.81
C ASN A 692 29.69 -34.54 -5.53
N CYS A 693 29.75 -33.24 -5.24
CA CYS A 693 30.49 -32.66 -4.11
C CYS A 693 32.01 -32.93 -4.12
N ALA A 694 32.59 -33.38 -5.24
CA ALA A 694 33.99 -33.80 -5.30
C ALA A 694 34.94 -32.72 -5.87
N ILE A 695 36.12 -32.60 -5.29
CA ILE A 695 37.18 -31.67 -5.70
C ILE A 695 38.47 -32.45 -5.99
N ASP A 696 39.01 -32.29 -7.20
CA ASP A 696 40.31 -32.85 -7.62
C ASP A 696 41.47 -31.85 -7.35
N PHE A 697 42.29 -32.14 -6.34
CA PHE A 697 43.49 -31.35 -6.04
C PHE A 697 44.69 -31.89 -6.82
N ARG A 698 45.20 -31.13 -7.80
CA ARG A 698 46.36 -31.53 -8.61
C ARG A 698 47.67 -30.92 -8.13
N THR A 699 48.74 -31.72 -8.08
CA THR A 699 50.06 -31.24 -7.64
C THR A 699 50.81 -30.42 -8.69
N ALA A 700 50.27 -30.24 -9.90
CA ALA A 700 50.77 -29.28 -10.90
C ALA A 700 49.62 -28.79 -11.79
N GLY A 701 49.70 -27.55 -12.26
CA GLY A 701 48.66 -26.96 -13.10
C GLY A 701 48.94 -25.51 -13.51
N LEU A 702 47.95 -24.90 -14.16
CA LEU A 702 47.95 -23.47 -14.47
C LEU A 702 47.04 -22.72 -13.48
N ILE A 703 47.37 -21.47 -13.20
CA ILE A 703 46.53 -20.57 -12.40
C ILE A 703 46.48 -19.23 -13.15
N ILE A 704 45.29 -18.65 -13.32
CA ILE A 704 45.15 -17.31 -13.90
C ILE A 704 44.70 -16.34 -12.81
N THR A 705 45.46 -15.27 -12.63
CA THR A 705 45.34 -14.30 -11.54
C THR A 705 45.46 -12.87 -12.06
N ALA A 706 45.31 -11.89 -11.17
CA ALA A 706 45.74 -10.53 -11.42
C ALA A 706 47.26 -10.45 -11.69
N ALA A 707 47.73 -9.28 -12.13
CA ALA A 707 49.13 -9.04 -12.52
C ALA A 707 50.18 -9.38 -11.44
N ASP A 708 49.79 -9.40 -10.16
CA ASP A 708 50.67 -9.74 -9.04
C ASP A 708 50.97 -11.26 -8.93
N GLY A 709 50.24 -12.09 -9.69
CA GLY A 709 50.40 -13.53 -9.71
C GLY A 709 49.70 -14.27 -8.57
N THR A 710 49.01 -13.57 -7.66
CA THR A 710 48.44 -14.19 -6.45
C THR A 710 46.99 -13.78 -6.17
N SER A 711 46.59 -12.57 -6.56
CA SER A 711 45.27 -12.05 -6.28
C SER A 711 44.25 -12.47 -7.34
N ALA A 712 42.97 -12.45 -6.94
CA ALA A 712 41.85 -12.57 -7.87
C ALA A 712 41.89 -11.46 -8.92
N ILE A 713 41.41 -11.74 -10.13
CA ILE A 713 41.33 -10.76 -11.21
C ILE A 713 40.30 -9.70 -10.80
N PRO A 714 40.69 -8.41 -10.69
CA PRO A 714 39.77 -7.36 -10.29
C PRO A 714 38.79 -7.02 -11.42
N PRO A 715 37.66 -6.37 -11.11
CA PRO A 715 36.77 -5.85 -12.12
C PRO A 715 37.43 -4.85 -13.07
N SER A 716 37.00 -4.84 -14.33
CA SER A 716 37.48 -3.90 -15.37
C SER A 716 36.32 -3.30 -16.17
N PHE A 717 36.60 -2.35 -17.07
CA PHE A 717 35.58 -1.73 -17.92
C PHE A 717 35.59 -2.33 -19.32
N ALA A 718 34.41 -2.45 -19.94
CA ALA A 718 34.29 -2.91 -21.31
C ALA A 718 35.07 -2.00 -22.27
N GLY A 719 35.90 -2.59 -23.12
CA GLY A 719 36.76 -1.88 -24.08
C GLY A 719 38.03 -1.27 -23.49
N GLU A 720 38.32 -1.45 -22.19
CA GLU A 720 39.58 -1.04 -21.55
C GLU A 720 40.54 -2.22 -21.38
N ASP A 721 41.84 -1.94 -21.47
CA ASP A 721 42.88 -2.96 -21.25
C ASP A 721 43.09 -3.20 -19.74
N PHE A 722 43.14 -4.46 -19.31
CA PHE A 722 43.47 -4.86 -17.95
C PHE A 722 44.50 -6.01 -17.91
N PRO A 723 45.42 -6.04 -16.93
CA PRO A 723 46.49 -7.02 -16.91
C PRO A 723 46.08 -8.34 -16.27
N LEU A 724 46.52 -9.45 -16.86
CA LEU A 724 46.36 -10.81 -16.36
C LEU A 724 47.72 -11.49 -16.18
N ALA A 725 47.84 -12.34 -15.17
CA ALA A 725 48.99 -13.22 -15.02
C ALA A 725 48.55 -14.68 -15.16
N VAL A 726 49.28 -15.45 -15.96
CA VAL A 726 49.16 -16.91 -16.03
C VAL A 726 50.38 -17.51 -15.35
N ARG A 727 50.18 -18.40 -14.40
CA ARG A 727 51.23 -19.09 -13.67
C ARG A 727 51.19 -20.58 -13.92
N ALA A 728 52.32 -21.15 -14.30
CA ALA A 728 52.50 -22.59 -14.42
C ALA A 728 53.27 -23.11 -13.20
N VAL A 729 52.58 -23.80 -12.30
CA VAL A 729 53.08 -24.13 -10.97
C VAL A 729 53.07 -25.63 -10.69
N GLN A 730 53.91 -26.02 -9.73
CA GLN A 730 53.95 -27.34 -9.10
C GLN A 730 53.95 -27.18 -7.58
N THR A 731 53.17 -27.99 -6.89
CA THR A 731 53.10 -28.04 -5.44
C THR A 731 54.33 -28.76 -4.89
N ASN A 732 55.08 -28.08 -4.02
CA ASN A 732 56.04 -28.73 -3.15
C ASN A 732 55.27 -29.42 -2.01
N THR A 733 55.19 -30.75 -2.03
CA THR A 733 54.37 -31.50 -1.06
C THR A 733 54.98 -31.56 0.35
N GLN A 734 56.24 -31.12 0.54
CA GLN A 734 56.82 -30.96 1.89
C GLN A 734 56.51 -29.58 2.50
N THR A 735 56.53 -28.51 1.71
CA THR A 735 56.37 -27.13 2.21
C THR A 735 54.99 -26.55 1.95
N GLY A 736 54.22 -27.15 1.05
CA GLY A 736 52.94 -26.64 0.55
C GLY A 736 53.06 -25.46 -0.41
N ALA A 737 54.27 -25.04 -0.80
CA ALA A 737 54.50 -23.89 -1.67
C ALA A 737 54.20 -24.18 -3.16
N CYS A 738 53.70 -23.18 -3.89
CA CYS A 738 53.61 -23.23 -5.36
C CYS A 738 54.94 -22.81 -5.99
N GLU A 739 55.71 -23.75 -6.54
CA GLU A 739 56.97 -23.52 -7.25
C GLU A 739 56.77 -23.47 -8.77
N ALA A 740 57.72 -22.88 -9.51
CA ALA A 740 57.63 -22.77 -10.96
C ALA A 740 57.73 -24.16 -11.63
N ARG A 741 56.76 -24.51 -12.48
CA ARG A 741 56.80 -25.76 -13.25
C ARG A 741 57.56 -25.62 -14.58
N VAL A 742 57.50 -24.44 -15.20
CA VAL A 742 58.18 -24.09 -16.46
C VAL A 742 58.75 -22.68 -16.40
N SER A 743 59.74 -22.39 -17.26
CA SER A 743 60.23 -21.04 -17.55
C SER A 743 60.61 -20.92 -19.04
N GLY A 744 60.69 -19.69 -19.54
CA GLY A 744 61.00 -19.39 -20.94
C GLY A 744 59.77 -19.36 -21.87
N PRO A 745 60.00 -19.25 -23.20
CA PRO A 745 58.91 -19.17 -24.19
C PRO A 745 58.08 -20.45 -24.26
N GLN A 746 56.76 -20.31 -24.24
CA GLN A 746 55.80 -21.41 -24.33
C GLN A 746 54.62 -21.03 -25.24
N GLN A 747 53.96 -22.03 -25.81
CA GLN A 747 52.70 -21.87 -26.53
C GLN A 747 51.54 -22.21 -25.58
N LEU A 748 50.95 -21.19 -24.99
CA LEU A 748 49.80 -21.31 -24.09
C LEU A 748 48.52 -21.32 -24.91
N GLU A 749 47.54 -22.13 -24.54
CA GLU A 749 46.22 -22.13 -25.15
C GLU A 749 45.19 -21.57 -24.17
N LEU A 750 44.51 -20.48 -24.53
CA LEU A 750 43.50 -19.80 -23.70
C LEU A 750 42.10 -19.92 -24.30
N GLY A 751 41.09 -20.04 -23.44
CA GLY A 751 39.68 -19.94 -23.79
C GLY A 751 38.94 -19.06 -22.78
N THR A 752 37.95 -18.30 -23.23
CA THR A 752 37.13 -17.45 -22.38
C THR A 752 35.72 -18.02 -22.35
N GLU A 753 35.14 -18.15 -21.17
CA GLU A 753 33.78 -18.64 -20.95
C GLU A 753 32.93 -17.52 -20.36
N CYS A 754 31.76 -17.25 -20.96
CA CYS A 754 30.79 -16.32 -20.39
C CYS A 754 30.02 -17.01 -19.27
N ARG A 755 30.03 -16.42 -18.07
CA ARG A 755 29.37 -16.97 -16.88
C ARG A 755 28.08 -16.21 -16.57
N ASN A 756 28.08 -14.89 -16.72
CA ASN A 756 26.87 -14.08 -16.61
C ASN A 756 26.91 -12.88 -17.56
N PRO A 757 26.12 -12.84 -18.64
CA PRO A 757 25.16 -13.88 -19.05
C PRO A 757 25.84 -15.19 -19.48
N MET A 758 25.08 -16.29 -19.45
CA MET A 758 25.58 -17.63 -19.77
C MET A 758 25.92 -17.83 -21.25
N ASN A 759 25.51 -16.92 -22.13
CA ASN A 759 25.85 -16.94 -23.55
C ASN A 759 26.65 -15.70 -23.91
N CYS A 760 27.76 -15.88 -24.63
CA CYS A 760 28.49 -14.77 -25.21
C CYS A 760 27.73 -14.21 -26.43
N GLN A 761 27.68 -12.88 -26.58
CA GLN A 761 26.96 -12.25 -27.69
C GLN A 761 27.74 -12.36 -28.99
N ALA A 762 27.01 -12.58 -30.07
CA ALA A 762 27.61 -12.57 -31.40
C ALA A 762 28.22 -11.20 -31.72
N GLY A 763 29.42 -11.20 -32.31
CA GLY A 763 30.13 -9.98 -32.69
C GLY A 763 31.03 -9.37 -31.59
N GLN A 764 31.00 -9.91 -30.37
CA GLN A 764 31.86 -9.46 -29.27
C GLN A 764 33.20 -10.21 -29.27
N THR A 765 34.23 -9.61 -28.66
CA THR A 765 35.60 -10.13 -28.66
C THR A 765 36.24 -10.05 -27.29
N PHE A 766 36.99 -11.10 -26.92
CA PHE A 766 37.98 -11.06 -25.85
C PHE A 766 39.37 -11.17 -26.47
N THR A 767 40.31 -10.32 -26.10
CA THR A 767 41.69 -10.36 -26.57
C THR A 767 42.65 -10.55 -25.41
N ALA A 768 43.72 -11.30 -25.65
CA ALA A 768 44.83 -11.53 -24.74
C ALA A 768 46.14 -11.19 -25.49
N GLY A 769 46.83 -10.14 -25.06
CA GLY A 769 47.82 -9.46 -25.88
C GLY A 769 47.14 -8.84 -27.10
N THR A 770 47.61 -9.23 -28.30
CA THR A 770 46.99 -8.83 -29.58
C THR A 770 46.19 -9.96 -30.23
N THR A 771 45.99 -11.08 -29.52
CA THR A 771 45.39 -12.29 -30.08
C THR A 771 43.95 -12.45 -29.60
N PRO A 772 42.96 -12.62 -30.49
CA PRO A 772 41.59 -12.96 -30.11
C PRO A 772 41.52 -14.34 -29.44
N VAL A 773 40.84 -14.40 -28.31
CA VAL A 773 40.55 -15.63 -27.56
C VAL A 773 39.13 -16.08 -27.87
N ALA A 774 38.96 -17.38 -28.06
CA ALA A 774 37.64 -17.94 -28.30
C ALA A 774 36.69 -17.67 -27.11
N LEU A 775 35.51 -17.13 -27.42
CA LEU A 775 34.39 -16.97 -26.50
C LEU A 775 33.53 -18.23 -26.52
N ASN A 776 33.22 -18.75 -25.34
CA ASN A 776 32.48 -19.99 -25.14
C ASN A 776 31.28 -19.71 -24.23
N ALA A 777 30.11 -20.26 -24.58
CA ALA A 777 28.96 -20.23 -23.68
C ALA A 777 29.24 -21.05 -22.42
N ALA A 778 28.58 -20.71 -21.31
CA ALA A 778 28.66 -21.45 -20.06
C ALA A 778 28.39 -22.94 -20.30
N ASN A 779 29.22 -23.79 -19.68
CA ASN A 779 29.07 -25.25 -19.71
C ASN A 779 29.23 -25.89 -21.11
N SER A 780 29.70 -25.14 -22.11
CA SER A 780 30.07 -25.68 -23.41
C SER A 780 31.51 -26.20 -23.41
N SER A 781 31.86 -27.07 -24.37
CA SER A 781 33.24 -27.51 -24.54
C SER A 781 34.12 -26.31 -24.87
N ILE A 782 35.19 -26.10 -24.10
CA ILE A 782 36.07 -24.93 -24.28
C ILE A 782 36.87 -25.07 -25.57
N ASN A 783 36.65 -24.14 -26.49
CA ASN A 783 37.54 -23.88 -27.61
C ASN A 783 38.69 -23.00 -27.14
N TYR A 784 39.92 -23.35 -27.53
CA TYR A 784 41.12 -22.63 -27.15
C TYR A 784 41.79 -21.95 -28.34
N SER A 785 42.36 -20.78 -28.09
CA SER A 785 43.23 -20.03 -29.01
C SER A 785 44.69 -20.12 -28.55
N PRO A 786 45.65 -20.44 -29.44
CA PRO A 786 47.06 -20.47 -29.10
C PRO A 786 47.65 -19.07 -29.00
N ILE A 787 48.43 -18.83 -27.95
CA ILE A 787 49.08 -17.55 -27.61
C ILE A 787 50.53 -17.83 -27.21
N SER A 788 51.45 -17.06 -27.79
CA SER A 788 52.86 -17.12 -27.40
C SER A 788 53.09 -16.29 -26.13
N VAL A 789 53.57 -16.92 -25.08
CA VAL A 789 53.90 -16.29 -23.79
C VAL A 789 55.33 -16.62 -23.38
N VAL A 790 55.91 -15.81 -22.50
CA VAL A 790 57.23 -16.09 -21.91
C VAL A 790 57.07 -16.15 -20.39
N PHE A 791 57.27 -17.33 -19.82
CA PHE A 791 57.23 -17.53 -18.38
C PHE A 791 58.57 -17.09 -17.75
N ASP A 792 58.51 -16.33 -16.66
CA ASP A 792 59.68 -15.93 -15.89
C ASP A 792 60.24 -17.09 -15.02
N ALA A 793 61.22 -16.79 -14.16
CA ALA A 793 61.82 -17.78 -13.25
C ALA A 793 60.86 -18.29 -12.17
N ASN A 794 59.76 -17.58 -11.91
CA ASN A 794 58.69 -17.98 -11.00
C ASN A 794 57.55 -18.72 -11.71
N GLY A 795 57.70 -18.96 -13.03
CA GLY A 795 56.69 -19.60 -13.85
C GLY A 795 55.49 -18.70 -14.13
N THR A 796 55.66 -17.37 -14.11
CA THR A 796 54.61 -16.37 -14.37
C THR A 796 54.77 -15.72 -15.73
N ALA A 797 53.68 -15.55 -16.48
CA ALA A 797 53.61 -14.75 -17.70
C ALA A 797 52.49 -13.71 -17.55
N VAL A 798 52.82 -12.43 -17.69
CA VAL A 798 51.85 -11.32 -17.62
C VAL A 798 51.49 -10.85 -19.03
N LEU A 799 50.20 -10.65 -19.29
CA LEU A 799 49.68 -10.19 -20.58
C LEU A 799 48.49 -9.23 -20.37
N PRO A 800 48.34 -8.19 -21.21
CA PRO A 800 47.13 -7.36 -21.20
C PRO A 800 45.95 -8.14 -21.79
N ALA A 801 44.74 -7.85 -21.36
CA ALA A 801 43.52 -8.40 -21.89
C ALA A 801 42.45 -7.31 -22.02
N GLN A 802 41.49 -7.51 -22.92
CA GLN A 802 40.36 -6.60 -23.14
C GLN A 802 39.14 -7.42 -23.52
N TYR A 803 37.97 -6.97 -23.09
CA TYR A 803 36.69 -7.54 -23.49
C TYR A 803 35.78 -6.41 -24.00
N SER A 804 35.16 -6.59 -25.16
CA SER A 804 34.37 -5.54 -25.82
C SER A 804 32.96 -5.35 -25.25
N ASP A 805 32.49 -6.30 -24.43
CA ASP A 805 31.14 -6.33 -23.84
C ASP A 805 31.20 -6.32 -22.30
N VAL A 806 30.06 -6.42 -21.64
CA VAL A 806 29.94 -6.51 -20.17
C VAL A 806 29.61 -7.92 -19.71
N GLY A 807 29.78 -8.22 -18.42
CA GLY A 807 29.40 -9.49 -17.80
C GLY A 807 30.52 -10.15 -17.00
N ALA A 808 30.17 -11.26 -16.33
CA ALA A 808 31.10 -12.13 -15.61
C ALA A 808 31.70 -13.18 -16.55
N LEU A 809 33.01 -13.33 -16.48
CA LEU A 809 33.80 -14.23 -17.34
C LEU A 809 34.68 -15.17 -16.51
N ARG A 810 34.93 -16.35 -17.06
CA ARG A 810 35.94 -17.32 -16.59
C ARG A 810 36.96 -17.58 -17.68
N LEU A 811 38.24 -17.56 -17.32
CA LEU A 811 39.30 -17.97 -18.25
C LEU A 811 39.69 -19.41 -18.01
N HIS A 812 40.04 -20.10 -19.10
CA HIS A 812 40.55 -21.45 -19.14
C HIS A 812 41.89 -21.44 -19.84
N ALA A 813 42.85 -22.19 -19.31
CA ALA A 813 44.17 -22.33 -19.91
C ALA A 813 44.58 -23.80 -20.00
N ARG A 814 45.30 -24.14 -21.07
CA ARG A 814 46.04 -25.41 -21.17
C ARG A 814 47.42 -25.21 -21.75
N LEU A 815 48.36 -26.04 -21.31
CA LEU A 815 49.75 -26.05 -21.78
C LEU A 815 50.24 -27.50 -21.85
N ASP A 816 50.51 -27.98 -23.06
CA ASP A 816 51.08 -29.30 -23.30
C ASP A 816 52.59 -29.29 -23.13
N LEU A 817 53.10 -30.11 -22.20
CA LEU A 817 54.52 -30.34 -22.02
C LEU A 817 54.90 -31.69 -22.62
N ALA A 818 55.82 -31.66 -23.59
CA ALA A 818 56.38 -32.86 -24.17
C ALA A 818 57.16 -33.68 -23.13
N ALA A 819 57.25 -34.99 -23.37
CA ALA A 819 58.07 -35.87 -22.55
C ALA A 819 59.51 -35.35 -22.50
N ALA A 820 60.08 -35.28 -21.29
CA ALA A 820 61.39 -34.70 -21.04
C ALA A 820 62.23 -35.66 -20.21
N ALA A 821 63.54 -35.74 -20.47
CA ALA A 821 64.42 -36.62 -19.70
C ALA A 821 64.40 -36.25 -18.21
N ASN A 822 64.15 -37.22 -17.35
CA ASN A 822 64.16 -37.01 -15.90
C ASN A 822 65.60 -36.65 -15.46
N GLN A 823 65.78 -35.44 -14.91
CA GLN A 823 67.12 -34.95 -14.56
C GLN A 823 67.78 -35.72 -13.39
N GLY A 824 67.01 -36.50 -12.63
CA GLY A 824 67.50 -37.30 -11.51
C GLY A 824 67.83 -38.76 -11.86
N GLN A 825 67.29 -39.29 -12.96
CA GLN A 825 67.48 -40.68 -13.36
C GLN A 825 67.60 -40.82 -14.88
N ALA A 826 68.85 -40.90 -15.36
CA ALA A 826 69.13 -41.13 -16.77
C ALA A 826 68.50 -42.44 -17.28
N GLY A 827 67.60 -42.33 -18.26
CA GLY A 827 66.88 -43.46 -18.87
C GLY A 827 65.39 -43.57 -18.49
N ILE A 828 64.89 -42.67 -17.65
CA ILE A 828 63.46 -42.49 -17.39
C ILE A 828 63.09 -41.10 -17.91
N ASP A 829 62.17 -41.02 -18.86
CA ASP A 829 61.61 -39.74 -19.30
C ASP A 829 60.36 -39.45 -18.46
N ASP A 830 60.19 -38.20 -18.03
CA ASP A 830 58.91 -37.73 -17.53
C ASP A 830 57.89 -37.86 -18.67
N PRO A 831 56.70 -38.43 -18.42
CA PRO A 831 55.67 -38.58 -19.44
C PRO A 831 55.23 -37.20 -19.94
N ASN A 832 54.64 -37.17 -21.14
CA ASN A 832 53.92 -35.98 -21.59
C ASN A 832 52.83 -35.62 -20.58
N VAL A 833 52.70 -34.34 -20.25
CA VAL A 833 51.70 -33.86 -19.29
C VAL A 833 51.07 -32.59 -19.82
N THR A 834 49.75 -32.50 -19.71
CA THR A 834 49.01 -31.28 -19.99
C THR A 834 48.72 -30.57 -18.68
N LEU A 835 49.25 -29.37 -18.52
CA LEU A 835 48.84 -28.50 -17.42
C LEU A 835 47.53 -27.82 -17.82
N THR A 836 46.53 -27.87 -16.96
CA THR A 836 45.26 -27.16 -17.13
C THR A 836 45.01 -26.24 -15.95
N GLY A 837 44.19 -25.21 -16.16
CA GLY A 837 43.81 -24.30 -15.09
C GLY A 837 42.70 -23.34 -15.52
N THR A 838 42.11 -22.67 -14.53
CA THR A 838 41.14 -21.60 -14.73
C THR A 838 41.59 -20.32 -14.04
N SER A 839 40.86 -19.22 -14.26
CA SER A 839 40.95 -18.05 -13.40
C SER A 839 40.59 -18.37 -11.96
N LEU A 840 41.24 -17.66 -11.03
CA LEU A 840 41.06 -17.83 -9.59
C LEU A 840 39.63 -17.47 -9.14
N ASN A 841 38.98 -16.57 -9.88
CA ASN A 841 37.59 -16.15 -9.71
C ASN A 841 36.92 -16.01 -11.08
N ASP A 842 35.59 -15.92 -11.05
CA ASP A 842 34.85 -15.25 -12.12
C ASP A 842 35.03 -13.75 -11.91
N PHE A 843 35.50 -13.05 -12.94
CA PHE A 843 35.74 -11.62 -12.88
C PHE A 843 34.73 -10.89 -13.75
N VAL A 844 34.41 -9.67 -13.35
CA VAL A 844 33.36 -8.87 -13.98
C VAL A 844 33.99 -7.78 -14.85
N VAL A 845 33.53 -7.70 -16.09
CA VAL A 845 33.73 -6.54 -16.97
C VAL A 845 32.46 -5.72 -16.95
N LYS A 846 32.52 -4.48 -16.47
CA LYS A 846 31.35 -3.61 -16.25
C LYS A 846 31.22 -2.52 -17.32
N PRO A 847 30.03 -1.90 -17.47
CA PRO A 847 29.81 -0.79 -18.42
C PRO A 847 30.87 0.30 -18.29
N HIS A 848 31.40 0.78 -19.41
CA HIS A 848 32.24 1.97 -19.37
C HIS A 848 31.36 3.23 -19.28
N THR A 849 30.42 3.39 -20.21
CA THR A 849 29.51 4.54 -20.23
C THR A 849 28.06 4.09 -20.17
N LEU A 850 27.26 4.72 -19.32
CA LEU A 850 25.80 4.67 -19.40
C LEU A 850 25.29 5.97 -20.01
N VAL A 851 24.37 5.87 -20.97
CA VAL A 851 23.71 7.01 -21.61
C VAL A 851 22.20 6.85 -21.48
N ILE A 852 21.48 7.93 -21.22
CA ILE A 852 20.02 7.94 -21.17
C ILE A 852 19.42 8.68 -22.37
N HIS A 853 18.34 8.17 -22.95
CA HIS A 853 17.60 8.83 -24.03
C HIS A 853 16.10 8.79 -23.79
N ALA A 854 15.41 9.84 -24.22
CA ALA A 854 13.96 9.85 -24.34
C ALA A 854 13.54 9.31 -25.71
N LEU A 855 12.38 8.63 -25.77
CA LEU A 855 11.83 8.11 -27.03
C LEU A 855 10.56 8.84 -27.43
N ASP A 856 10.43 9.17 -28.72
CA ASP A 856 9.20 9.72 -29.27
C ASP A 856 8.11 8.65 -29.46
N SER A 857 6.92 9.08 -29.88
CA SER A 857 5.77 8.19 -30.13
C SER A 857 5.97 7.21 -31.29
N ALA A 858 7.00 7.37 -32.12
CA ALA A 858 7.41 6.43 -33.16
C ALA A 858 8.54 5.50 -32.70
N ASP A 859 8.80 5.46 -31.39
CA ASP A 859 9.87 4.70 -30.77
C ASP A 859 11.25 5.06 -31.35
N GLN A 860 11.51 6.33 -31.63
CA GLN A 860 12.83 6.82 -32.05
C GLN A 860 13.44 7.71 -30.96
N ILE A 861 14.77 7.82 -30.92
CA ILE A 861 15.45 8.71 -29.98
C ILE A 861 14.99 10.14 -30.26
N ALA A 862 14.34 10.76 -29.28
CA ALA A 862 13.81 12.10 -29.38
C ALA A 862 14.94 13.14 -29.43
N THR A 863 14.74 14.20 -30.21
CA THR A 863 15.63 15.37 -30.20
C THR A 863 14.99 16.44 -29.30
N ALA A 864 15.63 16.71 -28.16
CA ALA A 864 15.11 17.68 -27.21
C ALA A 864 15.06 19.10 -27.80
N THR A 865 13.93 19.76 -27.58
CA THR A 865 13.65 21.17 -27.91
C THR A 865 13.71 22.04 -26.65
N THR A 866 13.81 23.37 -26.82
CA THR A 866 13.80 24.37 -25.74
C THR A 866 12.79 25.47 -26.07
N ASP A 867 13.18 26.74 -25.97
CA ASP A 867 12.46 27.94 -26.44
C ASP A 867 12.12 27.97 -27.95
N ASN A 868 12.55 26.97 -28.74
CA ASN A 868 12.21 26.79 -30.15
C ASN A 868 11.81 25.32 -30.45
N GLY A 869 11.01 25.09 -31.49
CA GLY A 869 10.53 23.76 -31.89
C GLY A 869 9.24 23.32 -31.20
N ASN A 870 8.74 22.13 -31.54
CA ASN A 870 7.50 21.56 -30.98
C ASN A 870 7.72 21.07 -29.53
N ASP A 871 6.63 20.92 -28.80
CA ASP A 871 6.59 20.20 -27.54
C ASP A 871 6.91 18.72 -27.75
N TYR A 872 7.50 18.11 -26.72
CA TYR A 872 7.78 16.68 -26.67
C TYR A 872 6.57 15.91 -26.12
N ALA A 873 6.01 16.38 -25.00
CA ALA A 873 4.85 15.83 -24.32
C ALA A 873 4.20 16.90 -23.44
N ARG A 874 3.02 16.62 -22.88
CA ARG A 874 2.41 17.49 -21.87
C ARG A 874 2.99 17.21 -20.48
N ALA A 875 3.04 18.22 -19.63
CA ALA A 875 3.40 18.07 -18.23
C ALA A 875 2.46 17.04 -17.57
N GLY A 876 3.03 16.08 -16.84
CA GLY A 876 2.34 14.95 -16.23
C GLY A 876 2.04 13.78 -17.17
N GLU A 877 2.26 13.91 -18.48
CA GLU A 877 2.12 12.79 -19.41
C GLU A 877 3.27 11.79 -19.24
N ALA A 878 2.95 10.50 -19.29
CA ALA A 878 3.96 9.44 -19.26
C ALA A 878 4.76 9.40 -20.56
N PHE A 879 6.06 9.22 -20.44
CA PHE A 879 6.98 9.11 -21.56
C PHE A 879 8.02 8.02 -21.34
N SER A 880 8.64 7.60 -22.45
CA SER A 880 9.60 6.52 -22.44
C SER A 880 11.03 7.03 -22.28
N LEU A 881 11.77 6.40 -21.38
CA LEU A 881 13.21 6.58 -21.20
C LEU A 881 13.93 5.26 -21.44
N ILE A 882 15.12 5.33 -22.04
CA ILE A 882 16.02 4.20 -22.17
C ILE A 882 17.40 4.50 -21.59
N VAL A 883 17.98 3.54 -20.90
CA VAL A 883 19.37 3.56 -20.42
C VAL A 883 20.17 2.53 -21.23
N GLN A 884 21.16 3.00 -21.99
CA GLN A 884 22.00 2.19 -22.86
C GLN A 884 23.43 2.11 -22.31
N SER A 885 24.02 0.91 -22.34
CA SER A 885 25.41 0.66 -21.95
C SER A 885 26.34 0.62 -23.17
N LEU A 886 27.45 1.35 -23.06
CA LEU A 886 28.50 1.47 -24.07
C LEU A 886 29.88 1.09 -23.50
N ASN A 887 30.75 0.56 -24.35
CA ASN A 887 32.16 0.34 -24.06
C ASN A 887 32.99 1.62 -24.22
N ALA A 888 34.29 1.57 -23.91
CA ALA A 888 35.20 2.72 -23.99
C ALA A 888 35.36 3.31 -25.41
N GLN A 889 34.97 2.58 -26.46
CA GLN A 889 34.97 3.04 -27.85
C GLN A 889 33.62 3.62 -28.29
N GLY A 890 32.61 3.64 -27.40
CA GLY A 890 31.26 4.14 -27.69
C GLY A 890 30.36 3.14 -28.42
N GLU A 891 30.74 1.86 -28.45
CA GLU A 891 29.92 0.80 -29.05
C GLU A 891 29.03 0.15 -27.99
N VAL A 892 27.84 -0.28 -28.40
CA VAL A 892 26.85 -0.93 -27.50
C VAL A 892 27.42 -2.23 -26.95
N THR A 893 27.18 -2.49 -25.66
CA THR A 893 27.52 -3.72 -24.95
C THR A 893 26.27 -4.61 -24.81
N PRO A 894 26.00 -5.56 -25.73
CA PRO A 894 24.73 -6.27 -25.81
C PRO A 894 24.45 -7.22 -24.65
N ASN A 895 25.45 -7.58 -23.85
CA ASN A 895 25.23 -8.36 -22.63
C ASN A 895 24.46 -7.60 -21.55
N PHE A 896 24.48 -6.27 -21.59
CA PHE A 896 23.77 -5.44 -20.62
C PHE A 896 22.24 -5.69 -20.70
N GLY A 897 21.63 -6.07 -19.59
CA GLY A 897 20.22 -6.45 -19.50
C GLY A 897 19.92 -7.91 -19.89
N ASN A 898 20.94 -8.71 -20.22
CA ASN A 898 20.81 -10.14 -20.50
C ASN A 898 21.32 -11.03 -19.36
N GLU A 899 21.77 -10.43 -18.26
CA GLU A 899 22.28 -11.16 -17.11
C GLU A 899 21.21 -12.09 -16.53
N GLN A 900 21.61 -13.12 -15.77
CA GLN A 900 20.67 -14.06 -15.12
C GLN A 900 19.63 -13.30 -14.27
N THR A 901 20.10 -12.32 -13.52
CA THR A 901 19.29 -11.25 -12.95
C THR A 901 19.73 -9.95 -13.61
N SER A 902 18.85 -9.37 -14.43
CA SER A 902 19.15 -8.16 -15.19
C SER A 902 19.68 -7.05 -14.29
N ALA A 903 20.72 -6.35 -14.73
CA ALA A 903 21.23 -5.20 -14.00
C ALA A 903 20.12 -4.15 -13.81
N ALA A 904 19.84 -3.80 -12.56
CA ALA A 904 18.84 -2.79 -12.24
C ALA A 904 19.41 -1.39 -12.47
N VAL A 905 18.67 -0.57 -13.21
CA VAL A 905 19.04 0.81 -13.53
C VAL A 905 18.08 1.81 -12.91
N SER A 906 18.56 3.05 -12.77
CA SER A 906 17.78 4.20 -12.35
C SER A 906 18.01 5.39 -13.28
N SER A 907 17.18 6.41 -13.11
CA SER A 907 17.38 7.72 -13.71
C SER A 907 17.19 8.82 -12.68
N GLN A 908 18.03 9.84 -12.74
CA GLN A 908 18.03 10.94 -11.79
C GLN A 908 17.84 12.27 -12.50
N PHE A 909 16.94 13.10 -11.97
CA PHE A 909 16.81 14.49 -12.39
C PHE A 909 18.10 15.27 -12.12
N VAL A 910 18.63 15.93 -13.14
CA VAL A 910 19.82 16.79 -13.04
C VAL A 910 19.40 18.24 -12.87
N GLY A 911 18.46 18.71 -13.70
CA GLY A 911 18.01 20.09 -13.68
C GLY A 911 17.05 20.45 -14.80
N THR A 912 16.48 21.64 -14.69
CA THR A 912 15.65 22.25 -15.74
C THR A 912 16.53 23.11 -16.64
N LEU A 913 16.56 22.78 -17.93
CA LEU A 913 17.30 23.50 -18.97
C LEU A 913 16.49 24.66 -19.58
N TYR A 914 15.16 24.53 -19.60
CA TYR A 914 14.23 25.56 -20.07
C TYR A 914 12.96 25.55 -19.20
N PRO A 915 12.41 26.70 -18.78
CA PRO A 915 12.95 28.05 -18.96
C PRO A 915 14.32 28.20 -18.29
N SER A 916 15.15 29.13 -18.79
CA SER A 916 16.54 29.32 -18.30
C SER A 916 16.61 29.86 -16.87
N ALA A 917 15.52 30.47 -16.40
CA ALA A 917 15.25 30.78 -15.00
C ALA A 917 14.04 29.95 -14.54
N PRO A 918 14.24 28.68 -14.16
CA PRO A 918 13.15 27.84 -13.66
C PRO A 918 12.63 28.37 -12.32
N ASP A 919 11.35 28.11 -12.07
CA ASP A 919 10.75 28.41 -10.78
C ASP A 919 11.40 27.59 -9.66
N ALA A 920 11.46 28.13 -8.43
CA ALA A 920 12.10 27.45 -7.31
C ALA A 920 11.43 26.11 -6.94
N SER A 921 10.15 25.93 -7.28
CA SER A 921 9.42 24.67 -7.07
C SER A 921 9.68 23.61 -8.15
N SER A 922 10.37 23.94 -9.24
CA SER A 922 10.77 23.02 -10.31
C SER A 922 11.95 22.14 -9.87
N THR A 923 11.70 21.24 -8.92
CA THR A 923 12.71 20.41 -8.26
C THR A 923 12.67 18.96 -8.75
N ALA A 924 13.61 18.14 -8.28
CA ALA A 924 13.65 16.71 -8.55
C ALA A 924 12.36 15.97 -8.14
N ALA A 925 11.60 16.48 -7.17
CA ALA A 925 10.33 15.88 -6.74
C ALA A 925 9.24 15.90 -7.82
N LYS A 926 9.41 16.70 -8.88
CA LYS A 926 8.51 16.74 -10.04
C LYS A 926 8.88 15.76 -11.16
N PHE A 927 9.99 15.03 -11.02
CA PHE A 927 10.38 13.96 -11.94
C PHE A 927 10.07 12.59 -11.34
N GLU A 928 9.18 11.86 -12.00
CA GLU A 928 8.77 10.50 -11.64
C GLU A 928 9.34 9.51 -12.67
N GLY A 929 9.57 8.26 -12.27
CA GLY A 929 10.18 7.24 -13.13
C GLY A 929 11.67 7.05 -12.93
N ALA A 930 12.17 7.31 -11.72
CA ALA A 930 13.56 7.07 -11.34
C ALA A 930 13.95 5.58 -11.30
N THR A 931 12.98 4.67 -11.27
CA THR A 931 13.16 3.20 -11.15
C THR A 931 12.14 2.45 -12.03
N GLY A 932 12.11 1.12 -11.97
CA GLY A 932 11.12 0.30 -12.68
C GLY A 932 11.46 0.00 -14.14
N TYR A 933 12.74 0.01 -14.49
CA TYR A 933 13.21 -0.28 -15.84
C TYR A 933 13.18 -1.79 -16.13
N TYR A 934 12.82 -2.15 -17.35
CA TYR A 934 12.83 -3.51 -17.89
C TYR A 934 13.71 -3.58 -19.14
N LYS A 935 14.06 -4.78 -19.60
CA LYS A 935 14.89 -4.94 -20.81
C LYS A 935 14.17 -4.44 -22.07
N ASP A 936 14.81 -3.57 -22.85
CA ASP A 936 14.26 -3.09 -24.12
C ASP A 936 14.23 -4.24 -25.16
N PRO A 937 13.06 -4.63 -25.69
CA PRO A 937 12.96 -5.71 -26.69
C PRO A 937 13.48 -5.29 -28.08
N SER A 938 13.58 -3.99 -28.35
CA SER A 938 13.90 -3.42 -29.66
C SER A 938 15.37 -3.01 -29.80
N ARG A 939 16.09 -2.81 -28.69
CA ARG A 939 17.47 -2.31 -28.67
C ARG A 939 18.35 -3.16 -27.76
N ALA A 940 19.45 -3.68 -28.31
CA ALA A 940 20.42 -4.43 -27.51
C ALA A 940 21.13 -3.54 -26.47
N GLY A 941 21.57 -4.13 -25.36
CA GLY A 941 22.34 -3.43 -24.33
C GLY A 941 21.59 -2.27 -23.66
N THR A 942 20.25 -2.33 -23.64
CA THR A 942 19.38 -1.21 -23.28
C THR A 942 18.27 -1.65 -22.32
N MET A 943 18.04 -0.83 -21.30
CA MET A 943 16.93 -0.93 -20.36
C MET A 943 15.94 0.20 -20.61
N ARG A 944 14.64 -0.02 -20.41
CA ARG A 944 13.54 0.89 -20.75
C ARG A 944 12.54 1.06 -19.61
N THR A 945 11.99 2.26 -19.47
CA THR A 945 10.74 2.52 -18.74
C THR A 945 9.80 3.31 -19.62
N ASP A 946 8.49 3.12 -19.45
CA ASP A 946 7.42 3.89 -20.11
C ASP A 946 6.59 4.70 -19.11
N ALA A 947 7.01 4.70 -17.85
CA ALA A 947 6.29 5.32 -16.74
C ALA A 947 6.95 6.62 -16.25
N ALA A 948 7.95 7.14 -16.96
CA ALA A 948 8.60 8.38 -16.57
C ALA A 948 7.65 9.57 -16.80
N ARG A 949 7.63 10.52 -15.86
CA ARG A 949 6.76 11.70 -15.93
C ARG A 949 7.52 12.93 -15.44
N TRP A 950 7.19 14.06 -16.03
CA TRP A 950 7.66 15.37 -15.58
C TRP A 950 6.46 16.25 -15.31
N LEU A 951 6.26 16.65 -14.05
CA LEU A 951 5.02 17.27 -13.60
C LEU A 951 4.93 18.78 -13.85
N ASP A 952 5.98 19.39 -14.41
CA ASP A 952 6.00 20.82 -14.76
C ASP A 952 6.18 21.04 -16.27
N VAL A 953 6.11 22.28 -16.73
CA VAL A 953 6.49 22.63 -18.10
C VAL A 953 7.99 22.85 -18.21
N GLY A 954 8.50 22.80 -19.43
CA GLY A 954 9.90 23.11 -19.74
C GLY A 954 10.72 21.90 -20.15
N THR A 955 12.02 22.09 -20.37
CA THR A 955 12.95 21.03 -20.80
C THR A 955 13.81 20.60 -19.63
N ILE A 956 13.90 19.30 -19.37
CA ILE A 956 14.70 18.73 -18.28
C ILE A 956 15.91 17.95 -18.80
N GLU A 957 16.94 17.88 -17.95
CA GLU A 957 18.10 17.00 -18.10
C GLU A 957 18.04 15.88 -17.06
N VAL A 958 18.29 14.65 -17.52
CA VAL A 958 18.24 13.43 -16.70
C VAL A 958 19.54 12.65 -16.88
N ALA A 959 20.04 12.02 -15.82
CA ALA A 959 21.22 11.16 -15.82
C ALA A 959 20.85 9.69 -15.58
N PRO A 960 21.51 8.71 -16.22
CA PRO A 960 21.35 7.30 -15.91
C PRO A 960 22.11 6.92 -14.63
N GLY A 961 21.72 5.82 -14.00
CA GLY A 961 22.42 5.20 -12.87
C GLY A 961 22.23 3.69 -12.80
N LEU A 962 23.09 3.02 -12.05
CA LEU A 962 22.88 1.65 -11.58
C LEU A 962 22.33 1.71 -10.16
N ILE A 963 21.40 0.81 -9.83
CA ILE A 963 20.97 0.67 -8.44
C ILE A 963 22.19 0.23 -7.59
N ASN A 964 22.36 0.88 -6.43
CA ASN A 964 23.51 0.72 -5.54
C ASN A 964 24.87 1.00 -6.19
N ASP A 965 24.91 1.76 -7.30
CA ASP A 965 26.13 2.11 -8.03
C ASP A 965 26.98 0.85 -8.34
N SER A 966 26.34 -0.25 -8.76
CA SER A 966 27.03 -1.53 -8.92
C SER A 966 26.49 -2.41 -10.04
N TYR A 967 27.39 -2.90 -10.91
CA TYR A 967 27.10 -3.91 -11.91
C TYR A 967 27.62 -5.28 -11.45
N LEU A 968 26.73 -6.25 -11.23
CA LEU A 968 27.06 -7.60 -10.74
C LEU A 968 27.95 -7.59 -9.47
N GLY A 969 27.75 -6.63 -8.57
CA GLY A 969 28.55 -6.49 -7.34
C GLY A 969 29.96 -5.91 -7.55
N ALA A 970 30.31 -5.50 -8.77
CA ALA A 970 31.65 -5.08 -9.15
C ALA A 970 31.85 -3.55 -9.23
N GLY A 971 30.88 -2.78 -8.73
CA GLY A 971 30.88 -1.32 -8.70
C GLY A 971 30.37 -0.66 -9.99
N ASP A 972 30.36 0.68 -9.99
CA ASP A 972 29.61 1.50 -10.96
C ASP A 972 30.27 1.63 -12.33
N ALA A 973 29.52 2.13 -13.31
CA ALA A 973 30.04 2.55 -14.62
C ALA A 973 31.08 3.69 -14.50
N ALA A 974 31.99 3.79 -15.46
CA ALA A 974 33.03 4.84 -15.43
C ALA A 974 32.45 6.23 -15.72
N VAL A 975 31.45 6.32 -16.60
CA VAL A 975 30.82 7.56 -17.05
C VAL A 975 29.30 7.40 -17.06
N LYS A 976 28.58 8.34 -16.45
CA LYS A 976 27.12 8.45 -16.50
C LYS A 976 26.77 9.72 -17.26
N GLN A 977 26.34 9.60 -18.50
CA GLN A 977 26.14 10.74 -19.40
C GLN A 977 24.70 11.26 -19.32
N PRO A 978 24.46 12.47 -18.76
CA PRO A 978 23.15 13.08 -18.75
C PRO A 978 22.74 13.56 -20.14
N THR A 979 21.43 13.55 -20.40
CA THR A 979 20.86 13.98 -21.67
C THR A 979 19.55 14.73 -21.46
N ALA A 980 19.27 15.70 -22.33
CA ALA A 980 18.00 16.42 -22.34
C ALA A 980 16.86 15.52 -22.89
N VAL A 981 15.68 15.60 -22.27
CA VAL A 981 14.49 14.82 -22.68
C VAL A 981 13.74 15.54 -23.81
N GLY A 982 13.23 16.74 -23.54
CA GLY A 982 12.43 17.55 -24.47
C GLY A 982 11.56 18.57 -23.74
N ARG A 983 10.97 19.55 -24.45
CA ARG A 983 10.12 20.57 -23.84
C ARG A 983 8.74 20.01 -23.52
N PHE A 984 8.32 20.12 -22.26
CA PHE A 984 6.97 19.83 -21.82
C PHE A 984 6.08 21.08 -21.89
N SER A 985 4.88 20.95 -22.46
CA SER A 985 3.83 21.99 -22.50
C SER A 985 2.85 21.81 -21.33
N PRO A 986 2.03 22.81 -20.96
CA PRO A 986 0.92 22.52 -20.05
C PRO A 986 -0.09 21.58 -20.73
N ASP A 987 -0.92 20.89 -19.95
CA ASP A 987 -2.01 20.08 -20.52
C ASP A 987 -3.15 20.98 -21.01
N ARG A 988 -3.60 21.88 -20.13
CA ARG A 988 -4.72 22.80 -20.37
C ARG A 988 -4.69 24.00 -19.43
N PHE A 989 -5.61 24.94 -19.67
CA PHE A 989 -5.93 26.03 -18.73
C PHE A 989 -7.19 25.70 -17.94
N ALA A 990 -7.22 26.08 -16.67
CA ALA A 990 -8.35 25.84 -15.78
C ALA A 990 -8.70 27.11 -14.98
N LEU A 991 -9.99 27.42 -14.87
CA LEU A 991 -10.49 28.54 -14.09
C LEU A 991 -10.61 28.13 -12.61
N LEU A 992 -9.83 28.73 -11.71
CA LEU A 992 -9.91 28.44 -10.27
C LEU A 992 -11.03 29.23 -9.60
N THR A 993 -11.01 30.54 -9.78
CA THR A 993 -11.99 31.45 -9.19
C THR A 993 -12.42 32.47 -10.23
N SER A 994 -13.64 32.97 -10.08
CA SER A 994 -14.10 34.14 -10.81
C SER A 994 -15.25 34.80 -10.09
N SER A 995 -15.42 36.10 -10.29
CA SER A 995 -16.56 36.86 -9.79
C SER A 995 -16.97 37.95 -10.77
N LEU A 996 -18.28 38.15 -10.90
CA LEU A 996 -18.89 39.23 -11.67
C LEU A 996 -19.83 40.01 -10.77
N THR A 997 -19.58 41.31 -10.60
CA THR A 997 -20.40 42.16 -9.73
C THR A 997 -20.96 43.37 -10.49
N ASN A 998 -22.26 43.63 -10.29
CA ASN A 998 -22.92 44.82 -10.80
C ASN A 998 -22.66 46.05 -9.92
N SER A 999 -22.65 47.26 -10.51
CA SER A 999 -22.34 48.52 -9.81
C SER A 999 -23.37 48.87 -8.73
N CYS A 1000 -24.65 48.53 -8.95
CA CYS A 1000 -25.75 48.80 -8.02
C CYS A 1000 -26.18 47.56 -7.21
N ASN A 1001 -25.27 46.59 -7.02
CA ASN A 1001 -25.53 45.23 -6.52
C ASN A 1001 -26.41 44.37 -7.45
N ALA A 1002 -27.61 44.84 -7.80
CA ALA A 1002 -28.62 44.08 -8.54
C ALA A 1002 -28.57 44.28 -10.07
N PHE A 1003 -27.96 45.37 -10.55
CA PHE A 1003 -27.87 45.70 -11.97
C PHE A 1003 -26.79 46.76 -12.21
N THR A 1004 -26.40 46.91 -13.48
CA THR A 1004 -25.54 48.01 -13.97
C THR A 1004 -26.19 48.62 -15.21
N TYR A 1005 -26.09 49.94 -15.39
CA TYR A 1005 -26.57 50.55 -16.64
C TYR A 1005 -25.58 50.32 -17.79
N MET A 1006 -26.10 50.16 -19.00
CA MET A 1006 -25.23 50.13 -20.19
C MET A 1006 -24.52 51.48 -20.36
N ASP A 1007 -23.26 51.44 -20.81
CA ASP A 1007 -22.28 52.54 -20.82
C ASP A 1007 -21.74 52.97 -19.44
N GLU A 1008 -22.15 52.34 -18.33
CA GLU A 1008 -21.59 52.61 -17.00
C GLU A 1008 -20.30 51.78 -16.80
N PRO A 1009 -19.11 52.42 -16.66
CA PRO A 1009 -17.84 51.71 -16.46
C PRO A 1009 -17.61 51.41 -14.97
N ALA A 1010 -18.46 50.58 -14.39
CA ALA A 1010 -18.45 50.27 -12.95
C ALA A 1010 -18.76 48.80 -12.63
N LEU A 1011 -18.54 47.90 -13.60
CA LEU A 1011 -18.56 46.45 -13.38
C LEU A 1011 -17.26 46.01 -12.72
N ALA A 1012 -17.37 45.17 -11.69
CA ALA A 1012 -16.22 44.45 -11.18
C ALA A 1012 -16.14 43.06 -11.82
N VAL A 1013 -14.98 42.76 -12.42
CA VAL A 1013 -14.65 41.48 -13.05
C VAL A 1013 -13.35 41.00 -12.46
N SER A 1014 -13.38 39.83 -11.83
CA SER A 1014 -12.17 39.17 -11.35
C SER A 1014 -12.14 37.70 -11.74
N TYR A 1015 -10.96 37.17 -12.03
CA TYR A 1015 -10.75 35.74 -12.19
C TYR A 1015 -9.30 35.34 -11.93
N ASP A 1016 -9.11 34.10 -11.50
CA ASP A 1016 -7.81 33.42 -11.40
C ASP A 1016 -7.82 32.21 -12.34
N LEU A 1017 -6.93 32.23 -13.32
CA LEU A 1017 -6.72 31.19 -14.31
C LEU A 1017 -5.38 30.50 -14.05
N VAL A 1018 -5.31 29.18 -14.18
CA VAL A 1018 -4.06 28.43 -14.01
C VAL A 1018 -3.74 27.55 -15.21
N ALA A 1019 -2.44 27.38 -15.48
CA ALA A 1019 -1.90 26.38 -16.38
C ALA A 1019 -1.62 25.11 -15.57
N VAL A 1020 -2.19 23.99 -15.99
CA VAL A 1020 -2.12 22.73 -15.22
C VAL A 1020 -1.52 21.60 -16.03
N ASN A 1021 -0.94 20.64 -15.32
CA ASN A 1021 -0.49 19.36 -15.86
C ASN A 1021 -1.68 18.38 -16.01
N THR A 1022 -1.43 17.16 -16.51
CA THR A 1022 -2.50 16.16 -16.72
C THR A 1022 -3.27 15.80 -15.45
N ASP A 1023 -2.67 15.97 -14.28
CA ASP A 1023 -3.27 15.65 -12.97
C ASP A 1023 -4.06 16.83 -12.38
N GLY A 1024 -4.03 18.00 -13.07
CA GLY A 1024 -4.66 19.22 -12.60
C GLY A 1024 -3.81 20.07 -11.66
N ASN A 1025 -2.54 19.71 -11.43
CA ASN A 1025 -1.62 20.49 -10.62
C ASN A 1025 -1.01 21.64 -11.42
N ILE A 1026 -0.77 22.78 -10.76
CA ILE A 1026 -0.25 24.00 -11.40
C ILE A 1026 1.20 23.79 -11.88
N THR A 1027 1.47 24.17 -13.12
CA THR A 1027 2.82 24.13 -13.71
C THR A 1027 3.57 25.43 -13.47
N ALA A 1028 4.38 25.50 -12.42
CA ALA A 1028 5.04 26.71 -11.96
C ALA A 1028 6.06 27.31 -12.96
N ASN A 1029 6.67 26.49 -13.81
CA ASN A 1029 7.56 26.99 -14.86
C ASN A 1029 6.82 27.75 -15.97
N TYR A 1030 5.48 27.71 -16.00
CA TYR A 1030 4.66 28.45 -16.94
C TYR A 1030 4.48 29.89 -16.45
N ASN A 1031 5.50 30.72 -16.66
CA ASN A 1031 5.57 32.11 -16.21
C ASN A 1031 6.18 33.01 -17.31
N ALA A 1032 6.48 34.27 -17.00
CA ALA A 1032 7.07 35.22 -17.95
C ALA A 1032 8.40 34.78 -18.61
N SER A 1033 9.12 33.80 -18.05
CA SER A 1033 10.32 33.20 -18.62
C SER A 1033 10.03 32.06 -19.61
N TYR A 1034 8.80 31.56 -19.62
CA TYR A 1034 8.27 30.68 -20.66
C TYR A 1034 7.85 31.54 -21.86
N SER A 1035 8.37 31.25 -23.04
CA SER A 1035 8.15 32.08 -24.22
C SER A 1035 6.81 31.73 -24.87
N ASP A 1036 6.09 32.75 -25.36
CA ASP A 1036 4.83 32.62 -26.10
C ASP A 1036 3.70 31.97 -25.27
N THR A 1037 3.56 32.36 -23.99
CA THR A 1037 2.47 31.95 -23.11
C THR A 1037 1.09 32.39 -23.63
N ALA A 1038 0.05 31.79 -23.07
CA ALA A 1038 -1.33 32.01 -23.48
C ALA A 1038 -1.78 33.46 -23.27
N VAL A 1039 -2.38 34.03 -24.32
CA VAL A 1039 -3.08 35.31 -24.29
C VAL A 1039 -4.58 35.04 -24.14
N ILE A 1040 -5.19 35.59 -23.09
CA ILE A 1040 -6.60 35.33 -22.73
C ILE A 1040 -7.47 36.53 -23.12
N ARG A 1041 -8.58 36.26 -23.82
CA ARG A 1041 -9.60 37.25 -24.19
C ARG A 1041 -10.90 37.01 -23.46
N VAL A 1042 -11.52 38.08 -22.97
CA VAL A 1042 -12.89 38.05 -22.41
C VAL A 1042 -13.93 38.24 -23.52
N VAL A 1043 -14.97 37.42 -23.51
CA VAL A 1043 -16.14 37.50 -24.40
C VAL A 1043 -17.43 37.51 -23.60
N ALA A 1044 -18.55 37.87 -24.23
CA ALA A 1044 -19.85 37.95 -23.58
C ALA A 1044 -20.93 37.21 -24.38
N ALA A 1045 -21.91 36.66 -23.68
CA ALA A 1045 -23.15 36.11 -24.25
C ALA A 1045 -24.31 36.24 -23.25
N HIS A 1046 -25.54 36.28 -23.77
CA HIS A 1046 -26.73 36.29 -22.95
C HIS A 1046 -27.37 34.90 -22.91
N LEU A 1047 -27.68 34.39 -21.71
CA LEU A 1047 -28.17 33.01 -21.54
C LEU A 1047 -29.69 32.85 -21.77
N GLY A 1048 -30.47 33.93 -21.68
CA GLY A 1048 -31.92 33.87 -21.86
C GLY A 1048 -32.35 33.80 -23.33
N SER A 1049 -31.70 34.59 -24.17
CA SER A 1049 -31.81 34.54 -25.63
C SER A 1049 -30.41 34.53 -26.23
N PRO A 1050 -30.07 33.56 -27.10
CA PRO A 1050 -28.74 33.49 -27.69
C PRO A 1050 -28.39 34.77 -28.43
N ASP A 1051 -27.21 35.30 -28.12
CA ASP A 1051 -26.59 36.43 -28.83
C ASP A 1051 -26.40 36.08 -30.32
N THR A 1052 -26.59 37.08 -31.18
CA THR A 1052 -26.35 37.01 -32.62
C THR A 1052 -25.32 38.04 -33.04
N ALA A 1053 -24.71 37.87 -34.23
CA ALA A 1053 -23.76 38.85 -34.76
C ALA A 1053 -24.35 40.28 -34.89
N ALA A 1054 -25.68 40.43 -34.86
CA ALA A 1054 -26.34 41.72 -34.87
C ALA A 1054 -26.28 42.46 -33.52
N ASP A 1055 -26.20 41.76 -32.39
CA ASP A 1055 -26.24 42.38 -31.06
C ASP A 1055 -24.85 42.94 -30.63
N LYS A 1056 -23.78 42.51 -31.33
CA LYS A 1056 -22.41 43.04 -31.27
C LYS A 1056 -21.77 42.99 -29.88
N PHE A 1057 -22.06 41.98 -29.05
CA PHE A 1057 -21.61 41.94 -27.65
C PHE A 1057 -20.09 42.05 -27.48
N ALA A 1058 -19.30 41.40 -28.35
CA ALA A 1058 -17.84 41.49 -28.29
C ALA A 1058 -17.29 42.92 -28.46
N GLN A 1059 -18.02 43.82 -29.14
CA GLN A 1059 -17.63 45.22 -29.32
C GLN A 1059 -18.10 46.13 -28.18
N ARG A 1060 -18.93 45.59 -27.28
CA ARG A 1060 -19.58 46.35 -26.21
C ARG A 1060 -18.85 46.21 -24.88
N LEU A 1061 -17.91 45.28 -24.73
CA LEU A 1061 -17.09 45.19 -23.53
C LEU A 1061 -16.14 46.40 -23.44
N LEU A 1062 -16.12 47.05 -22.27
CA LEU A 1062 -15.30 48.23 -21.98
C LEU A 1062 -14.31 47.90 -20.86
N ASN A 1063 -13.10 48.47 -20.96
CA ASN A 1063 -12.04 48.41 -19.94
C ASN A 1063 -11.65 46.98 -19.49
N LEU A 1064 -11.77 45.99 -20.39
CA LEU A 1064 -11.27 44.63 -20.20
C LEU A 1064 -10.06 44.41 -21.13
N PRO A 1065 -8.83 44.34 -20.61
CA PRO A 1065 -7.65 44.05 -21.43
C PRO A 1065 -7.55 42.58 -21.82
N ASP A 1066 -6.77 42.30 -22.87
CA ASP A 1066 -6.24 40.95 -23.10
C ASP A 1066 -5.09 40.71 -22.10
N GLU A 1067 -5.07 39.56 -21.43
CA GLU A 1067 -4.11 39.26 -20.35
C GLU A 1067 -3.09 38.18 -20.74
N GLN A 1068 -1.84 38.35 -20.29
CA GLN A 1068 -0.72 37.44 -20.59
C GLN A 1068 0.33 37.34 -19.46
N ASN A 1069 0.13 38.01 -18.32
CA ASN A 1069 1.11 38.09 -17.25
C ASN A 1069 1.02 36.86 -16.33
N TRP A 1070 1.54 35.73 -16.81
CA TRP A 1070 1.63 34.50 -16.04
C TRP A 1070 2.73 34.57 -14.99
N ASP A 1071 2.37 34.25 -13.75
CA ASP A 1071 3.27 34.13 -12.60
C ASP A 1071 3.08 32.76 -11.94
N ALA A 1072 4.14 31.97 -11.88
CA ALA A 1072 4.14 30.60 -11.36
C ALA A 1072 2.96 29.73 -11.82
N GLY A 1073 2.59 29.79 -13.11
CA GLY A 1073 1.47 29.03 -13.66
C GLY A 1073 0.09 29.62 -13.39
N SER A 1074 -0.01 30.84 -12.85
CA SER A 1074 -1.27 31.55 -12.59
C SER A 1074 -1.36 32.87 -13.35
N LEU A 1075 -2.56 33.23 -13.78
CA LEU A 1075 -2.91 34.50 -14.42
C LEU A 1075 -4.16 35.05 -13.74
N SER A 1076 -4.04 36.23 -13.14
CA SER A 1076 -5.12 36.86 -12.37
C SER A 1076 -5.52 38.19 -12.98
N LEU A 1077 -6.83 38.41 -13.14
CA LEU A 1077 -7.42 39.71 -13.49
C LEU A 1077 -8.28 40.20 -12.32
N ASN A 1078 -8.18 41.49 -12.00
CA ASN A 1078 -9.11 42.16 -11.09
C ASN A 1078 -9.31 43.63 -11.52
N VAL A 1079 -10.45 43.92 -12.15
CA VAL A 1079 -10.83 45.26 -12.62
C VAL A 1079 -12.18 45.66 -12.02
N THR A 1080 -12.36 46.94 -11.68
CA THR A 1080 -13.59 47.47 -11.07
C THR A 1080 -14.27 48.55 -11.90
N ASP A 1081 -13.67 48.90 -13.03
CA ASP A 1081 -14.13 49.91 -13.98
C ASP A 1081 -14.51 49.30 -15.33
N ALA A 1082 -14.74 47.98 -15.39
CA ALA A 1082 -15.25 47.33 -16.59
C ALA A 1082 -16.66 47.83 -16.93
N GLY A 1083 -17.09 47.66 -18.18
CA GLY A 1083 -18.40 48.14 -18.61
C GLY A 1083 -18.96 47.34 -19.78
N PHE A 1084 -20.23 47.60 -20.07
CA PHE A 1084 -20.89 47.08 -21.26
C PHE A 1084 -21.64 48.20 -21.95
N ALA A 1085 -21.20 48.56 -23.15
CA ALA A 1085 -21.71 49.70 -23.89
C ALA A 1085 -23.15 49.47 -24.38
N ARG A 1086 -23.87 50.56 -24.64
CA ARG A 1086 -25.11 50.52 -25.43
C ARG A 1086 -24.80 50.07 -26.87
N HIS A 1087 -25.84 49.65 -27.59
CA HIS A 1087 -25.66 49.21 -28.96
C HIS A 1087 -25.08 50.33 -29.84
N PRO A 1088 -23.99 50.10 -30.60
CA PRO A 1088 -23.26 51.17 -31.29
C PRO A 1088 -24.07 51.87 -32.41
N ASP A 1089 -25.11 51.20 -32.93
CA ASP A 1089 -26.01 51.78 -33.94
C ASP A 1089 -27.17 52.59 -33.31
N GLY A 1090 -27.17 52.82 -31.99
CA GLY A 1090 -28.20 53.59 -31.28
C GLY A 1090 -29.54 52.86 -31.07
N VAL A 1091 -29.53 51.53 -31.20
CA VAL A 1091 -30.71 50.68 -30.96
C VAL A 1091 -30.98 50.61 -29.45
N ILE A 1092 -32.24 50.75 -29.05
CA ILE A 1092 -32.67 50.52 -27.67
C ILE A 1092 -32.92 49.02 -27.50
N ASP A 1093 -32.18 48.40 -26.59
CA ASP A 1093 -32.16 46.95 -26.39
C ASP A 1093 -32.10 46.58 -24.90
N GLY A 1094 -32.09 45.27 -24.63
CA GLY A 1094 -32.18 44.73 -23.28
C GLY A 1094 -33.61 44.74 -22.68
N PRO A 1095 -33.75 44.46 -21.38
CA PRO A 1095 -32.67 44.24 -20.42
C PRO A 1095 -31.96 42.90 -20.66
N TYR A 1096 -30.70 42.79 -20.24
CA TYR A 1096 -29.95 41.53 -20.26
C TYR A 1096 -29.76 41.05 -18.81
N PRO A 1097 -30.75 40.37 -18.21
CA PRO A 1097 -30.70 39.98 -16.79
C PRO A 1097 -29.77 38.80 -16.50
N LEU A 1098 -29.27 38.12 -17.54
CA LEU A 1098 -28.40 36.95 -17.47
C LEU A 1098 -27.27 37.09 -18.51
N LEU A 1099 -26.54 38.21 -18.48
CA LEU A 1099 -25.34 38.36 -19.29
C LEU A 1099 -24.19 37.61 -18.60
N SER A 1100 -23.58 36.66 -19.28
CA SER A 1100 -22.40 35.93 -18.81
C SER A 1100 -21.17 36.40 -19.58
N LEU A 1101 -20.05 36.52 -18.88
CA LEU A 1101 -18.74 36.68 -19.49
C LEU A 1101 -18.05 35.32 -19.55
N GLY A 1102 -17.17 35.11 -20.52
CA GLY A 1102 -16.34 33.91 -20.63
C GLY A 1102 -14.96 34.20 -21.19
N LEU A 1103 -14.06 33.23 -21.02
CA LEU A 1103 -12.67 33.31 -21.40
C LEU A 1103 -12.39 32.44 -22.63
N GLN A 1104 -11.51 32.92 -23.50
CA GLN A 1104 -10.99 32.20 -24.66
C GLN A 1104 -9.48 32.38 -24.77
N VAL A 1105 -8.77 31.32 -25.16
CA VAL A 1105 -7.36 31.43 -25.54
C VAL A 1105 -7.27 32.00 -26.95
N LEU A 1106 -6.65 33.17 -27.08
CA LEU A 1106 -6.45 33.85 -28.36
C LEU A 1106 -5.25 33.28 -29.11
N SER A 1107 -4.17 33.03 -28.38
CA SER A 1107 -2.95 32.43 -28.88
C SER A 1107 -2.21 31.76 -27.73
N GLU A 1108 -1.68 30.58 -28.00
CA GLU A 1108 -0.75 29.84 -27.15
C GLU A 1108 0.14 29.03 -28.09
N ARG A 1109 1.41 28.87 -27.73
CA ARG A 1109 2.44 28.31 -28.60
C ARG A 1109 2.16 26.88 -29.10
N ASP A 1110 1.78 26.00 -28.18
CA ASP A 1110 1.57 24.57 -28.43
C ASP A 1110 0.07 24.25 -28.67
N ASN A 1111 -0.72 25.29 -28.98
CA ASN A 1111 -2.18 25.27 -29.17
C ASN A 1111 -2.95 24.62 -28.01
N ARG A 1112 -2.53 24.89 -26.77
CA ARG A 1112 -3.24 24.49 -25.55
C ARG A 1112 -4.45 25.38 -25.33
N ASP A 1113 -5.52 24.79 -24.83
CA ASP A 1113 -6.80 25.47 -24.56
C ASP A 1113 -7.41 24.94 -23.25
N PHE A 1114 -8.58 25.42 -22.88
CA PHE A 1114 -9.41 24.85 -21.80
C PHE A 1114 -9.83 23.41 -22.12
N ALA A 1115 -10.27 22.64 -21.11
CA ALA A 1115 -10.88 21.34 -21.38
C ALA A 1115 -12.15 21.54 -22.24
N ALA A 1116 -12.39 20.63 -23.17
CA ALA A 1116 -13.59 20.71 -24.03
C ALA A 1116 -14.90 20.75 -23.24
N GLY A 1117 -14.93 20.14 -22.04
CA GLY A 1117 -16.07 20.18 -21.12
C GLY A 1117 -16.27 21.52 -20.40
N ASP A 1118 -15.24 22.36 -20.31
CA ASP A 1118 -15.30 23.67 -19.64
C ASP A 1118 -15.81 24.77 -20.59
N LEU A 1119 -15.68 24.57 -21.90
CA LEU A 1119 -16.11 25.47 -22.96
C LEU A 1119 -17.64 25.44 -23.18
N THR A 1120 -18.40 25.72 -22.12
CA THR A 1120 -19.86 25.61 -22.09
C THR A 1120 -20.59 26.88 -22.52
N LEU A 1121 -19.93 28.04 -22.51
CA LEU A 1121 -20.53 29.29 -22.95
C LEU A 1121 -20.46 29.41 -24.47
N THR A 1122 -21.62 29.39 -25.12
CA THR A 1122 -21.69 29.60 -26.57
C THR A 1122 -21.75 31.09 -26.87
N THR A 1123 -20.72 31.62 -27.52
CA THR A 1123 -20.69 33.01 -28.01
C THR A 1123 -20.65 33.04 -29.54
N VAL A 1124 -20.96 34.20 -30.14
CA VAL A 1124 -20.80 34.41 -31.58
C VAL A 1124 -19.34 34.24 -32.02
N SER A 1125 -18.39 34.52 -31.13
CA SER A 1125 -16.95 34.39 -31.37
C SER A 1125 -16.40 32.98 -31.12
N GLY A 1126 -17.26 32.01 -30.78
CA GLY A 1126 -16.90 30.62 -30.50
C GLY A 1126 -17.20 30.18 -29.06
N PRO A 1127 -16.93 28.91 -28.72
CA PRO A 1127 -17.05 28.39 -27.36
C PRO A 1127 -16.10 29.10 -26.39
N ALA A 1128 -16.53 29.34 -25.16
CA ALA A 1128 -15.75 30.00 -24.12
C ALA A 1128 -15.98 29.34 -22.75
N ALA A 1129 -15.00 29.45 -21.85
CA ALA A 1129 -15.12 29.03 -20.47
C ALA A 1129 -15.87 30.12 -19.68
N PRO A 1130 -17.09 29.88 -19.16
CA PRO A 1130 -17.85 30.91 -18.47
C PRO A 1130 -17.18 31.33 -17.16
N LEU A 1131 -17.24 32.62 -16.85
CA LEU A 1131 -17.01 33.12 -15.49
C LEU A 1131 -18.26 32.85 -14.64
N ASN A 1132 -18.03 32.70 -13.34
CA ASN A 1132 -19.10 32.53 -12.35
C ASN A 1132 -19.98 33.79 -12.28
N ASP A 1133 -21.22 33.59 -11.87
CA ASP A 1133 -22.27 34.62 -11.80
C ASP A 1133 -22.67 35.24 -13.13
N HIS A 1134 -23.67 36.12 -13.07
CA HIS A 1134 -24.23 36.81 -14.22
C HIS A 1134 -24.43 38.29 -13.91
N LEU A 1135 -24.30 39.09 -14.95
CA LEU A 1135 -24.56 40.52 -14.91
C LEU A 1135 -25.99 40.80 -15.36
N ALA A 1136 -26.59 41.82 -14.77
CA ALA A 1136 -27.92 42.31 -15.10
C ALA A 1136 -27.80 43.71 -15.69
N LEU A 1137 -27.75 43.78 -17.02
CA LEU A 1137 -27.52 45.05 -17.71
C LEU A 1137 -28.81 45.70 -18.18
N ARG A 1138 -28.88 47.02 -18.01
CA ARG A 1138 -30.09 47.80 -18.29
C ARG A 1138 -29.80 49.02 -19.16
N TYR A 1139 -30.61 49.22 -20.19
CA TYR A 1139 -30.64 50.50 -20.90
C TYR A 1139 -31.40 51.51 -20.02
N GLY A 1140 -30.67 52.41 -19.36
CA GLY A 1140 -31.22 53.38 -18.41
C GLY A 1140 -31.49 54.76 -18.99
N ARG A 1141 -32.36 55.52 -18.32
CA ARG A 1141 -32.48 56.97 -18.51
C ARG A 1141 -32.97 57.66 -17.25
N PHE A 1142 -32.56 58.91 -17.02
CA PHE A 1142 -33.22 59.77 -16.05
C PHE A 1142 -34.44 60.47 -16.66
N VAL A 1143 -35.47 60.69 -15.85
CA VAL A 1143 -36.69 61.40 -16.20
C VAL A 1143 -36.97 62.46 -15.15
N LEU A 1144 -37.29 63.67 -15.60
CA LEU A 1144 -37.81 64.74 -14.77
C LEU A 1144 -39.31 64.87 -14.97
N GLU A 1145 -40.03 65.17 -13.89
CA GLU A 1145 -41.44 65.54 -13.97
C GLU A 1145 -41.66 67.01 -13.69
N ASN A 1146 -42.74 67.57 -14.24
CA ASN A 1146 -43.12 68.94 -13.96
C ASN A 1146 -43.51 69.09 -12.48
N THR A 1147 -43.14 70.22 -11.88
CA THR A 1147 -43.40 70.48 -10.46
C THR A 1147 -44.02 71.87 -10.29
N TYR A 1148 -45.04 71.99 -9.45
CA TYR A 1148 -45.79 73.23 -9.25
C TYR A 1148 -46.12 73.46 -7.77
N GLY A 1149 -45.95 74.69 -7.29
CA GLY A 1149 -46.20 75.04 -5.89
C GLY A 1149 -46.43 76.54 -5.68
N PRO A 1150 -46.86 76.96 -4.49
CA PRO A 1150 -46.98 78.39 -4.17
C PRO A 1150 -45.59 79.06 -4.15
N GLU A 1151 -45.52 80.35 -4.49
CA GLU A 1151 -44.27 81.12 -4.51
C GLU A 1151 -43.63 81.32 -3.13
N THR A 1152 -44.26 80.82 -2.08
CA THR A 1152 -43.83 80.89 -0.67
C THR A 1152 -43.23 79.59 -0.15
N GLU A 1153 -43.17 78.52 -0.94
CA GLU A 1153 -42.61 77.22 -0.54
C GLU A 1153 -41.58 76.74 -1.54
N ASP A 1154 -40.57 76.01 -1.04
CA ASP A 1154 -39.56 75.40 -1.87
C ASP A 1154 -40.18 74.29 -2.73
N LEU A 1155 -39.80 74.24 -4.00
CA LEU A 1155 -40.40 73.35 -4.97
C LEU A 1155 -39.50 72.14 -5.22
N SER A 1156 -39.87 71.00 -4.62
CA SER A 1156 -39.12 69.74 -4.79
C SER A 1156 -39.04 69.34 -6.26
N VAL A 1157 -37.87 68.87 -6.68
CA VAL A 1157 -37.63 68.32 -8.02
C VAL A 1157 -37.97 66.82 -8.01
N PRO A 1158 -38.96 66.36 -8.79
CA PRO A 1158 -39.20 64.95 -9.00
C PRO A 1158 -38.26 64.44 -10.11
N LEU A 1159 -37.30 63.59 -9.72
CA LEU A 1159 -36.39 62.90 -10.64
C LEU A 1159 -36.50 61.41 -10.40
N SER A 1160 -36.59 60.62 -11.47
CA SER A 1160 -36.58 59.16 -11.39
C SER A 1160 -35.68 58.54 -12.45
N ALA A 1161 -35.16 57.35 -12.15
CA ALA A 1161 -34.47 56.50 -13.11
C ALA A 1161 -35.43 55.46 -13.70
N GLN A 1162 -35.46 55.37 -15.03
CA GLN A 1162 -36.20 54.37 -15.76
C GLN A 1162 -35.25 53.45 -16.53
N TYR A 1163 -35.67 52.24 -16.83
CA TYR A 1163 -34.99 51.34 -17.75
C TYR A 1163 -35.96 50.75 -18.77
N PHE A 1164 -35.43 50.35 -19.93
CA PHE A 1164 -36.22 49.66 -20.95
C PHE A 1164 -36.44 48.19 -20.54
N ASP A 1165 -37.69 47.75 -20.46
CA ASP A 1165 -38.09 46.39 -20.05
C ASP A 1165 -38.19 45.39 -21.22
N GLY A 1166 -37.75 45.80 -22.41
CA GLY A 1166 -37.93 45.07 -23.67
C GLY A 1166 -39.09 45.59 -24.53
N ASN A 1167 -40.03 46.34 -23.93
CA ASN A 1167 -41.17 46.92 -24.64
C ASN A 1167 -41.29 48.44 -24.43
N ARG A 1168 -41.04 48.92 -23.20
CA ARG A 1168 -41.17 50.33 -22.82
C ARG A 1168 -40.24 50.67 -21.67
N PHE A 1169 -40.08 51.96 -21.42
CA PHE A 1169 -39.40 52.43 -20.22
C PHE A 1169 -40.31 52.32 -19.00
N VAL A 1170 -39.80 51.74 -17.92
CA VAL A 1170 -40.46 51.57 -16.63
C VAL A 1170 -39.54 52.04 -15.51
N LEU A 1171 -40.10 52.40 -14.35
CA LEU A 1171 -39.33 52.81 -13.17
C LEU A 1171 -38.33 51.72 -12.76
N ASN A 1172 -37.07 52.09 -12.54
CA ASN A 1172 -36.07 51.19 -11.97
C ASN A 1172 -36.17 51.18 -10.44
N SER A 1173 -37.13 50.44 -9.91
CA SER A 1173 -37.33 50.36 -8.46
C SER A 1173 -36.18 49.68 -7.69
N LEU A 1174 -35.16 49.14 -8.36
CA LEU A 1174 -33.98 48.57 -7.72
C LEU A 1174 -32.82 49.57 -7.62
N ASP A 1175 -32.93 50.73 -8.27
CA ASP A 1175 -31.90 51.74 -8.22
C ASP A 1175 -31.88 52.44 -6.86
N GLN A 1176 -30.81 52.17 -6.13
CA GLN A 1176 -30.53 52.70 -4.80
C GLN A 1176 -29.14 53.36 -4.70
N CYS A 1177 -28.46 53.51 -5.84
CA CYS A 1177 -27.04 53.87 -5.89
C CYS A 1177 -26.73 55.01 -6.87
N SER A 1178 -27.64 55.31 -7.81
CA SER A 1178 -27.44 56.44 -8.73
C SER A 1178 -27.38 57.75 -7.95
N ALA A 1179 -26.21 58.37 -7.96
CA ALA A 1179 -25.98 59.62 -7.25
C ALA A 1179 -26.64 60.80 -7.96
N THR A 1180 -27.26 61.67 -7.18
CA THR A 1180 -27.82 62.95 -7.63
C THR A 1180 -27.19 64.09 -6.85
N GLN A 1181 -26.97 65.23 -7.52
CA GLN A 1181 -26.32 66.40 -6.95
C GLN A 1181 -27.11 67.66 -7.30
N VAL A 1182 -26.84 68.77 -6.62
CA VAL A 1182 -27.49 70.07 -6.91
C VAL A 1182 -26.91 70.72 -8.16
N SER A 1183 -25.58 70.64 -8.36
CA SER A 1183 -24.88 71.33 -9.46
C SER A 1183 -25.33 70.96 -10.88
N PRO A 1184 -25.79 69.73 -11.18
CA PRO A 1184 -26.33 69.36 -12.50
C PRO A 1184 -27.69 70.01 -12.83
N LEU A 1185 -28.39 70.57 -11.84
CA LEU A 1185 -29.71 71.17 -12.03
C LEU A 1185 -29.57 72.60 -12.56
N SER A 1186 -30.14 72.88 -13.73
CA SER A 1186 -29.98 74.17 -14.41
C SER A 1186 -31.26 74.65 -15.10
N VAL A 1187 -31.42 75.97 -15.18
CA VAL A 1187 -32.55 76.63 -15.85
C VAL A 1187 -32.20 76.83 -17.31
N ILE A 1188 -33.08 76.36 -18.21
CA ILE A 1188 -32.89 76.44 -19.67
C ILE A 1188 -33.72 77.58 -20.27
N ALA A 1189 -34.88 77.88 -19.71
CA ALA A 1189 -35.68 79.02 -20.10
C ALA A 1189 -36.48 79.56 -18.92
N ASP A 1190 -36.42 80.87 -18.69
CA ASP A 1190 -37.20 81.57 -17.65
C ASP A 1190 -37.97 82.74 -18.27
N PRO A 1191 -39.07 82.48 -18.98
CA PRO A 1191 -39.86 83.52 -19.65
C PRO A 1191 -40.56 84.46 -18.66
N ALA A 1192 -40.73 84.04 -17.40
CA ALA A 1192 -41.36 84.82 -16.34
C ALA A 1192 -40.37 85.71 -15.56
N GLY A 1193 -39.06 85.51 -15.72
CA GLY A 1193 -38.01 86.30 -15.06
C GLY A 1193 -37.92 86.03 -13.55
N LEU A 1194 -38.19 84.80 -13.12
CA LEU A 1194 -38.22 84.37 -11.72
C LEU A 1194 -36.83 84.23 -11.09
N SER A 1195 -35.78 84.01 -11.89
CA SER A 1195 -34.41 83.72 -11.44
C SER A 1195 -34.33 82.63 -10.35
N PRO A 1196 -34.90 81.43 -10.58
CA PRO A 1196 -35.00 80.40 -9.56
C PRO A 1196 -33.61 79.83 -9.20
N ILE A 1197 -33.40 79.56 -7.92
CA ILE A 1197 -32.12 79.08 -7.38
C ILE A 1197 -32.27 77.61 -7.01
N ALA A 1198 -31.44 76.75 -7.61
CA ALA A 1198 -31.35 75.34 -7.24
C ALA A 1198 -30.68 75.21 -5.86
N ALA A 1199 -31.29 74.44 -4.97
CA ALA A 1199 -30.76 74.15 -3.64
C ALA A 1199 -31.07 72.69 -3.27
N GLY A 1200 -30.44 72.22 -2.19
CA GLY A 1200 -30.61 70.85 -1.71
C GLY A 1200 -29.33 70.21 -1.19
N THR A 1201 -29.36 68.90 -1.07
CA THR A 1201 -28.26 68.04 -0.66
C THR A 1201 -28.12 66.87 -1.62
N SER A 1202 -26.90 66.54 -2.02
CA SER A 1202 -26.61 65.36 -2.84
C SER A 1202 -27.12 64.08 -2.15
N ASN A 1203 -27.77 63.21 -2.91
CA ASN A 1203 -28.39 61.99 -2.40
C ASN A 1203 -28.32 60.88 -3.45
N SER A 1204 -28.41 59.62 -3.05
CA SER A 1204 -28.66 58.52 -4.00
C SER A 1204 -30.16 58.36 -4.21
N LEU A 1205 -30.56 57.79 -5.35
CA LEU A 1205 -31.96 57.38 -5.54
C LEU A 1205 -32.38 56.36 -4.47
N SER A 1206 -33.68 56.30 -4.18
CA SER A 1206 -34.29 55.28 -3.35
C SER A 1206 -35.49 54.72 -4.11
N ASN A 1207 -35.46 53.41 -4.39
CA ASN A 1207 -36.44 52.75 -5.26
C ASN A 1207 -36.61 53.43 -6.63
N GLY A 1208 -35.51 53.90 -7.21
CA GLY A 1208 -35.51 54.58 -8.51
C GLY A 1208 -35.98 56.02 -8.50
N GLU A 1209 -36.29 56.59 -7.35
CA GLU A 1209 -36.77 57.97 -7.23
C GLU A 1209 -35.87 58.79 -6.31
N LEU A 1210 -35.74 60.08 -6.63
CA LEU A 1210 -35.04 61.02 -5.77
C LEU A 1210 -35.85 61.22 -4.49
N PRO A 1211 -35.28 61.02 -3.29
CA PRO A 1211 -36.02 61.23 -2.06
C PRO A 1211 -36.56 62.66 -1.98
N PHE A 1212 -37.84 62.80 -1.64
CA PHE A 1212 -38.55 64.08 -1.64
C PHE A 1212 -37.81 65.16 -0.85
N GLY A 1213 -37.70 66.37 -1.42
CA GLY A 1213 -37.01 67.50 -0.81
C GLY A 1213 -35.48 67.43 -0.86
N SER A 1214 -34.87 66.40 -1.46
CA SER A 1214 -33.41 66.32 -1.60
C SER A 1214 -32.86 67.41 -2.53
N LEU A 1215 -33.49 67.59 -3.69
CA LEU A 1215 -33.22 68.69 -4.63
C LEU A 1215 -34.50 69.51 -4.82
N PHE A 1216 -34.38 70.83 -4.81
CA PHE A 1216 -35.52 71.74 -4.93
C PHE A 1216 -35.12 73.10 -5.51
N TRP A 1217 -36.12 73.83 -6.00
CA TRP A 1217 -36.01 75.24 -6.34
C TRP A 1217 -36.45 76.09 -5.15
N GLN A 1218 -35.62 77.03 -4.71
CA GLN A 1218 -35.96 77.91 -3.60
C GLN A 1218 -37.20 78.77 -3.90
N ALA A 1219 -38.04 78.97 -2.89
CA ALA A 1219 -39.19 79.85 -2.97
C ALA A 1219 -38.80 81.26 -3.48
N THR A 1220 -39.52 81.76 -4.48
CA THR A 1220 -39.22 83.05 -5.14
C THR A 1220 -39.78 84.26 -4.40
N GLY A 1221 -40.65 84.06 -3.41
CA GLY A 1221 -41.29 85.11 -2.62
C GLY A 1221 -42.61 85.61 -3.20
N THR A 1222 -43.47 86.13 -2.32
CA THR A 1222 -44.85 86.54 -2.65
C THR A 1222 -44.94 87.48 -3.86
N GLY A 1223 -45.78 87.11 -4.82
CA GLY A 1223 -46.01 87.89 -6.05
C GLY A 1223 -45.10 87.52 -7.23
N ASN A 1224 -44.09 86.66 -7.05
CA ASN A 1224 -43.21 86.18 -8.10
C ASN A 1224 -43.73 84.85 -8.67
N THR A 1225 -44.77 84.94 -9.52
CA THR A 1225 -45.44 83.78 -10.11
C THR A 1225 -45.16 83.63 -11.60
N GLY A 1226 -45.01 82.39 -12.08
CA GLY A 1226 -44.74 82.07 -13.47
C GLY A 1226 -44.14 80.67 -13.64
N GLU A 1227 -43.80 80.30 -14.87
CA GLU A 1227 -43.20 79.00 -15.22
C GLU A 1227 -41.80 79.18 -15.81
N PHE A 1228 -40.93 78.19 -15.58
CA PHE A 1228 -39.60 78.09 -16.17
C PHE A 1228 -39.30 76.63 -16.53
N ILE A 1229 -38.46 76.43 -17.55
CA ILE A 1229 -38.00 75.11 -17.99
C ILE A 1229 -36.62 74.87 -17.39
N TYR A 1230 -36.45 73.70 -16.80
CA TYR A 1230 -35.18 73.26 -16.23
C TYR A 1230 -34.76 71.91 -16.76
N GLN A 1231 -33.47 71.61 -16.61
CA GLN A 1231 -32.87 70.33 -16.96
C GLN A 1231 -31.98 69.83 -15.82
N TYR A 1232 -31.68 68.54 -15.88
CA TYR A 1232 -30.69 67.91 -15.02
C TYR A 1232 -29.63 67.24 -15.89
N ASP A 1233 -28.37 67.70 -15.80
CA ASP A 1233 -27.22 67.12 -16.51
C ASP A 1233 -26.99 65.67 -16.03
N ALA A 1234 -27.40 64.70 -16.85
CA ALA A 1234 -27.44 63.29 -16.47
C ALA A 1234 -26.07 62.63 -16.69
N PRO A 1235 -25.68 61.63 -15.88
CA PRO A 1235 -24.54 60.78 -16.22
C PRO A 1235 -24.72 60.17 -17.62
N ALA A 1236 -23.64 59.98 -18.37
CA ALA A 1236 -23.70 59.53 -19.77
C ALA A 1236 -24.54 58.25 -19.96
N TRP A 1237 -24.46 57.29 -19.03
CA TRP A 1237 -25.23 56.03 -19.05
C TRP A 1237 -26.73 56.18 -18.70
N LEU A 1238 -27.17 57.38 -18.36
CA LEU A 1238 -28.55 57.76 -18.03
C LEU A 1238 -29.08 58.90 -18.92
N GLU A 1239 -28.30 59.36 -19.90
CA GLU A 1239 -28.77 60.21 -20.99
C GLU A 1239 -29.72 59.46 -21.92
N PHE A 1240 -30.61 60.19 -22.59
CA PHE A 1240 -31.54 59.64 -23.57
C PHE A 1240 -31.81 60.63 -24.70
N ASP A 1241 -32.13 60.14 -25.91
CA ASP A 1241 -32.49 60.99 -27.06
C ASP A 1241 -33.91 61.57 -26.90
N TRP A 1242 -34.03 62.60 -26.05
CA TRP A 1242 -35.24 63.37 -25.87
C TRP A 1242 -35.48 64.29 -27.06
N VAL A 1243 -36.74 64.51 -27.40
CA VAL A 1243 -37.15 65.52 -28.41
C VAL A 1243 -38.07 66.51 -27.73
N ASP A 1244 -37.80 67.80 -27.93
CA ASP A 1244 -38.67 68.85 -27.41
C ASP A 1244 -39.93 69.03 -28.31
N GLU A 1245 -40.82 69.92 -27.91
CA GLU A 1245 -42.06 70.21 -28.65
C GLU A 1245 -41.83 70.74 -30.08
N THR A 1246 -40.61 71.21 -30.38
CA THR A 1246 -40.18 71.68 -31.70
C THR A 1246 -39.49 70.58 -32.54
N GLY A 1247 -39.27 69.40 -31.94
CA GLY A 1247 -38.55 68.29 -32.56
C GLY A 1247 -37.03 68.36 -32.43
N THR A 1248 -36.49 69.24 -31.57
CA THR A 1248 -35.04 69.36 -31.35
C THR A 1248 -34.57 68.31 -30.34
N ALA A 1249 -33.55 67.54 -30.73
CA ALA A 1249 -32.98 66.49 -29.90
C ALA A 1249 -32.12 67.06 -28.76
N HIS A 1250 -32.17 66.43 -27.60
CA HIS A 1250 -31.36 66.74 -26.42
C HIS A 1250 -31.13 65.47 -25.59
N ARG A 1251 -30.06 65.45 -24.78
CA ARG A 1251 -29.60 64.24 -24.05
C ARG A 1251 -30.07 64.19 -22.59
N ASP A 1252 -30.09 65.35 -21.95
CA ASP A 1252 -30.52 65.53 -20.57
C ASP A 1252 -32.05 65.58 -20.43
N PRO A 1253 -32.65 65.01 -19.38
CA PRO A 1253 -34.07 65.19 -19.11
C PRO A 1253 -34.40 66.66 -18.84
N ARG A 1254 -35.58 67.09 -19.30
CA ARG A 1254 -36.12 68.44 -19.10
C ARG A 1254 -37.54 68.39 -18.53
N ALA A 1255 -37.88 69.36 -17.70
CA ALA A 1255 -39.23 69.55 -17.17
C ALA A 1255 -39.56 71.03 -16.95
N THR A 1256 -40.84 71.32 -16.69
CA THR A 1256 -41.34 72.65 -16.38
C THR A 1256 -41.63 72.76 -14.89
N ALA A 1257 -41.12 73.82 -14.25
CA ALA A 1257 -41.44 74.18 -12.88
C ALA A 1257 -42.25 75.48 -12.86
N GLY A 1258 -43.19 75.60 -11.91
CA GLY A 1258 -44.00 76.82 -11.79
C GLY A 1258 -44.30 77.23 -10.35
N PHE A 1259 -44.16 78.52 -10.09
CA PHE A 1259 -44.55 79.15 -8.82
C PHE A 1259 -45.87 79.91 -8.98
N GLY A 1260 -46.86 79.62 -8.13
CA GLY A 1260 -48.15 80.31 -8.07
C GLY A 1260 -49.36 79.38 -7.88
N GLN A 1261 -50.48 79.92 -7.36
CA GLN A 1261 -51.72 79.15 -7.17
C GLN A 1261 -52.41 78.85 -8.51
N TYR A 1262 -52.64 77.58 -8.83
CA TYR A 1262 -53.46 77.16 -9.97
C TYR A 1262 -54.92 77.61 -9.78
N ARG A 1263 -55.28 78.80 -10.29
CA ARG A 1263 -56.68 79.25 -10.35
C ARG A 1263 -57.35 78.62 -11.58
N ALA A 1264 -57.96 77.45 -11.40
CA ALA A 1264 -58.92 76.94 -12.38
C ALA A 1264 -60.16 77.84 -12.45
N ASN A 1265 -60.66 78.05 -13.67
CA ASN A 1265 -61.93 78.68 -14.11
C ASN A 1265 -62.83 79.36 -13.03
N PRO A 1266 -63.11 80.69 -13.12
CA PRO A 1266 -63.89 81.44 -12.12
C PRO A 1266 -65.40 81.10 -12.00
N ARG A 1267 -65.84 79.90 -12.38
CA ARG A 1267 -67.25 79.45 -12.33
C ARG A 1267 -67.49 78.17 -11.51
N VAL A 1268 -66.76 77.94 -10.42
CA VAL A 1268 -67.04 76.85 -9.48
C VAL A 1268 -67.43 77.46 -8.12
N LEU A 1269 -68.62 77.10 -7.62
CA LEU A 1269 -69.28 77.68 -6.43
C LEU A 1269 -69.12 76.84 -5.14
N TYR A 1270 -68.32 75.77 -5.13
CA TYR A 1270 -67.99 75.04 -3.91
C TYR A 1270 -66.70 74.21 -4.04
N TRP A 1271 -65.88 74.21 -2.99
CA TRP A 1271 -64.79 73.27 -2.76
C TRP A 1271 -64.91 72.75 -1.32
N LYS A 1272 -64.76 71.43 -1.13
CA LYS A 1272 -64.72 70.78 0.19
C LYS A 1272 -63.35 70.14 0.33
N GLU A 1273 -62.55 70.64 1.25
CA GLU A 1273 -61.34 69.95 1.71
C GLU A 1273 -61.76 68.75 2.56
N LEU A 1274 -61.15 67.60 2.28
CA LEU A 1274 -61.06 66.48 3.20
C LEU A 1274 -59.58 66.38 3.57
N ASN A 1275 -59.31 66.63 4.86
CA ASN A 1275 -58.01 66.41 5.49
C ASN A 1275 -57.58 64.96 5.40
#